data_AF-A0A137QXI5-F1
#
_entry.id   AF-A0A137QXI5-F1
#
_cell.length_a   1.000
_cell.length_b   1.000
_cell.length_c   1.000
_cell.angle_alpha   90.00
_cell.angle_beta   90.00
_cell.angle_gamma   90.00
#
_symmetry.space_group_name_H-M   'P 1'
#
loop_
_entity.id
_entity.type
_entity.pdbx_description
1 polymer ?
#
loop_
_entity_poly.entity_id
_entity_poly.type
_entity_poly.pdbx_seq_one_letter_code
_entity_poly.pdbx_strand_id
1 'polypeptide(L)'
;MKFIDRLLTMFNLLLIVAGILEYILLGIDFKANFANTYLGAILIGVALINAFIDFYQLQKSEAILASFLAMIPPTCRVVRDGTIKSIAAAGLVKGDIVLLRSGDKTPADLLIFASSELKVDNSSLTGESEPQERFPMPHGSQLRPAEAENLTFNSTLIVNGEAWGIAVRTGDNTFIGQIASLTGSESDNKSPLAVEIGAFVIILSTIAVIFAIAFFAVGLATVYKGKIAATVTFAVSILVAFVPEGLPSVVTLLLSIAAKRMAAQNVLVKDLQGVETLGSLTLLATDKTGTLTRNQMTVFPFNSTNKWALVVLKKTHANGCLSALLKGAPERVLAKCTTYLKDGTAIPITDEFRKAYDEAYNYMASRGHRVIGCAQNLLPGEQYAVDHVFTKNDLNYPSEGYCFIGLVSLEDPPKHGVREAIGTLRLAGIKVMMVTGDHPKTAEAIARKINLVLGETRESLSAKTGRPIEEIYEDETSAIMIHGDDLDSLEGWQWDQIFNKQEIVFARTTPKHKLEIVKRAQALGHVVGVTGDGVNDSPALKKADLGIAMNISGSDVSKEAANMILLDDNFASTVKGVAEGRLIFNNLKRSIQYTISHSTPEIIPQLLYVVVPLPLAISAILILVIDLGFDLFMGLTFAWDKPESDDGLMRLKPRKPVTDRSILSLKRRALRRVKTIGMDAESQDRTSASKIRRFIERLKAPFTKVFWQDLFEETDHEKLVDRGLLSYAYLEAGIIETISGLLVYFVVFWKCGFTPAEVWNAQKAGVYFVEGAPNFVNSRGQVIDAAHQLDGFAQAQSSVYLSIFINQCFNVFAVKAKLTFPFGRRVVSNKWNFVGILIGASLGTFVIYTPPLHIVFGGSHHLLPLYWLIPAAFGILLLIWASIRVILLRKSIQDKTVKDIKGLMMYDNFASTVKGVAEGRLIFNNLKRSIQSVLLSDSSNQEACLINCTASSDVVVPLPLAISAILILVIDLGFDLFMGLTFAWDKPESDDGLMRLKPRKPVTDRSILSLKRRALRRVKTIGMDAESQDRTSASKIRRFIERLKAPFTKVFWQDLFEETDHEKLVDRGLLSYAYLEAGIIETISGLLVYFVVFWKCGFTPAEVWNAQKAGVYFVEGAPNFVNSRGQVIDAAHQLDGFAQAQSSVYLSIFINQCFNVFAVKAKLTFPFGRRVVSNKWNFVGILIGASLGTFVIYTPPLHIVFGGSHHLLPLYWLIPAAFGILLLIWASIRVILLRKSIQDKTVKDIKGLMMFPTMRTMSVKH
;
A
#
# COMPACT_ATOMS: atom_id res chain seq x y z
N MET A 1 -24.88 4.81 -18.35
CA MET A 1 -23.41 4.96 -18.41
C MET A 1 -22.74 4.46 -17.13
N LYS A 2 -22.92 5.10 -15.95
CA LYS A 2 -22.24 4.70 -14.69
C LYS A 2 -22.43 3.23 -14.28
N PHE A 3 -23.63 2.66 -14.44
CA PHE A 3 -23.87 1.24 -14.17
C PHE A 3 -23.05 0.30 -15.08
N ILE A 4 -22.97 0.63 -16.38
CA ILE A 4 -22.20 -0.14 -17.36
C ILE A 4 -20.70 -0.11 -17.01
N ASP A 5 -20.19 1.03 -16.51
CA ASP A 5 -18.80 1.12 -16.07
C ASP A 5 -18.49 0.18 -14.88
N ARG A 6 -19.48 -0.12 -14.01
CA ARG A 6 -19.33 -1.09 -12.90
C ARG A 6 -19.45 -2.53 -13.39
N LEU A 7 -20.31 -2.76 -14.37
CA LEU A 7 -20.46 -4.06 -15.01
C LEU A 7 -19.19 -4.46 -15.79
N LEU A 8 -18.49 -3.51 -16.42
CA LEU A 8 -17.28 -3.75 -17.21
C LEU A 8 -15.98 -3.76 -16.37
N THR A 9 -16.07 -3.94 -15.05
CA THR A 9 -14.90 -4.24 -14.22
C THR A 9 -14.33 -5.61 -14.58
N MET A 10 -13.02 -5.84 -14.38
CA MET A 10 -12.36 -7.06 -14.88
C MET A 10 -12.93 -8.35 -14.28
N PHE A 11 -13.29 -8.37 -12.99
CA PHE A 11 -13.90 -9.55 -12.37
C PHE A 11 -15.29 -9.84 -12.93
N ASN A 12 -16.17 -8.83 -13.00
CA ASN A 12 -17.50 -9.01 -13.60
C ASN A 12 -17.41 -9.42 -15.07
N LEU A 13 -16.43 -8.87 -15.82
CA LEU A 13 -16.19 -9.27 -17.20
C LEU A 13 -15.75 -10.73 -17.32
N LEU A 14 -14.85 -11.20 -16.44
CA LEU A 14 -14.41 -12.59 -16.41
C LEU A 14 -15.59 -13.55 -16.13
N LEU A 15 -16.45 -13.20 -15.17
CA LEU A 15 -17.65 -13.98 -14.84
C LEU A 15 -18.66 -14.01 -16.00
N ILE A 16 -18.88 -12.87 -16.67
CA ILE A 16 -19.75 -12.81 -17.84
C ILE A 16 -19.20 -13.65 -18.99
N VAL A 17 -17.89 -13.57 -19.27
CA VAL A 17 -17.25 -14.37 -20.32
C VAL A 17 -17.33 -15.86 -19.99
N ALA A 18 -17.08 -16.24 -18.74
CA ALA A 18 -17.24 -17.61 -18.27
C ALA A 18 -18.68 -18.11 -18.43
N GLY A 19 -19.67 -17.33 -17.99
CA GLY A 19 -21.08 -17.70 -18.11
C GLY A 19 -21.56 -17.80 -19.56
N ILE A 20 -21.10 -16.92 -20.45
CA ILE A 20 -21.38 -17.03 -21.90
C ILE A 20 -20.75 -18.30 -22.47
N LEU A 21 -19.53 -18.65 -22.06
CA LEU A 21 -18.85 -19.86 -22.51
C LEU A 21 -19.61 -21.13 -22.12
N GLU A 22 -20.18 -21.19 -20.91
CA GLU A 22 -21.04 -22.29 -20.47
C GLU A 22 -22.30 -22.45 -21.35
N TYR A 23 -22.92 -21.33 -21.76
CA TYR A 23 -24.06 -21.38 -22.69
C TYR A 23 -23.67 -21.79 -24.11
N ILE A 24 -22.47 -21.43 -24.57
CA ILE A 24 -21.93 -21.92 -25.84
C ILE A 24 -21.77 -23.45 -25.79
N LEU A 25 -21.27 -24.01 -24.68
CA LEU A 25 -21.15 -25.46 -24.50
C LEU A 25 -22.52 -26.16 -24.45
N LEU A 26 -23.50 -25.55 -23.79
CA LEU A 26 -24.88 -26.05 -23.77
C LEU A 26 -25.47 -26.10 -25.19
N GLY A 27 -25.15 -25.12 -26.03
CA GLY A 27 -25.57 -25.09 -27.44
C GLY A 27 -24.92 -26.16 -28.33
N ILE A 28 -23.77 -26.71 -27.92
CA ILE A 28 -23.08 -27.80 -28.66
C ILE A 28 -23.73 -29.15 -28.38
N ASP A 29 -24.01 -29.46 -27.10
CA ASP A 29 -24.69 -30.71 -26.70
C ASP A 29 -25.59 -30.45 -25.49
N PHE A 30 -26.91 -30.39 -25.75
CA PHE A 30 -27.90 -30.07 -24.73
C PHE A 30 -28.09 -31.17 -23.69
N LYS A 31 -27.95 -32.45 -24.07
CA LYS A 31 -28.17 -33.57 -23.14
C LYS A 31 -26.96 -33.79 -22.24
N ALA A 32 -25.76 -33.71 -22.79
CA ALA A 32 -24.54 -33.94 -22.01
C ALA A 32 -24.21 -32.77 -21.06
N ASN A 33 -24.55 -31.53 -21.44
CA ASN A 33 -24.15 -30.32 -20.71
C ASN A 33 -25.31 -29.61 -20.01
N PHE A 34 -26.42 -30.30 -19.71
CA PHE A 34 -27.60 -29.68 -19.10
C PHE A 34 -27.29 -28.93 -17.79
N ALA A 35 -26.34 -29.43 -16.99
CA ALA A 35 -25.88 -28.79 -15.76
C ALA A 35 -25.32 -27.36 -15.98
N ASN A 36 -24.76 -27.09 -17.16
CA ASN A 36 -24.16 -25.79 -17.50
C ASN A 36 -25.22 -24.68 -17.62
N THR A 37 -26.50 -25.04 -17.79
CA THR A 37 -27.63 -24.09 -17.81
C THR A 37 -27.70 -23.24 -16.54
N TYR A 38 -27.54 -23.88 -15.39
CA TYR A 38 -27.61 -23.22 -14.09
C TYR A 38 -26.33 -22.46 -13.78
N LEU A 39 -25.17 -23.06 -14.06
CA LEU A 39 -23.87 -22.42 -13.80
C LEU A 39 -23.71 -21.12 -14.61
N GLY A 40 -24.03 -21.13 -15.90
CA GLY A 40 -23.97 -19.94 -16.75
C GLY A 40 -24.89 -18.81 -16.27
N ALA A 41 -26.12 -19.15 -15.84
CA ALA A 41 -27.08 -18.18 -15.30
C ALA A 41 -26.57 -17.54 -14.01
N ILE A 42 -26.03 -18.36 -13.11
CA ILE A 42 -25.52 -17.92 -11.79
C ILE A 42 -24.34 -16.96 -11.99
N LEU A 43 -23.36 -17.30 -12.84
CA LEU A 43 -22.18 -16.45 -13.06
C LEU A 43 -22.56 -15.05 -13.61
N ILE A 44 -23.48 -15.00 -14.57
CA ILE A 44 -23.97 -13.72 -15.12
C ILE A 44 -24.80 -12.96 -14.07
N GLY A 45 -25.65 -13.66 -13.33
CA GLY A 45 -26.46 -13.09 -12.26
C GLY A 45 -25.61 -12.44 -11.15
N VAL A 46 -24.56 -13.13 -10.70
CA VAL A 46 -23.60 -12.61 -9.72
C VAL A 46 -22.93 -11.34 -10.22
N ALA A 47 -22.46 -11.32 -11.47
CA ALA A 47 -21.84 -10.13 -12.05
C ALA A 47 -22.79 -8.91 -12.09
N LEU A 48 -24.08 -9.14 -12.41
CA LEU A 48 -25.11 -8.09 -12.41
C LEU A 48 -25.43 -7.59 -11.00
N ILE A 49 -25.56 -8.49 -10.02
CA ILE A 49 -25.83 -8.14 -8.62
C ILE A 49 -24.66 -7.33 -8.03
N ASN A 50 -23.42 -7.76 -8.25
CA ASN A 50 -22.23 -7.02 -7.80
C ASN A 50 -22.19 -5.61 -8.40
N ALA A 51 -22.42 -5.48 -9.72
CA ALA A 51 -22.48 -4.18 -10.38
C ALA A 51 -23.63 -3.29 -9.85
N PHE A 52 -24.77 -3.88 -9.51
CA PHE A 52 -25.92 -3.17 -8.93
C PHE A 52 -25.63 -2.66 -7.52
N ILE A 53 -25.06 -3.49 -6.64
CA ILE A 53 -24.67 -3.09 -5.28
C ILE A 53 -23.70 -1.91 -5.35
N ASP A 54 -22.67 -2.00 -6.19
CA ASP A 54 -21.69 -0.93 -6.39
C ASP A 54 -22.36 0.37 -6.90
N PHE A 55 -23.25 0.25 -7.89
CA PHE A 55 -23.96 1.39 -8.46
C PHE A 55 -24.88 2.07 -7.44
N TYR A 56 -25.64 1.29 -6.67
CA TYR A 56 -26.56 1.82 -5.67
C TYR A 56 -25.83 2.60 -4.57
N GLN A 57 -24.68 2.09 -4.12
CA GLN A 57 -23.85 2.77 -3.12
C GLN A 57 -23.31 4.11 -3.62
N LEU A 58 -22.90 4.18 -4.89
CA LEU A 58 -22.47 5.43 -5.53
C LEU A 58 -23.59 6.47 -5.59
N GLN A 59 -24.80 6.04 -6.01
CA GLN A 59 -25.93 6.96 -6.16
C GLN A 59 -26.39 7.56 -4.84
N LYS A 60 -26.36 6.76 -3.75
CA LYS A 60 -26.74 7.22 -2.41
C LYS A 60 -25.80 8.32 -1.90
N SER A 61 -24.50 8.24 -2.20
CA SER A 61 -23.52 9.27 -1.82
C SER A 61 -23.75 10.59 -2.56
N GLU A 62 -24.07 10.52 -3.86
CA GLU A 62 -24.34 11.70 -4.70
C GLU A 62 -25.65 12.42 -4.33
N ALA A 63 -26.70 11.66 -3.96
CA ALA A 63 -28.01 12.23 -3.61
C ALA A 63 -27.96 13.14 -2.37
N ILE A 64 -27.12 12.80 -1.38
CA ILE A 64 -26.91 13.61 -0.18
C ILE A 64 -26.28 14.96 -0.56
N LEU A 65 -25.36 14.97 -1.54
CA LEU A 65 -24.70 16.19 -2.00
C LEU A 65 -25.65 17.10 -2.78
N ALA A 66 -26.49 16.52 -3.64
CA ALA A 66 -27.44 17.26 -4.48
C ALA A 66 -28.47 18.04 -3.65
N SER A 67 -28.90 17.50 -2.50
CA SER A 67 -29.80 18.21 -1.59
C SER A 67 -29.18 19.44 -0.91
N PHE A 68 -27.85 19.53 -0.83
CA PHE A 68 -27.18 20.70 -0.24
C PHE A 68 -26.93 21.83 -1.26
N LEU A 69 -26.71 21.50 -2.53
CA LEU A 69 -26.46 22.50 -3.59
C LEU A 69 -27.71 23.26 -4.04
N ALA A 70 -28.90 22.77 -3.69
CA ALA A 70 -30.19 23.41 -4.01
C ALA A 70 -30.49 24.68 -3.17
N MET A 71 -29.55 25.17 -2.35
CA MET A 71 -29.74 26.31 -1.44
C MET A 71 -29.21 27.68 -1.96
N ILE A 72 -28.81 27.79 -3.23
CA ILE A 72 -28.33 29.07 -3.82
C ILE A 72 -29.53 29.99 -4.16
N PRO A 73 -29.51 31.30 -3.81
CA PRO A 73 -30.70 32.15 -3.92
C PRO A 73 -31.08 32.53 -5.37
N PRO A 74 -32.36 32.83 -5.66
CA PRO A 74 -32.94 32.65 -6.99
C PRO A 74 -33.15 33.93 -7.81
N THR A 75 -32.85 35.14 -7.33
CA THR A 75 -33.27 36.40 -8.02
C THR A 75 -32.34 37.61 -7.81
N CYS A 76 -32.28 38.52 -8.79
CA CYS A 76 -31.57 39.80 -8.74
C CYS A 76 -32.43 40.97 -9.26
N ARG A 77 -32.08 42.22 -8.88
CA ARG A 77 -32.78 43.44 -9.29
C ARG A 77 -32.08 44.10 -10.47
N VAL A 78 -32.79 44.24 -11.58
CA VAL A 78 -32.26 44.83 -12.82
C VAL A 78 -33.10 46.00 -13.26
N VAL A 79 -32.51 46.96 -13.96
CA VAL A 79 -33.25 48.01 -14.65
C VAL A 79 -33.31 47.67 -16.13
N ARG A 80 -34.53 47.39 -16.59
CA ARG A 80 -34.88 47.23 -17.99
C ARG A 80 -36.10 48.09 -18.29
N ASP A 81 -36.12 48.75 -19.43
CA ASP A 81 -37.21 49.66 -19.84
C ASP A 81 -37.47 50.80 -18.83
N GLY A 82 -36.42 51.28 -18.14
CA GLY A 82 -36.52 52.35 -17.14
C GLY A 82 -37.21 51.96 -15.83
N THR A 83 -37.50 50.67 -15.60
CA THR A 83 -38.14 50.16 -14.38
C THR A 83 -37.29 49.10 -13.69
N ILE A 84 -37.28 49.11 -12.35
CA ILE A 84 -36.59 48.08 -11.55
C ILE A 84 -37.46 46.82 -11.53
N LYS A 85 -36.97 45.73 -12.12
CA LYS A 85 -37.62 44.41 -12.14
C LYS A 85 -36.77 43.40 -11.37
N SER A 86 -37.41 42.53 -10.59
CA SER A 86 -36.75 41.36 -10.00
C SER A 86 -36.83 40.21 -10.99
N ILE A 87 -35.68 39.69 -11.44
CA ILE A 87 -35.59 38.56 -12.37
C ILE A 87 -34.73 37.46 -11.78
N ALA A 88 -34.82 36.24 -12.31
CA ALA A 88 -33.86 35.20 -11.96
C ALA A 88 -32.45 35.62 -12.38
N ALA A 89 -31.44 35.41 -11.52
CA ALA A 89 -30.06 35.78 -11.81
C ALA A 89 -29.52 35.15 -13.11
N ALA A 90 -30.01 33.95 -13.45
CA ALA A 90 -29.70 33.26 -14.71
C ALA A 90 -30.20 34.01 -15.98
N GLY A 91 -31.18 34.91 -15.84
CA GLY A 91 -31.69 35.73 -16.93
C GLY A 91 -30.93 37.04 -17.18
N LEU A 92 -29.83 37.28 -16.45
CA LEU A 92 -29.01 38.48 -16.59
C LEU A 92 -28.08 38.39 -17.80
N VAL A 93 -28.00 39.46 -18.60
CA VAL A 93 -27.13 39.55 -19.78
C VAL A 93 -26.12 40.69 -19.64
N LYS A 94 -25.04 40.61 -20.41
CA LYS A 94 -24.02 41.67 -20.45
C LYS A 94 -24.65 42.98 -20.91
N GLY A 95 -24.38 44.07 -20.20
CA GLY A 95 -24.96 45.39 -20.44
C GLY A 95 -26.18 45.72 -19.58
N ASP A 96 -26.78 44.75 -18.88
CA ASP A 96 -27.85 45.03 -17.93
C ASP A 96 -27.34 45.92 -16.78
N ILE A 97 -28.19 46.86 -16.36
CA ILE A 97 -27.95 47.67 -15.16
C ILE A 97 -28.54 46.94 -13.97
N VAL A 98 -27.72 46.69 -12.96
CA VAL A 98 -28.08 45.97 -11.74
C VAL A 98 -28.03 46.92 -10.56
N LEU A 99 -29.06 46.86 -9.72
CA LEU A 99 -29.11 47.56 -8.45
C LEU A 99 -28.68 46.60 -7.33
N LEU A 100 -27.62 46.97 -6.63
CA LEU A 100 -27.09 46.27 -5.48
C LEU A 100 -27.46 47.01 -4.19
N ARG A 101 -27.92 46.28 -3.18
CA ARG A 101 -28.10 46.80 -1.82
C ARG A 101 -27.44 45.89 -0.79
N SER A 102 -27.21 46.42 0.40
CA SER A 102 -26.79 45.63 1.56
C SER A 102 -27.65 44.37 1.74
N GLY A 103 -26.99 43.23 1.89
CA GLY A 103 -27.57 41.90 1.98
C GLY A 103 -27.68 41.16 0.64
N ASP A 104 -27.58 41.84 -0.51
CA ASP A 104 -27.59 41.18 -1.80
C ASP A 104 -26.25 40.46 -2.06
N LYS A 105 -26.32 39.32 -2.77
CA LYS A 105 -25.15 38.78 -3.46
C LYS A 105 -25.09 39.37 -4.86
N THR A 106 -23.91 39.79 -5.28
CA THR A 106 -23.69 40.31 -6.63
C THR A 106 -23.98 39.20 -7.67
N PRO A 107 -24.90 39.39 -8.64
CA PRO A 107 -25.33 38.31 -9.54
C PRO A 107 -24.38 38.03 -10.72
N ALA A 108 -23.43 38.93 -10.97
CA ALA A 108 -22.50 38.90 -12.09
C ALA A 108 -21.29 39.79 -11.77
N ASP A 109 -20.28 39.85 -12.64
CA ASP A 109 -19.25 40.87 -12.46
C ASP A 109 -19.81 42.20 -12.99
N LEU A 110 -19.84 43.21 -12.13
CA LEU A 110 -20.40 44.51 -12.44
C LEU A 110 -19.33 45.60 -12.36
N LEU A 111 -19.37 46.51 -13.34
CA LEU A 111 -18.64 47.76 -13.33
C LEU A 111 -19.51 48.82 -12.64
N ILE A 112 -19.05 49.31 -11.49
CA ILE A 112 -19.77 50.30 -10.68
C ILE A 112 -19.60 51.68 -11.30
N PHE A 113 -20.72 52.33 -11.62
CA PHE A 113 -20.74 53.69 -12.15
C PHE A 113 -21.42 54.69 -11.20
N ALA A 114 -22.17 54.22 -10.20
CA ALA A 114 -22.63 55.02 -9.08
C ALA A 114 -22.68 54.15 -7.80
N SER A 115 -22.24 54.69 -6.66
CA SER A 115 -22.36 54.02 -5.37
C SER A 115 -22.53 55.02 -4.23
N SER A 116 -23.14 54.56 -3.14
CA SER A 116 -23.25 55.25 -1.86
C SER A 116 -22.80 54.30 -0.74
N GLU A 117 -21.62 54.57 -0.18
CA GLU A 117 -20.99 53.77 0.89
C GLU A 117 -20.90 52.27 0.60
N LEU A 118 -20.73 51.87 -0.68
CA LEU A 118 -20.72 50.46 -1.07
C LEU A 118 -19.50 49.75 -0.47
N LYS A 119 -19.78 48.73 0.34
CA LYS A 119 -18.79 47.81 0.90
C LYS A 119 -19.12 46.39 0.51
N VAL A 120 -18.12 45.68 0.00
CA VAL A 120 -18.27 44.34 -0.53
C VAL A 120 -17.33 43.39 0.20
N ASP A 121 -17.88 42.26 0.65
CA ASP A 121 -17.11 41.17 1.20
C ASP A 121 -16.55 40.30 0.07
N ASN A 122 -15.24 40.41 -0.14
CA ASN A 122 -14.50 39.63 -1.12
C ASN A 122 -13.82 38.41 -0.49
N SER A 123 -14.14 38.02 0.75
CA SER A 123 -13.54 36.87 1.45
C SER A 123 -13.59 35.59 0.64
N SER A 124 -14.67 35.39 -0.13
CA SER A 124 -14.81 34.26 -1.04
C SER A 124 -13.72 34.23 -2.13
N LEU A 125 -13.23 35.38 -2.59
CA LEU A 125 -12.27 35.52 -3.68
C LEU A 125 -10.83 35.67 -3.21
N THR A 126 -10.61 36.43 -2.14
CA THR A 126 -9.28 36.80 -1.66
C THR A 126 -8.87 36.06 -0.40
N GLY A 127 -9.83 35.46 0.32
CA GLY A 127 -9.62 34.93 1.67
C GLY A 127 -9.61 36.01 2.75
N GLU A 128 -9.81 37.29 2.41
CA GLU A 128 -9.79 38.42 3.35
C GLU A 128 -11.21 38.81 3.76
N SER A 129 -11.52 38.81 5.06
CA SER A 129 -12.86 39.15 5.59
C SER A 129 -13.08 40.63 5.86
N GLU A 130 -12.10 41.48 5.56
CA GLU A 130 -12.30 42.93 5.65
C GLU A 130 -13.15 43.43 4.47
N PRO A 131 -14.33 44.03 4.72
CA PRO A 131 -15.15 44.57 3.65
C PRO A 131 -14.40 45.65 2.87
N GLN A 132 -14.29 45.46 1.56
CA GLN A 132 -13.60 46.36 0.66
C GLN A 132 -14.56 47.44 0.15
N GLU A 133 -14.11 48.69 0.16
CA GLU A 133 -14.89 49.79 -0.38
C GLU A 133 -14.85 49.81 -1.90
N ARG A 134 -15.98 50.20 -2.50
CA ARG A 134 -16.15 50.30 -3.94
C ARG A 134 -16.73 51.63 -4.36
N PHE A 135 -16.08 52.29 -5.31
CA PHE A 135 -16.46 53.62 -5.79
C PHE A 135 -16.35 53.71 -7.32
N PRO A 136 -17.19 54.55 -7.95
CA PRO A 136 -17.13 54.76 -9.38
C PRO A 136 -15.84 55.48 -9.76
N MET A 137 -15.07 54.90 -10.69
CA MET A 137 -13.83 55.48 -11.20
C MET A 137 -13.96 55.70 -12.72
N PRO A 138 -14.27 56.92 -13.17
CA PRO A 138 -14.44 57.24 -14.59
C PRO A 138 -13.20 56.99 -15.46
N HIS A 139 -12.01 57.00 -14.84
CA HIS A 139 -10.72 56.81 -15.52
C HIS A 139 -10.12 55.40 -15.37
N GLY A 140 -10.85 54.47 -14.73
CA GLY A 140 -10.39 53.11 -14.45
C GLY A 140 -9.44 53.01 -13.25
N SER A 141 -9.13 51.78 -12.81
CA SER A 141 -8.19 51.49 -11.73
C SER A 141 -6.88 50.93 -12.30
N GLN A 142 -5.74 51.32 -11.72
CA GLN A 142 -4.41 50.77 -12.06
C GLN A 142 -4.08 49.49 -11.28
N LEU A 143 -4.90 49.11 -10.30
CA LEU A 143 -4.71 47.91 -9.49
C LEU A 143 -5.08 46.63 -10.25
N ARG A 144 -4.65 45.47 -9.72
CA ARG A 144 -5.06 44.17 -10.26
C ARG A 144 -6.60 44.09 -10.26
N PRO A 145 -7.24 43.40 -11.23
CA PRO A 145 -8.69 43.34 -11.30
C PRO A 145 -9.37 42.96 -9.98
N ALA A 146 -8.87 41.96 -9.25
CA ALA A 146 -9.42 41.53 -7.96
C ALA A 146 -9.43 42.64 -6.87
N GLU A 147 -8.47 43.56 -6.93
CA GLU A 147 -8.31 44.68 -6.01
C GLU A 147 -8.97 45.98 -6.52
N ALA A 148 -9.37 46.02 -7.80
CA ALA A 148 -9.91 47.21 -8.44
C ALA A 148 -11.17 47.75 -7.73
N GLU A 149 -11.15 49.04 -7.41
CA GLU A 149 -12.14 49.71 -6.55
C GLU A 149 -13.48 49.96 -7.26
N ASN A 150 -13.53 49.88 -8.58
CA ASN A 150 -14.74 50.10 -9.38
C ASN A 150 -15.41 48.79 -9.87
N LEU A 151 -14.95 47.62 -9.41
CA LEU A 151 -15.49 46.32 -9.80
C LEU A 151 -16.13 45.58 -8.63
N THR A 152 -17.27 44.97 -8.87
CA THR A 152 -17.87 43.95 -8.00
C THR A 152 -17.95 42.64 -8.74
N PHE A 153 -17.82 41.54 -8.02
CA PHE A 153 -17.66 40.21 -8.61
C PHE A 153 -18.87 39.35 -8.28
N ASN A 154 -19.21 38.44 -9.20
CA ASN A 154 -20.27 37.46 -8.97
C ASN A 154 -20.12 36.78 -7.59
N SER A 155 -21.24 36.52 -6.90
CA SER A 155 -21.36 35.87 -5.59
C SER A 155 -20.69 36.57 -4.39
N THR A 156 -20.11 37.76 -4.54
CA THR A 156 -19.66 38.55 -3.38
C THR A 156 -20.85 39.14 -2.63
N LEU A 157 -20.75 39.21 -1.31
CA LEU A 157 -21.83 39.75 -0.47
C LEU A 157 -21.67 41.27 -0.34
N ILE A 158 -22.75 42.02 -0.58
CA ILE A 158 -22.78 43.44 -0.29
C ILE A 158 -23.02 43.63 1.21
N VAL A 159 -21.99 44.05 1.93
CA VAL A 159 -22.05 44.23 3.39
C VAL A 159 -22.81 45.49 3.75
N ASN A 160 -22.53 46.58 3.03
CA ASN A 160 -23.14 47.87 3.30
C ASN A 160 -23.28 48.72 2.03
N GLY A 161 -24.16 49.72 2.09
CA GLY A 161 -24.37 50.69 1.02
C GLY A 161 -25.26 50.19 -0.12
N GLU A 162 -25.35 51.02 -1.15
CA GLU A 162 -26.03 50.72 -2.40
C GLU A 162 -25.17 51.10 -3.60
N ALA A 163 -25.35 50.39 -4.71
CA ALA A 163 -24.64 50.71 -5.94
C ALA A 163 -25.40 50.32 -7.19
N TRP A 164 -25.07 51.04 -8.25
CA TRP A 164 -25.51 50.80 -9.62
C TRP A 164 -24.33 50.33 -10.43
N GLY A 165 -24.47 49.13 -11.01
CA GLY A 165 -23.42 48.50 -11.78
C GLY A 165 -23.92 47.99 -13.12
N ILE A 166 -23.07 48.05 -14.15
CA ILE A 166 -23.34 47.45 -15.46
C ILE A 166 -22.72 46.06 -15.47
N ALA A 167 -23.49 45.04 -15.86
CA ALA A 167 -22.99 43.68 -16.02
C ALA A 167 -21.95 43.61 -17.16
N VAL A 168 -20.70 43.37 -16.82
CA VAL A 168 -19.59 43.28 -17.79
C VAL A 168 -19.24 41.83 -18.13
N ARG A 169 -19.41 40.91 -17.18
CA ARG A 169 -19.25 39.46 -17.40
C ARG A 169 -20.39 38.72 -16.72
N THR A 170 -20.93 37.69 -17.37
CA THR A 170 -22.01 36.84 -16.86
C THR A 170 -21.65 35.36 -17.05
N GLY A 171 -22.23 34.48 -16.22
CA GLY A 171 -21.99 33.03 -16.27
C GLY A 171 -20.52 32.66 -16.11
N ASP A 172 -20.05 31.70 -16.92
CA ASP A 172 -18.68 31.16 -16.90
C ASP A 172 -17.59 32.21 -17.19
N ASN A 173 -17.96 33.33 -17.82
CA ASN A 173 -17.02 34.41 -18.12
C ASN A 173 -16.71 35.29 -16.89
N THR A 174 -17.52 35.22 -15.83
CA THR A 174 -17.28 35.95 -14.57
C THR A 174 -15.99 35.49 -13.91
N PHE A 175 -15.42 36.28 -13.01
CA PHE A 175 -14.20 35.92 -12.31
C PHE A 175 -14.35 34.61 -11.51
N ILE A 176 -15.47 34.44 -10.79
CA ILE A 176 -15.82 33.17 -10.15
C ILE A 176 -16.14 32.08 -11.17
N GLY A 177 -16.83 32.41 -12.27
CA GLY A 177 -17.10 31.47 -13.36
C GLY A 177 -15.82 30.88 -13.97
N GLN A 178 -14.77 31.69 -14.12
CA GLN A 178 -13.45 31.25 -14.58
C GLN A 178 -12.78 30.34 -13.56
N ILE A 179 -12.87 30.66 -12.26
CA ILE A 179 -12.38 29.78 -11.19
C ILE A 179 -13.15 28.46 -11.18
N ALA A 180 -14.48 28.50 -11.29
CA ALA A 180 -15.33 27.33 -11.36
C ALA A 180 -15.07 26.49 -12.63
N SER A 181 -14.82 27.13 -13.78
CA SER A 181 -14.42 26.45 -15.02
C SER A 181 -13.04 25.81 -14.88
N LEU A 182 -12.09 26.46 -14.21
CA LEU A 182 -10.78 25.88 -13.90
C LEU A 182 -10.97 24.64 -13.01
N THR A 183 -11.80 24.74 -11.97
CA THR A 183 -12.16 23.62 -11.08
C THR A 183 -12.85 22.48 -11.85
N GLY A 184 -13.82 22.78 -12.70
CA GLY A 184 -14.55 21.78 -13.48
C GLY A 184 -13.74 21.14 -14.61
N SER A 185 -12.72 21.85 -15.13
CA SER A 185 -11.81 21.33 -16.15
C SER A 185 -10.74 20.37 -15.60
N GLU A 186 -10.45 20.45 -14.30
CA GLU A 186 -9.51 19.54 -13.66
C GLU A 186 -10.15 18.17 -13.42
N SER A 187 -9.52 17.13 -13.95
CA SER A 187 -9.95 15.76 -13.71
C SER A 187 -9.62 15.32 -12.29
N ASP A 188 -10.57 14.70 -11.61
CA ASP A 188 -10.33 14.04 -10.33
C ASP A 188 -9.17 13.03 -10.44
N ASN A 189 -8.21 13.14 -9.53
CA ASN A 189 -7.18 12.12 -9.41
C ASN A 189 -7.80 10.82 -8.88
N LYS A 190 -7.34 9.69 -9.41
CA LYS A 190 -7.71 8.39 -8.84
C LYS A 190 -7.06 8.26 -7.47
N SER A 191 -7.84 7.86 -6.47
CA SER A 191 -7.30 7.65 -5.13
C SER A 191 -6.17 6.60 -5.13
N PRO A 192 -5.22 6.72 -4.19
CA PRO A 192 -4.18 5.73 -3.96
C PRO A 192 -4.72 4.30 -3.82
N LEU A 193 -5.82 4.13 -3.09
CA LEU A 193 -6.47 2.84 -2.88
C LEU A 193 -7.05 2.26 -4.18
N ALA A 194 -7.77 3.07 -4.96
CA ALA A 194 -8.38 2.60 -6.20
C ALA A 194 -7.33 2.14 -7.23
N VAL A 195 -6.17 2.81 -7.29
CA VAL A 195 -5.05 2.39 -8.13
C VAL A 195 -4.50 1.04 -7.70
N GLU A 196 -4.37 0.80 -6.40
CA GLU A 196 -3.84 -0.45 -5.84
C GLU A 196 -4.79 -1.62 -6.01
N ILE A 197 -6.08 -1.43 -5.74
CA ILE A 197 -7.12 -2.43 -6.00
C ILE A 197 -7.13 -2.77 -7.48
N GLY A 198 -7.12 -1.77 -8.38
CA GLY A 198 -7.09 -2.01 -9.82
C GLY A 198 -5.86 -2.80 -10.28
N ALA A 199 -4.68 -2.49 -9.75
CA ALA A 199 -3.45 -3.24 -10.06
C ALA A 199 -3.53 -4.69 -9.55
N PHE A 200 -4.03 -4.88 -8.33
CA PHE A 200 -4.22 -6.19 -7.72
C PHE A 200 -5.20 -7.06 -8.51
N VAL A 201 -6.36 -6.50 -8.88
CA VAL A 201 -7.38 -7.17 -9.72
C VAL A 201 -6.77 -7.64 -11.04
N ILE A 202 -5.96 -6.79 -11.70
CA ILE A 202 -5.30 -7.14 -12.97
C ILE A 202 -4.27 -8.26 -12.76
N ILE A 203 -3.49 -8.25 -11.67
CA ILE A 203 -2.53 -9.31 -11.36
C ILE A 203 -3.24 -10.64 -11.20
N LEU A 204 -4.25 -10.70 -10.32
CA LEU A 204 -4.99 -11.94 -10.08
C LEU A 204 -5.69 -12.43 -11.34
N SER A 205 -6.36 -11.55 -12.07
CA SER A 205 -7.02 -11.90 -13.35
C SER A 205 -6.02 -12.48 -14.35
N THR A 206 -4.80 -11.94 -14.42
CA THR A 206 -3.77 -12.44 -15.33
C THR A 206 -3.25 -13.81 -14.90
N ILE A 207 -3.04 -14.03 -13.59
CA ILE A 207 -2.65 -15.33 -13.05
C ILE A 207 -3.74 -16.37 -13.30
N ALA A 208 -5.00 -16.02 -13.00
CA ALA A 208 -6.17 -16.87 -13.22
C ALA A 208 -6.27 -17.34 -14.67
N VAL A 209 -6.14 -16.41 -15.64
CA VAL A 209 -6.19 -16.74 -17.07
C VAL A 209 -5.00 -17.61 -17.49
N ILE A 210 -3.79 -17.34 -17.00
CA ILE A 210 -2.61 -18.17 -17.30
C ILE A 210 -2.80 -19.60 -16.79
N PHE A 211 -3.28 -19.75 -15.55
CA PHE A 211 -3.57 -21.06 -14.96
C PHE A 211 -4.70 -21.76 -15.73
N ALA A 212 -5.82 -21.08 -16.01
CA ALA A 212 -6.92 -21.65 -16.78
C ALA A 212 -6.45 -22.17 -18.16
N ILE A 213 -5.61 -21.41 -18.88
CA ILE A 213 -5.07 -21.85 -20.18
C ILE A 213 -4.09 -23.02 -20.02
N ALA A 214 -3.17 -22.96 -19.04
CA ALA A 214 -2.20 -24.03 -18.81
C ALA A 214 -2.90 -25.35 -18.46
N PHE A 215 -3.91 -25.28 -17.58
CA PHE A 215 -4.68 -26.45 -17.16
C PHE A 215 -5.69 -26.92 -18.21
N PHE A 216 -6.19 -26.02 -19.06
CA PHE A 216 -6.92 -26.41 -20.26
C PHE A 216 -6.03 -27.24 -21.20
N ALA A 217 -4.77 -26.82 -21.42
CA ALA A 217 -3.82 -27.57 -22.24
C ALA A 217 -3.45 -28.94 -21.62
N VAL A 218 -3.27 -29.00 -20.30
CA VAL A 218 -3.06 -30.26 -19.58
C VAL A 218 -4.29 -31.17 -19.68
N GLY A 219 -5.49 -30.63 -19.49
CA GLY A 219 -6.74 -31.39 -19.59
C GLY A 219 -6.96 -32.00 -20.98
N LEU A 220 -6.56 -31.31 -22.05
CA LEU A 220 -6.53 -31.87 -23.41
C LEU A 220 -5.54 -33.04 -23.55
N ALA A 221 -4.43 -33.04 -22.81
CA ALA A 221 -3.37 -34.03 -22.91
C ALA A 221 -3.60 -35.28 -22.02
N THR A 222 -4.28 -35.15 -20.88
CA THR A 222 -4.38 -36.20 -19.84
C THR A 222 -5.75 -36.88 -19.76
N VAL A 223 -6.64 -36.36 -18.90
CA VAL A 223 -7.86 -37.03 -18.37
C VAL A 223 -9.03 -36.99 -19.36
N TYR A 224 -9.07 -35.99 -20.25
CA TYR A 224 -10.20 -35.73 -21.14
C TYR A 224 -9.87 -35.88 -22.63
N LYS A 225 -8.93 -36.77 -22.99
CA LYS A 225 -8.60 -37.03 -24.41
C LYS A 225 -9.90 -37.22 -25.24
N GLY A 226 -10.23 -36.22 -26.05
CA GLY A 226 -11.42 -36.20 -26.92
C GLY A 226 -12.71 -35.53 -26.38
N LYS A 227 -12.78 -35.08 -25.11
CA LYS A 227 -13.99 -34.45 -24.52
C LYS A 227 -13.78 -32.95 -24.25
N ILE A 228 -13.90 -32.13 -25.30
CA ILE A 228 -13.64 -30.67 -25.24
C ILE A 228 -14.54 -29.95 -24.24
N ALA A 229 -15.84 -30.31 -24.16
CA ALA A 229 -16.80 -29.63 -23.28
C ALA A 229 -16.41 -29.71 -21.80
N ALA A 230 -16.06 -30.90 -21.31
CA ALA A 230 -15.64 -31.10 -19.92
C ALA A 230 -14.34 -30.35 -19.59
N THR A 231 -13.40 -30.27 -20.54
CA THR A 231 -12.16 -29.51 -20.37
C THR A 231 -12.42 -27.99 -20.28
N VAL A 232 -13.42 -27.47 -21.00
CA VAL A 232 -13.79 -26.05 -20.95
C VAL A 232 -14.49 -25.72 -19.63
N THR A 233 -15.50 -26.48 -19.21
CA THR A 233 -16.18 -26.27 -17.91
C THR A 233 -15.21 -26.37 -16.73
N PHE A 234 -14.19 -27.22 -16.84
CA PHE A 234 -13.08 -27.28 -15.88
C PHE A 234 -12.21 -26.02 -15.88
N ALA A 235 -11.82 -25.52 -17.05
CA ALA A 235 -11.05 -24.27 -17.15
C ALA A 235 -11.83 -23.07 -16.57
N VAL A 236 -13.16 -23.06 -16.75
CA VAL A 236 -14.06 -22.09 -16.11
C VAL A 236 -14.05 -22.25 -14.59
N SER A 237 -14.12 -23.49 -14.08
CA SER A 237 -14.10 -23.76 -12.64
C SER A 237 -12.79 -23.29 -11.96
N ILE A 238 -11.64 -23.49 -12.60
CA ILE A 238 -10.37 -22.92 -12.12
C ILE A 238 -10.42 -21.39 -12.13
N LEU A 239 -10.93 -20.81 -13.21
CA LEU A 239 -11.00 -19.35 -13.36
C LEU A 239 -11.83 -18.73 -12.23
N VAL A 240 -12.98 -19.33 -11.89
CA VAL A 240 -13.83 -18.90 -10.76
C VAL A 240 -13.08 -19.03 -9.43
N ALA A 241 -12.41 -20.16 -9.17
CA ALA A 241 -11.65 -20.37 -7.92
C ALA A 241 -10.49 -19.37 -7.67
N PHE A 242 -10.03 -18.64 -8.69
CA PHE A 242 -9.00 -17.61 -8.53
C PHE A 242 -9.56 -16.19 -8.32
N VAL A 243 -10.86 -15.98 -8.56
CA VAL A 243 -11.48 -14.65 -8.54
C VAL A 243 -12.22 -14.48 -7.22
N PRO A 244 -11.73 -13.67 -6.27
CA PRO A 244 -12.44 -13.44 -5.02
C PRO A 244 -13.62 -12.48 -5.26
N GLU A 245 -14.82 -13.00 -5.54
CA GLU A 245 -15.97 -12.18 -5.97
C GLU A 245 -16.49 -11.27 -4.88
N GLY A 246 -16.39 -11.68 -3.61
CA GLY A 246 -16.84 -10.89 -2.46
C GLY A 246 -15.95 -9.69 -2.14
N LEU A 247 -14.68 -9.71 -2.56
CA LEU A 247 -13.68 -8.76 -2.07
C LEU A 247 -13.98 -7.28 -2.40
N PRO A 248 -14.37 -6.90 -3.63
CA PRO A 248 -14.70 -5.50 -3.95
C PRO A 248 -15.86 -4.96 -3.08
N SER A 249 -16.86 -5.80 -2.84
CA SER A 249 -18.03 -5.48 -2.01
C SER A 249 -17.64 -5.27 -0.55
N VAL A 250 -16.82 -6.16 0.02
CA VAL A 250 -16.30 -6.03 1.40
C VAL A 250 -15.52 -4.73 1.56
N VAL A 251 -14.60 -4.43 0.65
CA VAL A 251 -13.79 -3.20 0.72
C VAL A 251 -14.67 -1.95 0.75
N THR A 252 -15.67 -1.89 -0.12
CA THR A 252 -16.56 -0.71 -0.22
C THR A 252 -17.42 -0.56 1.04
N LEU A 253 -17.95 -1.66 1.57
CA LEU A 253 -18.71 -1.68 2.83
C LEU A 253 -17.85 -1.29 4.04
N LEU A 254 -16.61 -1.79 4.13
CA LEU A 254 -15.66 -1.42 5.18
C LEU A 254 -15.37 0.09 5.18
N LEU A 255 -15.14 0.68 3.99
CA LEU A 255 -14.94 2.12 3.84
C LEU A 255 -16.21 2.91 4.20
N SER A 256 -17.39 2.41 3.85
CA SER A 256 -18.67 3.05 4.20
C SER A 256 -18.89 3.09 5.72
N ILE A 257 -18.56 2.00 6.44
CA ILE A 257 -18.62 1.95 7.90
C ILE A 257 -17.63 2.95 8.52
N ALA A 258 -16.39 3.01 8.01
CA ALA A 258 -15.39 3.97 8.46
C ALA A 258 -15.82 5.42 8.22
N ALA A 259 -16.36 5.73 7.03
CA ALA A 259 -16.91 7.05 6.71
C ALA A 259 -18.02 7.47 7.68
N LYS A 260 -18.92 6.53 8.06
CA LYS A 260 -19.96 6.78 9.06
C LYS A 260 -19.39 7.10 10.45
N ARG A 261 -18.29 6.43 10.84
CA ARG A 261 -17.59 6.73 12.10
C ARG A 261 -16.86 8.07 12.08
N MET A 262 -16.24 8.43 10.95
CA MET A 262 -15.65 9.75 10.76
C MET A 262 -16.70 10.85 10.86
N ALA A 263 -17.88 10.65 10.26
CA ALA A 263 -18.98 11.61 10.32
C ALA A 263 -19.46 11.84 11.77
N ALA A 264 -19.51 10.78 12.58
CA ALA A 264 -19.79 10.88 14.02
C ALA A 264 -18.71 11.64 14.82
N GLN A 265 -17.52 11.85 14.23
CA GLN A 265 -16.43 12.65 14.77
C GLN A 265 -16.28 14.01 14.04
N ASN A 266 -17.36 14.51 13.44
CA ASN A 266 -17.43 15.77 12.68
C ASN A 266 -16.59 15.80 11.39
N VAL A 267 -16.19 14.66 10.85
CA VAL A 267 -15.46 14.56 9.57
C VAL A 267 -16.36 13.88 8.55
N LEU A 268 -17.06 14.66 7.74
CA LEU A 268 -17.96 14.14 6.69
C LEU A 268 -17.15 13.82 5.43
N VAL A 269 -17.33 12.61 4.91
CA VAL A 269 -16.64 12.15 3.71
C VAL A 269 -17.63 12.03 2.55
N LYS A 270 -17.38 12.75 1.44
CA LYS A 270 -18.21 12.71 0.21
C LYS A 270 -17.83 11.55 -0.71
N ASP A 271 -16.54 11.25 -0.77
CA ASP A 271 -15.99 10.11 -1.52
C ASP A 271 -15.37 9.10 -0.56
N LEU A 272 -15.90 7.88 -0.54
CA LEU A 272 -15.42 6.78 0.31
C LEU A 272 -13.91 6.52 0.19
N GLN A 273 -13.32 6.81 -0.97
CA GLN A 273 -11.88 6.66 -1.17
C GLN A 273 -11.06 7.72 -0.40
N GLY A 274 -11.68 8.86 -0.07
CA GLY A 274 -11.09 9.92 0.74
C GLY A 274 -10.79 9.49 2.18
N VAL A 275 -11.53 8.50 2.71
CA VAL A 275 -11.29 7.91 4.04
C VAL A 275 -9.86 7.36 4.15
N GLU A 276 -9.42 6.56 3.18
CA GLU A 276 -8.07 5.99 3.14
C GLU A 276 -7.03 7.03 2.77
N THR A 277 -7.35 7.90 1.82
CA THR A 277 -6.40 8.91 1.31
C THR A 277 -5.92 9.80 2.44
N LEU A 278 -6.81 10.16 3.38
CA LEU A 278 -6.47 10.92 4.58
C LEU A 278 -5.41 10.23 5.46
N GLY A 279 -5.49 8.91 5.61
CA GLY A 279 -4.48 8.12 6.34
C GLY A 279 -3.14 8.00 5.62
N SER A 280 -3.14 8.16 4.29
CA SER A 280 -1.97 8.05 3.42
C SER A 280 -1.25 9.39 3.14
N LEU A 281 -1.81 10.51 3.63
CA LEU A 281 -1.25 11.85 3.43
C LEU A 281 0.23 11.91 3.81
N THR A 282 1.03 12.52 2.95
CA THR A 282 2.43 12.83 3.25
C THR A 282 2.66 14.33 3.37
N LEU A 283 1.79 15.12 2.72
CA LEU A 283 1.81 16.57 2.78
C LEU A 283 0.38 17.09 2.95
N LEU A 284 0.20 18.04 3.88
CA LEU A 284 -1.04 18.77 4.09
C LEU A 284 -0.78 20.27 3.87
N ALA A 285 -1.38 20.81 2.82
CA ALA A 285 -1.40 22.25 2.55
C ALA A 285 -2.62 22.86 3.23
N THR A 286 -2.42 23.90 4.04
CA THR A 286 -3.52 24.57 4.74
C THR A 286 -3.57 26.04 4.44
N ASP A 287 -4.76 26.57 4.19
CA ASP A 287 -4.97 28.02 4.19
C ASP A 287 -4.88 28.57 5.63
N LYS A 288 -4.61 29.87 5.78
CA LYS A 288 -4.54 30.57 7.07
C LYS A 288 -5.92 31.06 7.51
N THR A 289 -6.52 31.95 6.72
CA THR A 289 -7.75 32.65 7.10
C THR A 289 -8.93 31.68 7.06
N GLY A 290 -9.75 31.67 8.13
CA GLY A 290 -10.95 30.83 8.25
C GLY A 290 -10.71 29.32 8.35
N THR A 291 -9.51 28.85 8.01
CA THR A 291 -9.05 27.49 8.20
C THR A 291 -8.28 27.33 9.52
N LEU A 292 -7.16 28.05 9.70
CA LEU A 292 -6.36 28.03 10.94
C LEU A 292 -6.79 29.11 11.94
N THR A 293 -7.31 30.24 11.46
CA THR A 293 -7.81 31.35 12.29
C THR A 293 -9.33 31.45 12.27
N ARG A 294 -9.93 32.23 13.18
CA ARG A 294 -11.39 32.32 13.32
C ARG A 294 -12.07 33.19 12.26
N ASN A 295 -11.30 33.88 11.42
CA ASN A 295 -11.82 34.81 10.40
C ASN A 295 -12.77 35.86 10.99
N GLN A 296 -12.52 36.32 12.22
CA GLN A 296 -13.34 37.29 12.93
C GLN A 296 -12.45 38.39 13.51
N MET A 297 -12.45 39.54 12.83
CA MET A 297 -11.84 40.76 13.34
C MET A 297 -12.86 41.48 14.23
N THR A 298 -12.47 41.81 15.46
CA THR A 298 -13.37 42.52 16.39
C THR A 298 -12.94 43.99 16.48
N VAL A 299 -13.84 44.95 16.16
CA VAL A 299 -14.00 46.34 16.70
C VAL A 299 -14.53 47.40 15.67
N PHE A 300 -15.30 48.36 16.22
CA PHE A 300 -16.19 49.45 15.74
C PHE A 300 -15.65 50.56 14.79
N PRO A 301 -16.55 51.26 14.03
CA PRO A 301 -16.26 51.75 12.68
C PRO A 301 -15.32 52.96 12.57
N PHE A 302 -14.77 53.08 11.36
CA PHE A 302 -13.65 53.89 10.87
C PHE A 302 -14.01 54.44 9.48
N ASN A 303 -13.43 55.57 9.05
CA ASN A 303 -13.63 56.15 7.72
C ASN A 303 -12.34 56.02 6.88
N SER A 304 -12.48 55.47 5.68
CA SER A 304 -11.40 54.95 4.83
C SER A 304 -10.66 56.03 4.05
N THR A 305 -11.29 57.18 3.76
CA THR A 305 -10.65 58.27 3.00
C THR A 305 -9.51 58.91 3.78
N ASN A 306 -9.71 59.12 5.08
CA ASN A 306 -8.77 59.85 5.93
C ASN A 306 -7.79 58.93 6.66
N LYS A 307 -8.08 57.62 6.70
CA LYS A 307 -7.36 56.60 7.47
C LYS A 307 -7.30 56.86 8.99
N TRP A 308 -8.22 57.66 9.51
CA TRP A 308 -8.43 57.90 10.94
C TRP A 308 -9.90 58.26 11.20
N ALA A 309 -10.36 58.01 12.42
CA ALA A 309 -11.66 58.37 12.94
C ALA A 309 -11.48 59.36 14.09
N LEU A 310 -12.25 60.45 14.05
CA LEU A 310 -12.27 61.49 15.06
C LEU A 310 -13.66 61.57 15.69
N VAL A 311 -13.72 61.66 17.01
CA VAL A 311 -14.96 61.92 17.74
C VAL A 311 -14.70 63.02 18.75
N VAL A 312 -15.55 64.05 18.77
CA VAL A 312 -15.55 65.08 19.81
C VAL A 312 -16.61 64.71 20.85
N LEU A 313 -16.20 64.61 22.12
CA LEU A 313 -17.04 64.21 23.23
C LEU A 313 -17.14 65.35 24.24
N LYS A 314 -18.30 65.48 24.90
CA LYS A 314 -18.48 66.31 26.10
C LYS A 314 -17.78 65.63 27.27
N LYS A 315 -16.49 65.93 27.44
CA LYS A 315 -15.66 65.46 28.56
C LYS A 315 -14.95 66.65 29.16
N THR A 316 -15.32 66.96 30.40
CA THR A 316 -14.75 68.05 31.18
C THR A 316 -13.28 67.79 31.51
N HIS A 317 -12.47 68.81 31.35
CA HIS A 317 -11.05 68.85 31.70
C HIS A 317 -10.73 70.26 32.24
N ALA A 318 -9.52 70.47 32.77
CA ALA A 318 -9.16 71.71 33.47
C ALA A 318 -9.38 72.99 32.62
N ASN A 319 -9.26 72.90 31.29
CA ASN A 319 -9.31 74.05 30.38
C ASN A 319 -10.56 74.10 29.49
N GLY A 320 -11.57 73.23 29.70
CA GLY A 320 -12.76 73.19 28.83
C GLY A 320 -13.69 71.98 29.04
N CYS A 321 -14.79 71.92 28.28
CA CYS A 321 -15.82 70.87 28.40
C CYS A 321 -15.83 69.85 27.26
N LEU A 322 -15.00 70.02 26.23
CA LEU A 322 -14.97 69.20 25.03
C LEU A 322 -13.58 68.54 24.85
N SER A 323 -13.56 67.27 24.45
CA SER A 323 -12.32 66.55 24.13
C SER A 323 -12.45 65.86 22.78
N ALA A 324 -11.46 66.04 21.91
CA ALA A 324 -11.39 65.40 20.62
C ALA A 324 -10.54 64.12 20.71
N LEU A 325 -11.10 62.96 20.38
CA LEU A 325 -10.41 61.67 20.39
C LEU A 325 -10.19 61.18 18.96
N LEU A 326 -8.94 60.84 18.65
CA LEU A 326 -8.48 60.41 17.34
C LEU A 326 -7.97 58.97 17.41
N LYS A 327 -8.47 58.07 16.57
CA LYS A 327 -7.92 56.72 16.38
C LYS A 327 -7.70 56.44 14.89
N GLY A 328 -6.66 55.71 14.51
CA GLY A 328 -6.42 55.42 13.09
C GLY A 328 -5.12 54.71 12.79
N ALA A 329 -4.69 54.79 11.52
CA ALA A 329 -3.42 54.24 11.09
C ALA A 329 -2.27 54.88 11.92
N PRO A 330 -1.38 54.08 12.52
CA PRO A 330 -0.39 54.57 13.49
C PRO A 330 0.40 55.79 12.99
N GLU A 331 0.91 55.71 11.76
CA GLU A 331 1.70 56.75 11.11
C GLU A 331 0.88 58.02 10.82
N ARG A 332 -0.41 57.87 10.51
CA ARG A 332 -1.31 59.00 10.24
C ARG A 332 -1.73 59.73 11.51
N VAL A 333 -1.91 58.98 12.60
CA VAL A 333 -2.23 59.55 13.91
C VAL A 333 -1.02 60.26 14.48
N LEU A 334 0.17 59.64 14.43
CA LEU A 334 1.41 60.26 14.90
C LEU A 334 1.73 61.56 14.13
N ALA A 335 1.51 61.61 12.81
CA ALA A 335 1.70 62.81 12.01
C ALA A 335 0.82 64.00 12.44
N LYS A 336 -0.30 63.75 13.12
CA LYS A 336 -1.20 64.79 13.66
C LYS A 336 -0.87 65.21 15.09
N CYS A 337 0.09 64.53 15.72
CA CYS A 337 0.46 64.76 17.11
C CYS A 337 1.68 65.68 17.22
N THR A 338 1.64 66.61 18.17
CA THR A 338 2.77 67.49 18.52
C THR A 338 3.37 67.11 19.88
N THR A 339 2.55 66.56 20.76
CA THR A 339 2.93 66.09 22.09
C THR A 339 2.56 64.62 22.26
N TYR A 340 3.11 63.95 23.27
CA TYR A 340 2.70 62.63 23.71
C TYR A 340 2.50 62.62 25.23
N LEU A 341 1.67 61.70 25.71
CA LEU A 341 1.34 61.60 27.13
C LEU A 341 2.37 60.71 27.85
N LYS A 342 3.07 61.27 28.84
CA LYS A 342 3.98 60.53 29.73
C LYS A 342 3.64 60.86 31.18
N ASP A 343 3.32 59.84 31.97
CA ASP A 343 2.98 59.96 33.40
C ASP A 343 1.89 61.01 33.70
N GLY A 344 0.90 61.14 32.81
CA GLY A 344 -0.21 62.09 32.94
C GLY A 344 0.11 63.51 32.47
N THR A 345 1.32 63.79 32.00
CA THR A 345 1.75 65.09 31.47
C THR A 345 2.02 65.03 29.96
N ALA A 346 1.66 66.09 29.23
CA ALA A 346 1.88 66.19 27.79
C ALA A 346 3.27 66.78 27.50
N ILE A 347 4.14 66.00 26.86
CA ILE A 347 5.54 66.36 26.53
C ILE A 347 5.69 66.45 25.01
N PRO A 348 6.47 67.38 24.44
CA PRO A 348 6.72 67.44 23.00
C PRO A 348 7.34 66.15 22.46
N ILE A 349 6.98 65.78 21.23
CA ILE A 349 7.54 64.61 20.54
C ILE A 349 9.00 64.89 20.18
N THR A 350 9.92 64.12 20.76
CA THR A 350 11.37 64.15 20.46
C THR A 350 11.76 63.03 19.49
N ASP A 351 12.96 63.13 18.88
CA ASP A 351 13.49 62.06 18.03
C ASP A 351 13.73 60.74 18.79
N GLU A 352 14.01 60.82 20.10
CA GLU A 352 14.08 59.65 20.98
C GLU A 352 12.71 58.95 21.11
N PHE A 353 11.62 59.70 21.26
CA PHE A 353 10.27 59.13 21.29
C PHE A 353 9.92 58.48 19.95
N ARG A 354 10.29 59.09 18.81
CA ARG A 354 10.06 58.49 17.48
C ARG A 354 10.75 57.14 17.34
N LYS A 355 12.01 57.02 17.79
CA LYS A 355 12.71 55.72 17.80
C LYS A 355 11.99 54.69 18.68
N ALA A 356 11.59 55.06 19.90
CA ALA A 356 10.87 54.15 20.79
C ALA A 356 9.49 53.75 20.24
N TYR A 357 8.79 54.68 19.58
CA TYR A 357 7.54 54.43 18.88
C TYR A 357 7.73 53.42 17.74
N ASP A 358 8.74 53.63 16.88
CA ASP A 358 9.03 52.75 15.75
C ASP A 358 9.41 51.34 16.23
N GLU A 359 10.18 51.25 17.32
CA GLU A 359 10.51 49.97 17.95
C GLU A 359 9.26 49.26 18.47
N ALA A 360 8.36 49.96 19.17
CA ALA A 360 7.10 49.40 19.67
C ALA A 360 6.15 49.00 18.53
N TYR A 361 6.02 49.82 17.49
CA TYR A 361 5.21 49.51 16.31
C TYR A 361 5.74 48.26 15.58
N ASN A 362 7.04 48.21 15.30
CA ASN A 362 7.67 47.08 14.65
C ASN A 362 7.57 45.81 15.50
N TYR A 363 7.69 45.92 16.82
CA TYR A 363 7.47 44.82 17.75
C TYR A 363 6.04 44.26 17.65
N MET A 364 5.02 45.12 17.68
CA MET A 364 3.62 44.69 17.56
C MET A 364 3.33 44.09 16.17
N ALA A 365 3.84 44.71 15.11
CA ALA A 365 3.67 44.23 13.74
C ALA A 365 4.38 42.88 13.51
N SER A 366 5.57 42.67 14.07
CA SER A 366 6.30 41.40 13.99
C SER A 366 5.58 40.23 14.68
N ARG A 367 4.65 40.52 15.60
CA ARG A 367 3.76 39.51 16.21
C ARG A 367 2.51 39.23 15.39
N GLY A 368 2.40 39.83 14.20
CA GLY A 368 1.26 39.71 13.29
C GLY A 368 0.03 40.49 13.77
N HIS A 369 0.22 41.49 14.65
CA HIS A 369 -0.90 42.29 15.14
C HIS A 369 -1.17 43.46 14.21
N ARG A 370 -2.44 43.83 14.07
CA ARG A 370 -2.88 45.03 13.37
C ARG A 370 -2.86 46.20 14.35
N VAL A 371 -2.01 47.19 14.12
CA VAL A 371 -1.76 48.28 15.09
C VAL A 371 -2.59 49.52 14.75
N ILE A 372 -3.12 50.19 15.77
CA ILE A 372 -3.92 51.40 15.72
C ILE A 372 -3.27 52.44 16.62
N GLY A 373 -3.06 53.66 16.11
CA GLY A 373 -2.64 54.80 16.92
C GLY A 373 -3.84 55.48 17.57
N CYS A 374 -3.68 55.91 18.82
CA CYS A 374 -4.67 56.66 19.58
C CYS A 374 -4.08 57.99 20.07
N ALA A 375 -4.80 59.08 19.86
CA ALA A 375 -4.43 60.41 20.30
C ALA A 375 -5.65 61.19 20.80
N GLN A 376 -5.42 62.22 21.61
CA GLN A 376 -6.46 63.13 22.09
C GLN A 376 -6.05 64.58 21.94
N ASN A 377 -7.01 65.48 21.81
CA ASN A 377 -6.81 66.92 21.94
C ASN A 377 -7.84 67.47 22.92
N LEU A 378 -7.37 68.20 23.94
CA LEU A 378 -8.19 68.84 24.95
C LEU A 378 -8.58 70.23 24.45
N LEU A 379 -9.85 70.43 24.09
CA LEU A 379 -10.28 71.66 23.42
C LEU A 379 -10.45 72.81 24.42
N PRO A 380 -9.74 73.93 24.25
CA PRO A 380 -9.86 75.06 25.16
C PRO A 380 -11.26 75.67 25.09
N GLY A 381 -11.87 75.89 26.26
CA GLY A 381 -13.25 76.41 26.40
C GLY A 381 -13.43 77.83 25.88
N GLU A 382 -12.35 78.62 25.79
CA GLU A 382 -12.37 79.96 25.18
C GLU A 382 -12.61 79.91 23.66
N GLN A 383 -12.13 78.85 23.00
CA GLN A 383 -12.26 78.69 21.55
C GLN A 383 -13.44 77.79 21.16
N TYR A 384 -13.79 76.81 22.00
CA TYR A 384 -14.85 75.84 21.74
C TYR A 384 -15.83 75.79 22.92
N ALA A 385 -16.89 76.59 22.85
CA ALA A 385 -17.97 76.61 23.84
C ALA A 385 -18.76 75.29 23.85
N VAL A 386 -19.54 75.05 24.93
CA VAL A 386 -20.32 73.80 25.13
C VAL A 386 -21.33 73.55 24.01
N ASP A 387 -21.79 74.61 23.35
CA ASP A 387 -22.79 74.60 22.28
C ASP A 387 -22.17 74.75 20.87
N HIS A 388 -20.84 74.64 20.76
CA HIS A 388 -20.15 74.73 19.47
C HIS A 388 -20.60 73.62 18.51
N VAL A 389 -21.14 74.02 17.36
CA VAL A 389 -21.64 73.09 16.33
C VAL A 389 -20.50 72.69 15.40
N PHE A 390 -20.08 71.42 15.50
CA PHE A 390 -19.07 70.86 14.60
C PHE A 390 -19.72 70.37 13.29
N THR A 391 -19.28 70.90 12.15
CA THR A 391 -19.64 70.45 10.80
C THR A 391 -18.53 69.58 10.18
N LYS A 392 -18.91 68.60 9.35
CA LYS A 392 -17.97 67.66 8.70
C LYS A 392 -17.21 68.25 7.51
N ASN A 393 -17.75 69.30 6.87
CA ASN A 393 -17.24 69.83 5.60
C ASN A 393 -16.36 71.08 5.76
N ASP A 394 -16.45 71.75 6.92
CA ASP A 394 -15.63 72.92 7.24
C ASP A 394 -14.52 72.48 8.20
N LEU A 395 -13.30 73.02 8.05
CA LEU A 395 -12.13 72.80 8.94
C LEU A 395 -12.35 73.34 10.38
N ASN A 396 -13.58 73.36 10.89
CA ASN A 396 -14.03 73.88 12.18
C ASN A 396 -13.75 72.92 13.36
N TYR A 397 -12.82 71.99 13.19
CA TYR A 397 -12.31 71.09 14.21
C TYR A 397 -10.78 71.03 14.08
N PRO A 398 -10.04 70.84 15.17
CA PRO A 398 -8.58 70.86 15.10
C PRO A 398 -8.07 69.72 14.22
N SER A 399 -7.32 70.09 13.18
CA SER A 399 -6.71 69.16 12.23
C SER A 399 -5.36 68.62 12.71
N GLU A 400 -4.66 69.37 13.56
CA GLU A 400 -3.32 69.11 14.10
C GLU A 400 -3.24 69.50 15.59
N GLY A 401 -2.11 69.23 16.25
CA GLY A 401 -1.91 69.58 17.66
C GLY A 401 -2.45 68.54 18.66
N TYR A 402 -2.59 67.29 18.24
CA TYR A 402 -3.02 66.21 19.14
C TYR A 402 -1.89 65.79 20.09
N CYS A 403 -2.29 65.27 21.25
CA CYS A 403 -1.43 64.57 22.19
C CYS A 403 -1.55 63.06 21.95
N PHE A 404 -0.46 62.42 21.53
CA PHE A 404 -0.40 60.99 21.32
C PHE A 404 -0.55 60.25 22.65
N ILE A 405 -1.49 59.32 22.75
CA ILE A 405 -1.74 58.54 23.96
C ILE A 405 -0.98 57.22 23.91
N GLY A 406 -1.11 56.48 22.81
CA GLY A 406 -0.54 55.13 22.73
C GLY A 406 -0.93 54.36 21.48
N LEU A 407 -0.34 53.17 21.35
CA LEU A 407 -0.65 52.17 20.32
C LEU A 407 -1.55 51.08 20.91
N VAL A 408 -2.51 50.64 20.11
CA VAL A 408 -3.38 49.49 20.41
C VAL A 408 -3.19 48.45 19.31
N SER A 409 -2.94 47.20 19.67
CA SER A 409 -2.75 46.12 18.69
C SER A 409 -3.91 45.13 18.73
N LEU A 410 -4.45 44.79 17.56
CA LEU A 410 -5.49 43.77 17.35
C LEU A 410 -4.86 42.50 16.81
N GLU A 411 -5.36 41.33 17.21
CA GLU A 411 -4.85 40.03 16.78
C GLU A 411 -5.99 39.17 16.22
N ASP A 412 -5.71 38.40 15.15
CA ASP A 412 -6.55 37.28 14.68
C ASP A 412 -6.00 35.96 15.28
N PRO A 413 -6.56 35.46 16.39
CA PRO A 413 -5.99 34.34 17.10
C PRO A 413 -6.24 33.01 16.36
N PRO A 414 -5.30 32.05 16.44
CA PRO A 414 -5.51 30.71 15.90
C PRO A 414 -6.67 29.99 16.62
N LYS A 415 -7.36 29.09 15.90
CA LYS A 415 -8.40 28.24 16.49
C LYS A 415 -7.79 27.32 17.57
N HIS A 416 -8.61 26.96 18.57
CA HIS A 416 -8.19 26.11 19.67
C HIS A 416 -7.77 24.71 19.16
N GLY A 417 -6.67 24.16 19.68
CA GLY A 417 -6.18 22.82 19.31
C GLY A 417 -5.38 22.73 18.00
N VAL A 418 -5.30 23.80 17.19
CA VAL A 418 -4.52 23.81 15.93
C VAL A 418 -3.05 23.49 16.17
N ARG A 419 -2.46 24.09 17.21
CA ARG A 419 -1.05 23.89 17.58
C ARG A 419 -0.75 22.42 17.92
N GLU A 420 -1.61 21.79 18.71
CA GLU A 420 -1.49 20.38 19.08
C GLU A 420 -1.66 19.48 17.86
N ALA A 421 -2.65 19.79 17.01
CA ALA A 421 -2.93 19.04 15.79
C ALA A 421 -1.73 19.02 14.83
N ILE A 422 -1.08 20.17 14.60
CA ILE A 422 0.15 20.26 13.79
C ILE A 422 1.25 19.40 14.39
N GLY A 423 1.43 19.44 15.72
CA GLY A 423 2.39 18.58 16.42
C GLY A 423 2.12 17.09 16.19
N THR A 424 0.88 16.64 16.35
CA THR A 424 0.48 15.24 16.11
C THR A 424 0.67 14.82 14.65
N LEU A 425 0.32 15.67 13.69
CA LEU A 425 0.53 15.39 12.26
C LEU A 425 2.02 15.25 11.93
N ARG A 426 2.88 16.10 12.51
CA ARG A 426 4.34 16.00 12.35
C ARG A 426 4.92 14.74 12.99
N LEU A 427 4.46 14.35 14.18
CA LEU A 427 4.81 13.08 14.82
C LEU A 427 4.41 11.87 13.95
N ALA A 428 3.29 12.00 13.24
CA ALA A 428 2.82 11.03 12.26
C ALA A 428 3.59 11.05 10.93
N GLY A 429 4.62 11.90 10.81
CA GLY A 429 5.46 12.05 9.63
C GLY A 429 4.76 12.76 8.46
N ILE A 430 3.65 13.47 8.71
CA ILE A 430 2.95 14.28 7.71
C ILE A 430 3.55 15.69 7.74
N LYS A 431 4.00 16.15 6.58
CA LYS A 431 4.50 17.50 6.42
C LYS A 431 3.33 18.48 6.31
N VAL A 432 3.32 19.50 7.14
CA VAL A 432 2.29 20.56 7.09
C VAL A 432 2.92 21.83 6.52
N MET A 433 2.27 22.46 5.55
CA MET A 433 2.69 23.74 4.98
C MET A 433 1.53 24.72 4.92
N MET A 434 1.83 26.02 5.05
CA MET A 434 0.83 27.09 4.95
C MET A 434 0.87 27.69 3.55
N VAL A 435 -0.30 27.88 2.94
CA VAL A 435 -0.45 28.53 1.63
C VAL A 435 -1.53 29.60 1.75
N THR A 436 -1.13 30.86 1.90
CA THR A 436 -2.03 31.99 2.17
C THR A 436 -1.87 33.13 1.15
N GLY A 437 -2.93 33.92 0.99
CA GLY A 437 -2.93 35.21 0.31
C GLY A 437 -2.39 36.38 1.17
N ASP A 438 -2.15 36.16 2.46
CA ASP A 438 -1.72 37.19 3.41
C ASP A 438 -0.33 37.76 3.15
N HIS A 439 -0.06 38.90 3.78
CA HIS A 439 1.27 39.47 3.88
C HIS A 439 2.26 38.52 4.61
N PRO A 440 3.52 38.38 4.12
CA PRO A 440 4.50 37.43 4.66
C PRO A 440 4.75 37.54 6.17
N LYS A 441 4.93 38.76 6.69
CA LYS A 441 5.18 39.00 8.13
C LYS A 441 4.05 38.45 9.02
N THR A 442 2.81 38.60 8.60
CA THR A 442 1.64 38.08 9.35
C THR A 442 1.59 36.56 9.27
N ALA A 443 1.83 36.00 8.08
CA ALA A 443 1.88 34.56 7.86
C ALA A 443 2.97 33.90 8.71
N GLU A 444 4.18 34.47 8.75
CA GLU A 444 5.29 33.98 9.56
C GLU A 444 4.97 34.03 11.07
N ALA A 445 4.43 35.15 11.55
CA ALA A 445 4.08 35.30 12.97
C ALA A 445 3.04 34.25 13.42
N ILE A 446 2.00 34.02 12.61
CA ILE A 446 0.99 32.99 12.87
C ILE A 446 1.62 31.59 12.78
N ALA A 447 2.45 31.32 11.76
CA ALA A 447 3.13 30.05 11.58
C ALA A 447 4.03 29.69 12.78
N ARG A 448 4.74 30.66 13.36
CA ARG A 448 5.55 30.46 14.58
C ARG A 448 4.66 30.21 15.81
N LYS A 449 3.55 30.94 15.97
CA LYS A 449 2.61 30.76 17.10
C LYS A 449 1.99 29.36 17.15
N ILE A 450 1.69 28.77 15.99
CA ILE A 450 1.08 27.43 15.88
C ILE A 450 2.11 26.29 15.77
N ASN A 451 3.42 26.55 15.98
CA ASN A 451 4.51 25.59 15.79
C ASN A 451 4.64 25.01 14.37
N LEU A 452 4.20 25.75 13.34
CA LEU A 452 4.45 25.40 11.95
C LEU A 452 5.87 25.78 11.51
N VAL A 453 6.43 26.85 12.06
CA VAL A 453 7.83 27.23 11.85
C VAL A 453 8.52 27.28 13.21
N LEU A 454 9.50 26.40 13.40
CA LEU A 454 10.36 26.33 14.58
C LEU A 454 11.79 26.74 14.25
N GLY A 455 12.22 26.48 13.01
CA GLY A 455 13.53 26.82 12.48
C GLY A 455 13.72 28.31 12.16
N GLU A 456 14.96 28.64 11.83
CA GLU A 456 15.33 29.96 11.30
C GLU A 456 15.13 29.97 9.77
N THR A 457 14.58 31.06 9.24
CA THR A 457 14.55 31.33 7.79
C THR A 457 15.84 32.03 7.38
N ARG A 458 16.05 32.24 6.08
CA ARG A 458 17.22 33.00 5.60
C ARG A 458 17.21 34.44 6.12
N GLU A 459 16.04 35.09 6.17
CA GLU A 459 15.94 36.45 6.69
C GLU A 459 16.19 36.49 8.20
N SER A 460 15.65 35.53 8.97
CA SER A 460 15.85 35.50 10.42
C SER A 460 17.29 35.16 10.79
N LEU A 461 17.93 34.24 10.05
CA LEU A 461 19.34 33.91 10.25
C LEU A 461 20.27 35.05 9.83
N SER A 462 19.95 35.77 8.76
CA SER A 462 20.67 36.99 8.34
C SER A 462 20.61 38.06 9.43
N ALA A 463 19.41 38.36 9.93
CA ALA A 463 19.23 39.34 11.00
C ALA A 463 19.99 38.95 12.28
N LYS A 464 20.08 37.66 12.59
CA LYS A 464 20.77 37.14 13.78
C LYS A 464 22.28 37.09 13.65
N THR A 465 22.80 36.78 12.46
CA THR A 465 24.23 36.60 12.20
C THR A 465 24.90 37.85 11.63
N GLY A 466 24.13 38.82 11.14
CA GLY A 466 24.62 39.99 10.42
C GLY A 466 25.17 39.70 9.02
N ARG A 467 25.09 38.44 8.54
CA ARG A 467 25.51 38.06 7.18
C ARG A 467 24.46 38.52 6.16
N PRO A 468 24.86 39.00 4.97
CA PRO A 468 23.92 39.27 3.89
C PRO A 468 23.19 37.98 3.46
N ILE A 469 21.96 38.11 2.96
CA ILE A 469 21.06 36.98 2.69
C ILE A 469 21.66 36.04 1.64
N GLU A 470 22.43 36.57 0.70
CA GLU A 470 23.08 35.85 -0.40
C GLU A 470 24.18 34.90 0.09
N GLU A 471 24.85 35.22 1.19
CA GLU A 471 25.91 34.38 1.76
C GLU A 471 25.38 33.20 2.57
N ILE A 472 24.09 33.19 2.90
CA ILE A 472 23.44 32.12 3.66
C ILE A 472 23.02 31.04 2.68
N TYR A 473 23.68 29.88 2.77
CA TYR A 473 23.32 28.72 1.98
C TYR A 473 21.97 28.15 2.43
N GLU A 474 21.18 27.64 1.48
CA GLU A 474 19.88 27.08 1.80
C GLU A 474 19.99 25.94 2.82
N ASP A 475 21.00 25.09 2.72
CA ASP A 475 21.21 23.94 3.62
C ASP A 475 21.41 24.33 5.10
N GLU A 476 21.79 25.57 5.40
CA GLU A 476 21.91 26.09 6.77
C GLU A 476 20.54 26.33 7.43
N THR A 477 19.47 26.44 6.63
CA THR A 477 18.11 26.76 7.11
C THR A 477 17.18 25.57 6.99
N SER A 478 16.37 25.34 8.03
CA SER A 478 15.36 24.26 8.08
C SER A 478 13.96 24.72 7.65
N ALA A 479 13.72 26.04 7.65
CA ALA A 479 12.47 26.68 7.29
C ALA A 479 12.64 27.61 6.08
N ILE A 480 11.61 27.69 5.23
CA ILE A 480 11.60 28.56 4.06
C ILE A 480 10.26 29.31 3.95
N MET A 481 10.34 30.60 3.63
CA MET A 481 9.21 31.48 3.35
C MET A 481 9.34 32.02 1.93
N ILE A 482 8.25 31.97 1.16
CA ILE A 482 8.28 32.33 -0.27
C ILE A 482 7.16 33.31 -0.57
N HIS A 483 7.50 34.37 -1.30
CA HIS A 483 6.54 35.36 -1.76
C HIS A 483 5.83 34.88 -3.04
N GLY A 484 4.54 35.19 -3.18
CA GLY A 484 3.74 34.78 -4.32
C GLY A 484 4.21 35.36 -5.65
N ASP A 485 4.82 36.55 -5.64
CA ASP A 485 5.35 37.18 -6.86
C ASP A 485 6.62 36.46 -7.39
N ASP A 486 7.37 35.76 -6.53
CA ASP A 486 8.57 35.02 -6.93
C ASP A 486 8.22 33.66 -7.55
N LEU A 487 7.03 33.12 -7.25
CA LEU A 487 6.60 31.78 -7.65
C LEU A 487 6.60 31.55 -9.16
N ASP A 488 6.20 32.57 -9.93
CA ASP A 488 6.11 32.48 -11.39
C ASP A 488 7.50 32.41 -12.05
N SER A 489 8.56 32.80 -11.32
CA SER A 489 9.95 32.76 -11.80
C SER A 489 10.69 31.46 -11.46
N LEU A 490 10.11 30.58 -10.62
CA LEU A 490 10.78 29.40 -10.11
C LEU A 490 10.96 28.28 -11.15
N GLU A 491 12.18 27.79 -11.27
CA GLU A 491 12.52 26.62 -12.07
C GLU A 491 12.26 25.29 -11.33
N GLY A 492 12.14 24.19 -12.08
CA GLY A 492 11.79 22.88 -11.52
C GLY A 492 12.72 22.34 -10.42
N TRP A 493 14.02 22.68 -10.46
CA TRP A 493 14.97 22.26 -9.43
C TRP A 493 14.84 23.07 -8.13
N GLN A 494 14.44 24.34 -8.22
CA GLN A 494 14.16 25.18 -7.05
C GLN A 494 12.93 24.67 -6.32
N TRP A 495 11.89 24.26 -7.05
CA TRP A 495 10.73 23.57 -6.48
C TRP A 495 11.12 22.32 -5.69
N ASP A 496 12.02 21.50 -6.24
CA ASP A 496 12.52 20.30 -5.55
C ASP A 496 13.26 20.65 -4.25
N GLN A 497 14.07 21.72 -4.23
CA GLN A 497 14.75 22.21 -3.02
C GLN A 497 13.77 22.71 -1.96
N ILE A 498 12.77 23.52 -2.37
CA ILE A 498 11.72 24.04 -1.51
C ILE A 498 11.00 22.88 -0.83
N PHE A 499 10.53 21.87 -1.59
CA PHE A 499 9.81 20.73 -1.05
C PHE A 499 10.69 19.77 -0.22
N ASN A 500 12.02 19.88 -0.28
CA ASN A 500 12.91 19.13 0.60
C ASN A 500 12.96 19.71 2.04
N LYS A 501 12.69 21.00 2.22
CA LYS A 501 12.63 21.65 3.55
C LYS A 501 11.48 21.11 4.39
N GLN A 502 11.63 20.99 5.71
CA GLN A 502 10.57 20.44 6.55
C GLN A 502 9.46 21.46 6.86
N GLU A 503 9.80 22.75 6.90
CA GLU A 503 8.89 23.84 7.29
C GLU A 503 8.76 24.84 6.13
N ILE A 504 7.55 25.00 5.60
CA ILE A 504 7.29 25.80 4.40
C ILE A 504 6.09 26.71 4.60
N VAL A 505 6.25 27.99 4.23
CA VAL A 505 5.16 28.98 4.18
C VAL A 505 5.19 29.68 2.83
N PHE A 506 4.07 29.65 2.11
CA PHE A 506 3.84 30.47 0.92
C PHE A 506 2.87 31.59 1.29
N ALA A 507 3.27 32.84 1.03
CA ALA A 507 2.48 34.04 1.32
C ALA A 507 2.15 34.80 0.04
N ARG A 508 1.13 35.68 0.06
CA ARG A 508 0.67 36.45 -1.12
C ARG A 508 0.34 35.61 -2.35
N THR A 509 -0.17 34.39 -2.16
CA THR A 509 -0.46 33.46 -3.27
C THR A 509 -1.81 33.73 -3.96
N THR A 510 -1.85 33.50 -5.27
CA THR A 510 -3.09 33.52 -6.07
C THR A 510 -3.75 32.13 -6.13
N PRO A 511 -5.04 32.00 -6.51
CA PRO A 511 -5.68 30.68 -6.73
C PRO A 511 -4.89 29.77 -7.68
N LYS A 512 -4.31 30.37 -8.75
CA LYS A 512 -3.47 29.66 -9.72
C LYS A 512 -2.18 29.14 -9.08
N HIS A 513 -1.55 29.93 -8.22
CA HIS A 513 -0.38 29.52 -7.46
C HIS A 513 -0.70 28.37 -6.50
N LYS A 514 -1.83 28.42 -5.78
CA LYS A 514 -2.27 27.31 -4.90
C LYS A 514 -2.37 25.99 -5.69
N LEU A 515 -2.98 26.03 -6.88
CA LEU A 515 -3.08 24.88 -7.78
C LEU A 515 -1.70 24.40 -8.26
N GLU A 516 -0.79 25.30 -8.62
CA GLU A 516 0.56 24.93 -9.06
C GLU A 516 1.36 24.29 -7.94
N ILE A 517 1.34 24.84 -6.73
CA ILE A 517 1.98 24.28 -5.55
C ILE A 517 1.55 22.83 -5.33
N VAL A 518 0.24 22.54 -5.42
CA VAL A 518 -0.31 21.17 -5.31
C VAL A 518 0.23 20.27 -6.43
N LYS A 519 0.20 20.72 -7.70
CA LYS A 519 0.70 19.94 -8.84
C LYS A 519 2.19 19.61 -8.72
N ARG A 520 3.00 20.55 -8.24
CA ARG A 520 4.46 20.36 -8.05
C ARG A 520 4.75 19.37 -6.92
N ALA A 521 4.04 19.48 -5.80
CA ALA A 521 4.14 18.51 -4.70
C ALA A 521 3.73 17.09 -5.16
N GLN A 522 2.64 16.96 -5.91
CA GLN A 522 2.20 15.69 -6.50
C GLN A 522 3.22 15.12 -7.50
N ALA A 523 3.89 15.97 -8.29
CA ALA A 523 4.91 15.53 -9.24
C ALA A 523 6.14 14.90 -8.57
N LEU A 524 6.45 15.32 -7.33
CA LEU A 524 7.45 14.71 -6.48
C LEU A 524 6.99 13.40 -5.83
N GLY A 525 5.70 13.07 -5.91
CA GLY A 525 5.12 11.86 -5.33
C GLY A 525 4.49 12.06 -3.96
N HIS A 526 4.30 13.29 -3.49
CA HIS A 526 3.52 13.55 -2.29
C HIS A 526 2.05 13.19 -2.53
N VAL A 527 1.42 12.59 -1.51
CA VAL A 527 -0.04 12.50 -1.42
C VAL A 527 -0.49 13.76 -0.71
N VAL A 528 -1.10 14.66 -1.46
CA VAL A 528 -1.36 16.05 -1.04
C VAL A 528 -2.80 16.19 -0.59
N GLY A 529 -2.98 16.54 0.68
CA GLY A 529 -4.23 17.03 1.22
C GLY A 529 -4.24 18.56 1.18
N VAL A 530 -5.38 19.16 0.86
CA VAL A 530 -5.56 20.62 0.91
C VAL A 530 -6.73 20.93 1.82
N THR A 531 -6.53 21.82 2.79
CA THR A 531 -7.62 22.38 3.62
C THR A 531 -7.84 23.84 3.24
N GLY A 532 -9.08 24.21 2.96
CA GLY A 532 -9.45 25.58 2.59
C GLY A 532 -10.93 25.84 2.78
N ASP A 533 -11.30 27.10 2.79
CA ASP A 533 -12.67 27.55 2.99
C ASP A 533 -13.15 28.52 1.91
N GLY A 534 -12.25 29.28 1.27
CA GLY A 534 -12.59 30.23 0.20
C GLY A 534 -12.76 29.61 -1.19
N VAL A 535 -13.34 30.37 -2.13
CA VAL A 535 -13.51 29.97 -3.55
C VAL A 535 -12.14 29.90 -4.23
N ASN A 536 -11.19 30.74 -3.80
CA ASN A 536 -9.78 30.71 -4.21
C ASN A 536 -9.08 29.35 -3.98
N ASP A 537 -9.55 28.56 -3.00
CA ASP A 537 -9.01 27.22 -2.74
C ASP A 537 -9.60 26.15 -3.64
N SER A 538 -10.74 26.40 -4.27
CA SER A 538 -11.52 25.39 -5.00
C SER A 538 -10.72 24.65 -6.09
N PRO A 539 -9.87 25.31 -6.91
CA PRO A 539 -9.03 24.62 -7.88
C PRO A 539 -8.01 23.69 -7.19
N ALA A 540 -7.39 24.15 -6.10
CA ALA A 540 -6.41 23.37 -5.34
C ALA A 540 -7.07 22.19 -4.61
N LEU A 541 -8.24 22.41 -3.99
CA LEU A 541 -9.07 21.40 -3.33
C LEU A 541 -9.48 20.28 -4.29
N LYS A 542 -9.91 20.64 -5.51
CA LYS A 542 -10.30 19.68 -6.53
C LYS A 542 -9.12 18.90 -7.10
N LYS A 543 -7.95 19.53 -7.20
CA LYS A 543 -6.73 18.89 -7.71
C LYS A 543 -6.02 18.02 -6.69
N ALA A 544 -6.16 18.34 -5.40
CA ALA A 544 -5.59 17.59 -4.30
C ALA A 544 -6.00 16.11 -4.39
N ASP A 545 -5.17 15.22 -3.83
CA ASP A 545 -5.58 13.83 -3.67
C ASP A 545 -6.72 13.73 -2.64
N LEU A 546 -6.77 14.70 -1.73
CA LEU A 546 -7.88 14.91 -0.80
C LEU A 546 -8.12 16.41 -0.53
N GLY A 547 -9.22 16.96 -1.06
CA GLY A 547 -9.70 18.29 -0.67
C GLY A 547 -10.56 18.23 0.60
N ILE A 548 -10.29 19.11 1.57
CA ILE A 548 -10.99 19.23 2.86
C ILE A 548 -11.54 20.65 2.97
N ALA A 549 -12.87 20.79 3.05
CA ALA A 549 -13.54 22.08 3.22
C ALA A 549 -14.08 22.28 4.65
N MET A 550 -14.23 23.54 5.06
CA MET A 550 -14.97 23.92 6.26
C MET A 550 -16.48 23.93 6.01
N ASN A 551 -17.29 23.58 7.01
CA ASN A 551 -18.74 23.52 6.90
C ASN A 551 -19.42 24.88 7.13
N ILE A 552 -18.96 25.67 8.09
CA ILE A 552 -19.59 26.94 8.45
C ILE A 552 -18.91 28.09 7.71
N SER A 553 -17.58 28.21 7.80
CA SER A 553 -16.81 29.26 7.13
C SER A 553 -16.59 29.01 5.63
N GLY A 554 -16.77 27.76 5.18
CA GLY A 554 -16.55 27.37 3.80
C GLY A 554 -17.61 27.91 2.84
N SER A 555 -17.16 28.42 1.69
CA SER A 555 -18.01 28.72 0.54
C SER A 555 -18.66 27.46 -0.05
N ASP A 556 -19.78 27.61 -0.76
CA ASP A 556 -20.45 26.47 -1.40
C ASP A 556 -19.56 25.84 -2.49
N VAL A 557 -18.78 26.66 -3.20
CA VAL A 557 -17.84 26.20 -4.24
C VAL A 557 -16.71 25.36 -3.63
N SER A 558 -16.17 25.76 -2.48
CA SER A 558 -15.11 24.99 -1.81
C SER A 558 -15.65 23.67 -1.23
N LYS A 559 -16.87 23.67 -0.66
CA LYS A 559 -17.55 22.44 -0.21
C LYS A 559 -17.87 21.49 -1.37
N GLU A 560 -18.23 22.02 -2.53
CA GLU A 560 -18.49 21.21 -3.73
C GLU A 560 -17.19 20.62 -4.30
N ALA A 561 -16.13 21.43 -4.37
CA ALA A 561 -14.82 21.02 -4.86
C ALA A 561 -14.13 19.97 -3.96
N ALA A 562 -14.32 20.07 -2.64
CA ALA A 562 -13.70 19.17 -1.67
C ALA A 562 -14.31 17.76 -1.65
N ASN A 563 -13.50 16.76 -1.31
CA ASN A 563 -13.93 15.37 -1.11
C ASN A 563 -14.37 15.10 0.34
N MET A 564 -14.05 16.00 1.26
CA MET A 564 -14.30 15.88 2.69
C MET A 564 -14.69 17.24 3.28
N ILE A 565 -15.55 17.24 4.30
CA ILE A 565 -16.04 18.45 4.97
C ILE A 565 -15.87 18.28 6.48
N LEU A 566 -15.26 19.26 7.14
CA LEU A 566 -15.18 19.35 8.60
C LEU A 566 -16.45 20.03 9.12
N LEU A 567 -17.34 19.27 9.75
CA LEU A 567 -18.66 19.73 10.19
C LEU A 567 -18.59 20.78 11.30
N ASP A 568 -17.51 20.76 12.09
CA ASP A 568 -17.28 21.63 13.25
C ASP A 568 -16.27 22.76 13.00
N ASP A 569 -15.80 22.93 11.75
CA ASP A 569 -14.78 23.90 11.35
C ASP A 569 -13.47 23.82 12.15
N ASN A 570 -13.21 22.68 12.80
CA ASN A 570 -12.03 22.49 13.62
C ASN A 570 -10.97 21.68 12.89
N PHE A 571 -9.85 22.32 12.57
CA PHE A 571 -8.69 21.68 11.96
C PHE A 571 -8.21 20.44 12.75
N ALA A 572 -8.36 20.41 14.08
CA ALA A 572 -7.98 19.27 14.91
C ALA A 572 -8.74 17.98 14.57
N SER A 573 -9.95 18.08 14.00
CA SER A 573 -10.72 16.92 13.53
C SER A 573 -10.02 16.18 12.38
N THR A 574 -9.15 16.86 11.63
CA THR A 574 -8.27 16.23 10.62
C THR A 574 -7.38 15.14 11.23
N VAL A 575 -6.87 15.35 12.45
CA VAL A 575 -6.03 14.36 13.15
C VAL A 575 -6.80 13.07 13.43
N LYS A 576 -8.05 13.20 13.88
CA LYS A 576 -8.94 12.07 14.10
C LYS A 576 -9.22 11.32 12.80
N GLY A 577 -9.45 12.06 11.72
CA GLY A 577 -9.62 11.47 10.40
C GLY A 577 -8.36 10.75 9.89
N VAL A 578 -7.15 11.29 10.11
CA VAL A 578 -5.89 10.62 9.76
C VAL A 578 -5.75 9.30 10.54
N ALA A 579 -6.05 9.31 11.84
CA ALA A 579 -6.01 8.11 12.67
C ALA A 579 -7.00 7.05 12.16
N GLU A 580 -8.24 7.43 11.88
CA GLU A 580 -9.27 6.53 11.36
C GLU A 580 -8.92 6.01 9.95
N GLY A 581 -8.34 6.85 9.09
CA GLY A 581 -7.85 6.49 7.76
C GLY A 581 -6.72 5.45 7.79
N ARG A 582 -5.78 5.58 8.75
CA ARG A 582 -4.71 4.59 8.98
C ARG A 582 -5.27 3.29 9.57
N LEU A 583 -6.25 3.39 10.46
CA LEU A 583 -6.91 2.23 11.06
C LEU A 583 -7.64 1.41 10.00
N ILE A 584 -8.45 2.06 9.16
CA ILE A 584 -9.21 1.35 8.13
C ILE A 584 -8.30 0.70 7.10
N PHE A 585 -7.17 1.31 6.74
CA PHE A 585 -6.19 0.68 5.84
C PHE A 585 -5.62 -0.62 6.42
N ASN A 586 -5.24 -0.61 7.70
CA ASN A 586 -4.77 -1.82 8.38
C ASN A 586 -5.86 -2.90 8.46
N ASN A 587 -7.10 -2.49 8.75
CA ASN A 587 -8.23 -3.41 8.82
C ASN A 587 -8.61 -3.97 7.43
N LEU A 588 -8.52 -3.17 6.37
CA LEU A 588 -8.68 -3.60 4.98
C LEU A 588 -7.64 -4.65 4.61
N LYS A 589 -6.36 -4.41 4.96
CA LYS A 589 -5.29 -5.38 4.71
C LYS A 589 -5.55 -6.71 5.42
N ARG A 590 -6.04 -6.68 6.65
CA ARG A 590 -6.46 -7.89 7.38
C ARG A 590 -7.65 -8.59 6.71
N SER A 591 -8.68 -7.84 6.33
CA SER A 591 -9.83 -8.41 5.63
C SER A 591 -9.43 -9.06 4.31
N ILE A 592 -8.55 -8.43 3.53
CA ILE A 592 -8.03 -8.99 2.27
C ILE A 592 -7.18 -10.24 2.55
N GLN A 593 -6.28 -10.19 3.53
CA GLN A 593 -5.45 -11.32 3.92
C GLN A 593 -6.31 -12.52 4.36
N TYR A 594 -7.42 -12.25 5.05
CA TYR A 594 -8.39 -13.24 5.45
C TYR A 594 -9.12 -13.87 4.25
N THR A 595 -9.73 -13.06 3.38
CA THR A 595 -10.48 -13.53 2.19
C THR A 595 -9.60 -14.22 1.14
N ILE A 596 -8.30 -13.91 1.04
CA ILE A 596 -7.41 -14.60 0.09
C ILE A 596 -6.95 -15.97 0.61
N SER A 597 -6.96 -16.21 1.93
CA SER A 597 -6.46 -17.46 2.50
C SER A 597 -7.24 -18.68 2.03
N HIS A 598 -8.57 -18.58 1.90
CA HIS A 598 -9.41 -19.71 1.47
C HIS A 598 -9.40 -19.97 -0.04
N SER A 599 -8.82 -19.09 -0.87
CA SER A 599 -8.69 -19.40 -2.30
C SER A 599 -7.78 -20.61 -2.54
N THR A 600 -6.79 -20.85 -1.68
CA THR A 600 -5.90 -22.02 -1.79
C THR A 600 -6.63 -23.37 -1.63
N PRO A 601 -7.42 -23.60 -0.57
CA PRO A 601 -8.22 -24.82 -0.44
C PRO A 601 -9.33 -24.98 -1.48
N GLU A 602 -9.61 -23.96 -2.30
CA GLU A 602 -10.51 -24.06 -3.45
C GLU A 602 -9.75 -24.44 -4.73
N ILE A 603 -8.61 -23.81 -4.99
CA ILE A 603 -7.80 -24.04 -6.18
C ILE A 603 -7.14 -25.43 -6.15
N ILE A 604 -6.51 -25.82 -5.03
CA ILE A 604 -5.72 -27.06 -4.98
C ILE A 604 -6.57 -28.30 -5.27
N PRO A 605 -7.79 -28.47 -4.74
CA PRO A 605 -8.64 -29.59 -5.14
C PRO A 605 -8.97 -29.65 -6.64
N GLN A 606 -9.18 -28.49 -7.30
CA GLN A 606 -9.36 -28.43 -8.76
C GLN A 606 -8.09 -28.90 -9.48
N LEU A 607 -6.91 -28.57 -8.96
CA LEU A 607 -5.65 -29.04 -9.52
C LEU A 607 -5.48 -30.56 -9.34
N LEU A 608 -5.79 -31.08 -8.15
CA LEU A 608 -5.69 -32.51 -7.84
C LEU A 608 -6.67 -33.36 -8.67
N TYR A 609 -7.83 -32.81 -9.02
CA TYR A 609 -8.80 -33.42 -9.92
C TYR A 609 -8.20 -33.78 -11.29
N VAL A 610 -7.23 -33.00 -11.79
CA VAL A 610 -6.59 -33.24 -13.11
C VAL A 610 -5.24 -33.92 -13.01
N VAL A 611 -4.43 -33.54 -12.01
CA VAL A 611 -3.06 -34.06 -11.87
C VAL A 611 -3.06 -35.46 -11.27
N VAL A 612 -3.92 -35.72 -10.27
CA VAL A 612 -3.95 -36.96 -9.47
C VAL A 612 -5.26 -37.73 -9.69
N PRO A 613 -5.96 -37.53 -10.82
CA PRO A 613 -7.40 -37.82 -11.01
C PRO A 613 -8.18 -38.25 -9.76
N LEU A 614 -8.41 -37.32 -8.82
CA LEU A 614 -9.31 -37.54 -7.68
C LEU A 614 -10.71 -37.00 -8.01
N PRO A 615 -11.80 -37.52 -7.43
CA PRO A 615 -13.12 -36.91 -7.56
C PRO A 615 -13.09 -35.45 -7.07
N LEU A 616 -13.96 -34.63 -7.64
CA LEU A 616 -13.93 -33.18 -7.41
C LEU A 616 -14.31 -32.86 -5.95
N ALA A 617 -13.36 -32.41 -5.14
CA ALA A 617 -13.60 -32.21 -3.71
C ALA A 617 -14.51 -31.02 -3.39
N ILE A 618 -14.59 -30.02 -4.27
CA ILE A 618 -15.50 -28.87 -4.14
C ILE A 618 -15.97 -28.38 -5.51
N SER A 619 -17.27 -28.10 -5.65
CA SER A 619 -17.87 -27.63 -6.89
C SER A 619 -17.78 -26.11 -7.05
N ALA A 620 -17.87 -25.61 -8.28
CA ALA A 620 -17.89 -24.16 -8.55
C ALA A 620 -19.05 -23.43 -7.84
N ILE A 621 -20.20 -24.10 -7.66
CA ILE A 621 -21.34 -23.52 -6.95
C ILE A 621 -21.03 -23.38 -5.45
N LEU A 622 -20.40 -24.39 -4.84
CA LEU A 622 -20.00 -24.33 -3.43
C LEU A 622 -18.95 -23.23 -3.18
N ILE A 623 -18.01 -23.03 -4.12
CA ILE A 623 -17.04 -21.91 -4.07
C ILE A 623 -17.78 -20.56 -4.03
N LEU A 624 -18.72 -20.33 -4.95
CA LEU A 624 -19.52 -19.09 -4.96
C LEU A 624 -20.28 -18.85 -3.65
N VAL A 625 -20.78 -19.91 -3.00
CA VAL A 625 -21.47 -19.81 -1.70
C VAL A 625 -20.49 -19.50 -0.56
N ILE A 626 -19.22 -19.92 -0.65
CA ILE A 626 -18.18 -19.53 0.30
C ILE A 626 -17.91 -18.02 0.13
N ASP A 627 -17.56 -17.59 -1.08
CA ASP A 627 -17.11 -16.23 -1.40
C ASP A 627 -18.18 -15.15 -1.18
N LEU A 628 -19.43 -15.43 -1.58
CA LEU A 628 -20.55 -14.49 -1.47
C LEU A 628 -21.41 -14.73 -0.23
N GLY A 629 -21.27 -15.88 0.42
CA GLY A 629 -22.04 -16.25 1.60
C GLY A 629 -21.35 -15.85 2.90
N PHE A 630 -20.77 -16.83 3.60
CA PHE A 630 -20.27 -16.60 4.95
C PHE A 630 -19.00 -15.74 4.99
N ASP A 631 -18.18 -15.75 3.92
CA ASP A 631 -16.92 -15.00 3.92
C ASP A 631 -17.16 -13.48 3.91
N LEU A 632 -18.18 -13.04 3.18
CA LEU A 632 -18.61 -11.64 3.15
C LEU A 632 -18.87 -11.10 4.57
N PHE A 633 -19.61 -11.85 5.39
CA PHE A 633 -19.94 -11.41 6.76
C PHE A 633 -18.73 -11.41 7.68
N MET A 634 -17.80 -12.35 7.49
CA MET A 634 -16.52 -12.41 8.21
C MET A 634 -15.58 -11.28 7.84
N GLY A 635 -15.37 -11.03 6.55
CA GLY A 635 -14.57 -9.92 6.07
C GLY A 635 -15.06 -8.57 6.62
N LEU A 636 -16.38 -8.42 6.78
CA LEU A 636 -16.97 -7.19 7.33
C LEU A 636 -16.69 -6.97 8.82
N THR A 637 -16.44 -8.01 9.61
CA THR A 637 -16.23 -7.83 11.07
C THR A 637 -14.97 -7.02 11.38
N PHE A 638 -13.98 -7.05 10.47
CA PHE A 638 -12.75 -6.28 10.56
C PHE A 638 -12.98 -4.76 10.56
N ALA A 639 -14.14 -4.26 10.11
CA ALA A 639 -14.46 -2.84 10.20
C ALA A 639 -14.34 -2.34 11.64
N TRP A 640 -14.78 -3.15 12.62
CA TRP A 640 -14.84 -2.81 14.04
C TRP A 640 -13.59 -3.17 14.84
N ASP A 641 -12.51 -3.56 14.16
CA ASP A 641 -11.24 -3.80 14.83
C ASP A 641 -10.56 -2.52 15.28
N LYS A 642 -10.06 -2.57 16.51
CA LYS A 642 -9.28 -1.50 17.14
C LYS A 642 -7.81 -1.58 16.72
N PRO A 643 -7.07 -0.45 16.79
CA PRO A 643 -5.62 -0.46 16.55
C PRO A 643 -4.90 -1.37 17.56
N GLU A 644 -3.79 -1.99 17.15
CA GLU A 644 -3.00 -2.88 18.04
C GLU A 644 -2.40 -2.11 19.23
N SER A 645 -2.04 -0.84 19.00
CA SER A 645 -1.52 0.10 19.98
C SER A 645 -2.21 1.45 19.82
N ASP A 646 -2.74 2.01 20.91
CA ASP A 646 -3.47 3.29 20.88
C ASP A 646 -2.60 4.45 20.36
N ASP A 647 -1.31 4.48 20.71
CA ASP A 647 -0.39 5.55 20.31
C ASP A 647 0.48 5.21 19.08
N GLY A 648 0.75 3.92 18.84
CA GLY A 648 1.64 3.51 17.75
C GLY A 648 1.11 3.86 16.36
N LEU A 649 -0.21 3.93 16.15
CA LEU A 649 -0.80 4.24 14.83
C LEU A 649 -0.39 5.64 14.32
N MET A 650 -0.32 6.62 15.22
CA MET A 650 0.05 8.00 14.91
C MET A 650 1.56 8.27 15.00
N ARG A 651 2.36 7.24 15.30
CA ARG A 651 3.84 7.31 15.27
C ARG A 651 4.45 6.63 14.04
N LEU A 652 3.64 5.93 13.24
CA LEU A 652 4.08 5.36 11.98
C LEU A 652 4.26 6.47 10.94
N LYS A 653 5.29 6.33 10.09
CA LYS A 653 5.45 7.18 8.90
C LYS A 653 4.27 6.97 7.94
N PRO A 654 3.94 7.95 7.09
CA PRO A 654 2.97 7.76 6.03
C PRO A 654 3.35 6.58 5.14
N ARG A 655 2.34 5.85 4.65
CA ARG A 655 2.55 4.59 3.91
C ARG A 655 3.33 4.77 2.60
N LYS A 656 3.23 5.94 1.96
CA LYS A 656 3.97 6.33 0.74
C LYS A 656 5.01 7.40 1.06
N PRO A 657 6.07 7.09 1.82
CA PRO A 657 7.03 8.11 2.20
C PRO A 657 7.75 8.64 0.95
N VAL A 658 7.86 9.96 0.87
CA VAL A 658 8.61 10.61 -0.21
C VAL A 658 10.07 10.66 0.19
N THR A 659 10.85 9.74 -0.37
CA THR A 659 12.31 9.64 -0.24
C THR A 659 12.98 9.98 -1.58
N ASP A 660 14.27 10.32 -1.58
CA ASP A 660 15.03 10.55 -2.83
C ASP A 660 14.95 9.36 -3.78
N ARG A 661 15.00 8.13 -3.24
CA ARG A 661 14.82 6.90 -4.03
C ARG A 661 13.44 6.86 -4.69
N SER A 662 12.38 7.21 -3.95
CA SER A 662 11.01 7.26 -4.47
C SER A 662 10.86 8.31 -5.58
N ILE A 663 11.41 9.52 -5.39
CA ILE A 663 11.39 10.61 -6.38
C ILE A 663 12.11 10.17 -7.66
N LEU A 664 13.30 9.59 -7.53
CA LEU A 664 14.07 9.07 -8.67
C LEU A 664 13.35 7.92 -9.40
N SER A 665 12.62 7.08 -8.67
CA SER A 665 11.80 6.01 -9.28
C SER A 665 10.64 6.60 -10.09
N LEU A 666 9.96 7.62 -9.56
CA LEU A 666 8.86 8.32 -10.23
C LEU A 666 9.34 9.07 -11.47
N LYS A 667 10.44 9.83 -11.37
CA LYS A 667 11.07 10.50 -12.51
C LYS A 667 11.45 9.50 -13.61
N ARG A 668 12.02 8.33 -13.25
CA ARG A 668 12.30 7.25 -14.21
C ARG A 668 11.06 6.67 -14.87
N ARG A 669 9.94 6.53 -14.15
CA ARG A 669 8.66 6.09 -14.73
C ARG A 669 8.07 7.14 -15.67
N ALA A 670 8.10 8.41 -15.28
CA ALA A 670 7.65 9.52 -16.12
C ALA A 670 8.43 9.57 -17.44
N LEU A 671 9.77 9.49 -17.39
CA LEU A 671 10.63 9.46 -18.58
C LEU A 671 10.35 8.27 -19.50
N ARG A 672 10.00 7.09 -18.96
CA ARG A 672 9.59 5.92 -19.76
C ARG A 672 8.29 6.15 -20.50
N ARG A 673 7.31 6.81 -19.85
CA ARG A 673 5.98 7.09 -20.44
C ARG A 673 5.99 8.22 -21.45
N VAL A 674 6.80 9.26 -21.24
CA VAL A 674 6.94 10.37 -22.19
C VAL A 674 7.42 9.87 -23.56
N LYS A 675 8.32 8.89 -23.58
CA LYS A 675 8.81 8.26 -24.82
C LYS A 675 7.73 7.49 -25.62
N THR A 676 6.57 7.21 -25.03
CA THR A 676 5.48 6.45 -25.67
C THR A 676 4.29 7.31 -26.12
N ILE A 677 4.28 8.61 -25.81
CA ILE A 677 3.22 9.53 -26.26
C ILE A 677 3.55 9.97 -27.69
N GLY A 678 2.68 9.62 -28.64
CA GLY A 678 2.81 10.10 -30.02
C GLY A 678 2.49 11.59 -30.10
N MET A 679 3.46 12.39 -30.53
CA MET A 679 3.22 13.77 -30.97
C MET A 679 2.76 13.71 -32.42
N ASP A 680 1.69 14.45 -32.76
CA ASP A 680 1.35 14.64 -34.17
C ASP A 680 2.48 15.41 -34.85
N ALA A 681 2.99 14.86 -35.95
CA ALA A 681 4.19 15.37 -36.61
C ALA A 681 3.98 16.79 -37.20
N GLU A 682 2.73 17.18 -37.45
CA GLU A 682 2.38 18.49 -38.01
C GLU A 682 1.99 19.55 -36.96
N SER A 683 1.33 19.16 -35.86
CA SER A 683 0.78 20.12 -34.88
C SER A 683 1.61 20.27 -33.60
N GLN A 684 2.57 19.37 -33.34
CA GLN A 684 3.26 19.21 -32.04
C GLN A 684 2.32 19.01 -30.83
N ASP A 685 1.01 18.92 -31.05
CA ASP A 685 0.04 18.74 -29.99
C ASP A 685 0.03 17.29 -29.51
N ARG A 686 -0.27 17.15 -28.22
CA ARG A 686 -0.41 15.83 -27.58
C ARG A 686 -1.72 15.21 -28.04
N THR A 687 -1.65 14.21 -28.92
CA THR A 687 -2.84 13.47 -29.33
C THR A 687 -3.48 12.75 -28.13
N SER A 688 -4.71 13.13 -27.79
CA SER A 688 -5.50 12.46 -26.75
C SER A 688 -6.02 11.12 -27.30
N ALA A 689 -5.59 10.00 -26.73
CA ALA A 689 -6.04 8.69 -27.18
C ALA A 689 -7.58 8.55 -27.01
N SER A 690 -8.25 8.09 -28.08
CA SER A 690 -9.69 7.79 -28.08
C SER A 690 -10.06 6.82 -26.94
N LYS A 691 -11.31 6.88 -26.45
CA LYS A 691 -11.77 6.01 -25.35
C LYS A 691 -11.56 4.52 -25.66
N ILE A 692 -11.78 4.12 -26.91
CA ILE A 692 -11.57 2.75 -27.40
C ILE A 692 -10.09 2.38 -27.41
N ARG A 693 -9.21 3.27 -27.89
CA ARG A 693 -7.77 3.02 -27.88
C ARG A 693 -7.23 2.87 -26.45
N ARG A 694 -7.68 3.72 -25.51
CA ARG A 694 -7.36 3.58 -24.09
C ARG A 694 -7.82 2.24 -23.50
N PHE A 695 -9.00 1.77 -23.89
CA PHE A 695 -9.50 0.46 -23.48
C PHE A 695 -8.63 -0.68 -24.02
N ILE A 696 -8.28 -0.64 -25.32
CA ILE A 696 -7.41 -1.64 -25.95
C ILE A 696 -6.00 -1.60 -25.34
N GLU A 697 -5.44 -0.42 -25.07
CA GLU A 697 -4.14 -0.28 -24.40
C GLU A 697 -4.17 -0.82 -22.98
N ARG A 698 -5.27 -0.65 -22.23
CA ARG A 698 -5.45 -1.27 -20.90
C ARG A 698 -5.48 -2.79 -20.97
N LEU A 699 -6.20 -3.37 -21.93
CA LEU A 699 -6.22 -4.82 -22.15
C LEU A 699 -4.85 -5.36 -22.56
N LYS A 700 -4.08 -4.59 -23.36
CA LYS A 700 -2.73 -4.96 -23.80
C LYS A 700 -1.66 -4.73 -22.73
N ALA A 701 -1.88 -3.82 -21.79
CA ALA A 701 -0.91 -3.44 -20.76
C ALA A 701 -0.28 -4.65 -20.05
N PRO A 702 -1.04 -5.63 -19.51
CA PRO A 702 -0.46 -6.81 -18.84
C PRO A 702 0.37 -7.71 -19.75
N PHE A 703 0.28 -7.57 -21.08
CA PHE A 703 1.11 -8.32 -22.04
C PHE A 703 2.38 -7.56 -22.47
N THR A 704 2.65 -6.37 -21.91
CA THR A 704 3.83 -5.57 -22.23
C THR A 704 4.93 -5.70 -21.18
N LYS A 705 6.19 -5.72 -21.62
CA LYS A 705 7.36 -5.75 -20.72
C LYS A 705 7.41 -4.53 -19.79
N VAL A 706 7.02 -3.36 -20.28
CA VAL A 706 7.05 -2.10 -19.52
C VAL A 706 6.11 -2.18 -18.31
N PHE A 707 4.92 -2.75 -18.49
CA PHE A 707 3.97 -2.95 -17.40
C PHE A 707 4.56 -3.79 -16.27
N TRP A 708 5.12 -4.96 -16.58
CA TRP A 708 5.74 -5.82 -15.56
C TRP A 708 6.99 -5.18 -14.93
N GLN A 709 7.78 -4.44 -15.70
CA GLN A 709 8.91 -3.69 -15.16
C GLN A 709 8.48 -2.58 -14.19
N ASP A 710 7.40 -1.86 -14.48
CA ASP A 710 6.84 -0.84 -13.59
C ASP A 710 6.20 -1.48 -12.35
N LEU A 711 5.55 -2.63 -12.50
CA LEU A 711 4.85 -3.34 -11.44
C LEU A 711 5.80 -4.00 -10.42
N PHE A 712 6.86 -4.65 -10.90
CA PHE A 712 7.86 -5.34 -10.07
C PHE A 712 9.03 -4.44 -9.62
N GLU A 713 9.07 -3.17 -10.03
CA GLU A 713 10.04 -2.23 -9.49
C GLU A 713 9.83 -2.10 -7.97
N GLU A 714 10.89 -2.36 -7.20
CA GLU A 714 10.86 -2.20 -5.75
C GLU A 714 10.51 -0.77 -5.38
N THR A 715 9.53 -0.63 -4.51
CA THR A 715 9.01 0.65 -4.07
C THR A 715 9.04 0.72 -2.56
N ASP A 716 9.44 1.87 -2.02
CA ASP A 716 9.53 2.08 -0.56
C ASP A 716 8.15 2.20 0.12
N HIS A 717 7.04 2.14 -0.62
CA HIS A 717 5.69 2.28 -0.08
C HIS A 717 5.04 0.97 0.37
N GLU A 718 4.25 1.04 1.44
CA GLU A 718 3.37 -0.05 1.86
C GLU A 718 2.16 -0.14 0.92
N LYS A 719 2.12 -1.25 0.16
CA LYS A 719 1.02 -1.62 -0.74
C LYS A 719 -0.08 -2.32 0.05
N LEU A 720 -1.33 -2.15 -0.40
CA LEU A 720 -2.49 -2.88 0.11
C LEU A 720 -2.27 -4.40 0.06
N VAL A 721 -1.79 -4.89 -1.09
CA VAL A 721 -1.39 -6.29 -1.29
C VAL A 721 0.11 -6.34 -1.50
N ASP A 722 0.82 -6.83 -0.48
CA ASP A 722 2.26 -7.02 -0.51
C ASP A 722 2.64 -8.51 -0.63
N ARG A 723 3.91 -8.76 -0.96
CA ARG A 723 4.44 -10.12 -1.08
C ARG A 723 4.31 -10.90 0.24
N GLY A 724 4.43 -10.20 1.37
CA GLY A 724 4.28 -10.81 2.70
C GLY A 724 2.86 -11.31 2.98
N LEU A 725 1.84 -10.53 2.59
CA LEU A 725 0.44 -10.92 2.69
C LEU A 725 0.14 -12.10 1.77
N LEU A 726 0.55 -12.04 0.50
CA LEU A 726 0.31 -13.14 -0.44
C LEU A 726 1.03 -14.42 -0.03
N SER A 727 2.26 -14.33 0.48
CA SER A 727 3.00 -15.48 1.00
C SER A 727 2.28 -16.13 2.17
N TYR A 728 1.78 -15.32 3.11
CA TYR A 728 1.02 -15.85 4.24
C TYR A 728 -0.29 -16.51 3.78
N ALA A 729 -1.07 -15.81 2.95
CA ALA A 729 -2.39 -16.28 2.54
C ALA A 729 -2.31 -17.55 1.68
N TYR A 730 -1.45 -17.56 0.64
CA TYR A 730 -1.36 -18.70 -0.28
C TYR A 730 -0.47 -19.84 0.21
N LEU A 731 0.68 -19.56 0.85
CA LEU A 731 1.69 -20.57 1.17
C LEU A 731 1.69 -21.04 2.62
N GLU A 732 1.21 -20.22 3.56
CA GLU A 732 1.19 -20.58 4.98
C GLU A 732 -0.21 -21.01 5.42
N ALA A 733 -1.13 -20.06 5.56
CA ALA A 733 -2.49 -20.30 6.02
C ALA A 733 -3.27 -21.18 5.03
N GLY A 734 -3.28 -20.81 3.75
CA GLY A 734 -4.02 -21.54 2.72
C GLY A 734 -3.59 -23.00 2.56
N ILE A 735 -2.30 -23.33 2.73
CA ILE A 735 -1.84 -24.73 2.69
C ILE A 735 -2.35 -25.51 3.91
N ILE A 736 -2.31 -24.92 5.11
CA ILE A 736 -2.85 -25.54 6.33
C ILE A 736 -4.35 -25.83 6.15
N GLU A 737 -5.10 -24.86 5.60
CA GLU A 737 -6.54 -25.02 5.32
C GLU A 737 -6.80 -26.10 4.26
N THR A 738 -5.96 -26.18 3.23
CA THR A 738 -6.06 -27.22 2.19
C THR A 738 -5.82 -28.61 2.76
N ILE A 739 -4.77 -28.78 3.57
CA ILE A 739 -4.46 -30.07 4.20
C ILE A 739 -5.61 -30.51 5.09
N SER A 740 -6.21 -29.57 5.84
CA SER A 740 -7.41 -29.83 6.63
C SER A 740 -8.56 -30.33 5.77
N GLY A 741 -8.91 -29.61 4.70
CA GLY A 741 -10.00 -29.99 3.80
C GLY A 741 -9.80 -31.36 3.16
N LEU A 742 -8.60 -31.62 2.63
CA LEU A 742 -8.25 -32.90 2.01
C LEU A 742 -8.22 -34.05 3.01
N LEU A 743 -7.77 -33.81 4.25
CA LEU A 743 -7.76 -34.84 5.28
C LEU A 743 -9.19 -35.27 5.63
N VAL A 744 -10.10 -34.33 5.85
CA VAL A 744 -11.51 -34.63 6.11
C VAL A 744 -12.14 -35.36 4.93
N TYR A 745 -11.87 -34.89 3.70
CA TYR A 745 -12.33 -35.50 2.47
C TYR A 745 -11.99 -37.00 2.40
N PHE A 746 -10.73 -37.37 2.62
CA PHE A 746 -10.32 -38.78 2.60
C PHE A 746 -10.87 -39.58 3.78
N VAL A 747 -11.01 -38.97 4.96
CA VAL A 747 -11.60 -39.65 6.14
C VAL A 747 -13.07 -39.98 5.91
N VAL A 748 -13.83 -39.08 5.26
CA VAL A 748 -15.23 -39.34 4.89
C VAL A 748 -15.30 -40.48 3.86
N PHE A 749 -14.49 -40.44 2.81
CA PHE A 749 -14.40 -41.54 1.84
C PHE A 749 -14.06 -42.89 2.46
N TRP A 750 -13.10 -42.90 3.40
CA TRP A 750 -12.72 -44.09 4.15
C TRP A 750 -13.90 -44.69 4.92
N LYS A 751 -14.72 -43.83 5.54
CA LYS A 751 -15.92 -44.25 6.27
C LYS A 751 -17.00 -44.78 5.34
N CYS A 752 -17.17 -44.18 4.16
CA CYS A 752 -18.10 -44.61 3.13
C CYS A 752 -17.68 -45.90 2.40
N GLY A 753 -16.51 -46.46 2.72
CA GLY A 753 -16.09 -47.77 2.19
C GLY A 753 -14.87 -47.72 1.28
N PHE A 754 -14.38 -46.53 0.91
CA PHE A 754 -13.31 -46.35 -0.09
C PHE A 754 -11.97 -45.95 0.54
N THR A 755 -10.91 -46.69 0.24
CA THR A 755 -9.55 -46.25 0.55
C THR A 755 -9.09 -45.15 -0.44
N PRO A 756 -8.13 -44.27 -0.09
CA PRO A 756 -7.65 -43.23 -1.02
C PRO A 756 -7.17 -43.77 -2.38
N ALA A 757 -6.59 -44.97 -2.39
CA ALA A 757 -6.17 -45.64 -3.63
C ALA A 757 -7.38 -46.12 -4.46
N GLU A 758 -8.43 -46.62 -3.80
CA GLU A 758 -9.67 -47.02 -4.46
C GLU A 758 -10.42 -45.82 -5.04
N VAL A 759 -10.46 -44.69 -4.32
CA VAL A 759 -11.04 -43.44 -4.82
C VAL A 759 -10.35 -43.00 -6.11
N TRP A 760 -9.01 -43.07 -6.14
CA TRP A 760 -8.22 -42.77 -7.33
C TRP A 760 -8.51 -43.73 -8.49
N ASN A 761 -8.53 -45.04 -8.23
CA ASN A 761 -8.83 -46.06 -9.24
C ASN A 761 -10.24 -45.92 -9.80
N ALA A 762 -11.22 -45.66 -8.94
CA ALA A 762 -12.62 -45.43 -9.33
C ALA A 762 -12.75 -44.19 -10.22
N GLN A 763 -12.08 -43.09 -9.87
CA GLN A 763 -12.10 -41.87 -10.68
C GLN A 763 -11.37 -42.06 -12.02
N LYS A 764 -10.23 -42.74 -12.02
CA LYS A 764 -9.47 -43.05 -13.25
C LYS A 764 -10.28 -43.91 -14.23
N ALA A 765 -11.12 -44.80 -13.73
CA ALA A 765 -12.03 -45.58 -14.56
C ALA A 765 -13.13 -44.72 -15.22
N GLY A 766 -13.53 -43.60 -14.59
CA GLY A 766 -14.44 -42.61 -15.17
C GLY A 766 -15.91 -43.05 -15.27
N VAL A 767 -16.30 -44.16 -14.62
CA VAL A 767 -17.66 -44.73 -14.61
C VAL A 767 -18.32 -44.69 -13.21
N TYR A 768 -17.55 -44.39 -12.17
CA TYR A 768 -18.00 -44.35 -10.78
C TYR A 768 -18.32 -42.90 -10.34
N PHE A 769 -19.07 -42.73 -9.24
CA PHE A 769 -19.53 -41.42 -8.71
C PHE A 769 -20.49 -40.64 -9.65
N VAL A 770 -21.23 -41.36 -10.50
CA VAL A 770 -22.25 -40.80 -11.41
C VAL A 770 -23.58 -41.53 -11.24
N GLU A 771 -24.68 -40.91 -11.66
CA GLU A 771 -26.00 -41.57 -11.65
C GLU A 771 -26.00 -42.83 -12.53
N GLY A 772 -26.40 -43.96 -11.95
CA GLY A 772 -26.40 -45.26 -12.63
C GLY A 772 -25.03 -45.94 -12.72
N ALA A 773 -24.04 -45.53 -11.92
CA ALA A 773 -22.73 -46.18 -11.85
C ALA A 773 -22.84 -47.70 -11.52
N PRO A 774 -21.93 -48.54 -12.05
CA PRO A 774 -21.87 -49.94 -11.67
C PRO A 774 -21.46 -50.11 -10.19
N ASN A 775 -21.82 -51.25 -9.61
CA ASN A 775 -21.44 -51.58 -8.23
C ASN A 775 -19.91 -51.63 -8.09
N PHE A 776 -19.38 -50.94 -7.08
CA PHE A 776 -17.96 -50.96 -6.77
C PHE A 776 -17.69 -52.01 -5.69
N VAL A 777 -16.72 -52.89 -5.90
CA VAL A 777 -16.28 -53.87 -4.89
C VAL A 777 -14.99 -53.37 -4.27
N ASN A 778 -15.00 -53.08 -2.97
CA ASN A 778 -13.80 -52.60 -2.27
C ASN A 778 -12.84 -53.75 -1.90
N SER A 779 -11.63 -53.40 -1.47
CA SER A 779 -10.61 -54.33 -0.98
C SER A 779 -11.04 -55.16 0.25
N ARG A 780 -12.13 -54.77 0.92
CA ARG A 780 -12.75 -55.48 2.03
C ARG A 780 -13.85 -56.46 1.59
N GLY A 781 -14.10 -56.59 0.28
CA GLY A 781 -15.14 -57.46 -0.29
C GLY A 781 -16.58 -56.92 -0.15
N GLN A 782 -16.75 -55.66 0.24
CA GLN A 782 -18.06 -55.02 0.33
C GLN A 782 -18.47 -54.45 -1.03
N VAL A 783 -19.74 -54.68 -1.39
CA VAL A 783 -20.36 -54.15 -2.61
C VAL A 783 -21.01 -52.81 -2.30
N ILE A 784 -20.58 -51.76 -2.99
CA ILE A 784 -21.08 -50.40 -2.84
C ILE A 784 -21.92 -50.04 -4.06
N ASP A 785 -23.20 -49.78 -3.85
CA ASP A 785 -24.16 -49.42 -4.91
C ASP A 785 -23.96 -47.99 -5.42
N ALA A 786 -24.60 -47.66 -6.55
CA ALA A 786 -24.52 -46.33 -7.16
C ALA A 786 -25.00 -45.22 -6.22
N ALA A 787 -26.03 -45.50 -5.41
CA ALA A 787 -26.61 -44.54 -4.48
C ALA A 787 -25.65 -44.22 -3.33
N HIS A 788 -25.01 -45.23 -2.71
CA HIS A 788 -23.96 -45.00 -1.70
C HIS A 788 -22.73 -44.31 -2.26
N GLN A 789 -22.36 -44.61 -3.52
CA GLN A 789 -21.24 -43.92 -4.17
C GLN A 789 -21.50 -42.42 -4.29
N LEU A 790 -22.70 -42.05 -4.75
CA LEU A 790 -23.11 -40.65 -4.90
C LEU A 790 -23.27 -39.95 -3.56
N ASP A 791 -23.91 -40.59 -2.58
CA ASP A 791 -24.06 -40.00 -1.25
C ASP A 791 -22.70 -39.85 -0.54
N GLY A 792 -21.80 -40.83 -0.66
CA GLY A 792 -20.44 -40.73 -0.13
C GLY A 792 -19.62 -39.59 -0.76
N PHE A 793 -19.76 -39.39 -2.07
CA PHE A 793 -19.15 -38.25 -2.78
C PHE A 793 -19.74 -36.91 -2.31
N ALA A 794 -21.06 -36.82 -2.20
CA ALA A 794 -21.75 -35.61 -1.73
C ALA A 794 -21.42 -35.26 -0.27
N GLN A 795 -21.30 -36.27 0.61
CA GLN A 795 -20.83 -36.10 1.99
C GLN A 795 -19.39 -35.58 2.02
N ALA A 796 -18.49 -36.13 1.18
CA ALA A 796 -17.11 -35.68 1.10
C ALA A 796 -17.02 -34.22 0.62
N GLN A 797 -17.79 -33.82 -0.39
CA GLN A 797 -17.84 -32.42 -0.85
C GLN A 797 -18.36 -31.46 0.23
N SER A 798 -19.44 -31.85 0.92
CA SER A 798 -20.01 -31.07 2.02
C SER A 798 -19.04 -30.89 3.17
N SER A 799 -18.20 -31.90 3.43
CA SER A 799 -17.20 -31.88 4.49
C SER A 799 -16.05 -30.91 4.20
N VAL A 800 -15.63 -30.77 2.94
CA VAL A 800 -14.61 -29.80 2.50
C VAL A 800 -15.14 -28.38 2.64
N TYR A 801 -16.38 -28.13 2.20
CA TYR A 801 -17.04 -26.84 2.37
C TYR A 801 -17.09 -26.40 3.84
N LEU A 802 -17.51 -27.28 4.76
CA LEU A 802 -17.51 -26.96 6.20
C LEU A 802 -16.11 -26.86 6.80
N SER A 803 -15.14 -27.62 6.29
CA SER A 803 -13.74 -27.51 6.72
C SER A 803 -13.19 -26.11 6.43
N ILE A 804 -13.48 -25.53 5.27
CA ILE A 804 -13.08 -24.16 4.93
C ILE A 804 -13.72 -23.18 5.92
N PHE A 805 -15.04 -23.26 6.13
CA PHE A 805 -15.75 -22.40 7.09
C PHE A 805 -15.15 -22.47 8.51
N ILE A 806 -14.92 -23.69 9.03
CA ILE A 806 -14.40 -23.90 10.38
C ILE A 806 -13.00 -23.32 10.51
N ASN A 807 -12.11 -23.58 9.55
CA ASN A 807 -10.77 -23.00 9.58
C ASN A 807 -10.81 -21.48 9.51
N GLN A 808 -11.70 -20.91 8.69
CA GLN A 808 -11.88 -19.46 8.58
C GLN A 808 -12.32 -18.82 9.91
N CYS A 809 -13.12 -19.52 10.73
CA CYS A 809 -13.47 -19.05 12.07
C CYS A 809 -12.24 -18.83 12.97
N PHE A 810 -11.18 -19.65 12.81
CA PHE A 810 -9.91 -19.45 13.51
C PHE A 810 -9.01 -18.43 12.80
N ASN A 811 -8.99 -18.44 11.46
CA ASN A 811 -8.21 -17.52 10.64
C ASN A 811 -8.56 -16.06 10.92
N VAL A 812 -9.83 -15.75 11.23
CA VAL A 812 -10.29 -14.39 11.60
C VAL A 812 -9.52 -13.83 12.80
N PHE A 813 -9.04 -14.68 13.71
CA PHE A 813 -8.21 -14.27 14.86
C PHE A 813 -6.72 -14.30 14.53
N ALA A 814 -6.29 -15.25 13.70
CA ALA A 814 -4.89 -15.39 13.30
C ALA A 814 -4.38 -14.19 12.49
N VAL A 815 -5.20 -13.66 11.58
CA VAL A 815 -4.84 -12.53 10.72
C VAL A 815 -4.71 -11.22 11.51
N LYS A 816 -5.34 -11.13 12.69
CA LYS A 816 -5.18 -9.98 13.60
C LYS A 816 -3.81 -9.94 14.28
N ALA A 817 -3.08 -11.05 14.28
CA ALA A 817 -1.81 -11.20 14.98
C ALA A 817 -0.60 -10.74 14.12
N LYS A 818 -0.41 -9.41 13.97
CA LYS A 818 0.79 -8.85 13.32
C LYS A 818 1.91 -8.62 14.33
N LEU A 819 1.66 -7.83 15.38
CA LEU A 819 2.59 -7.59 16.48
C LEU A 819 2.04 -8.07 17.81
N THR A 820 0.75 -8.36 17.91
CA THR A 820 0.11 -8.91 19.11
C THR A 820 -0.21 -10.39 18.91
N PHE A 821 -0.23 -11.17 19.99
CA PHE A 821 -0.59 -12.58 19.90
C PHE A 821 -2.07 -12.73 19.52
N PRO A 822 -2.47 -13.81 18.82
CA PRO A 822 -3.86 -14.05 18.45
C PRO A 822 -4.76 -14.31 19.66
N PHE A 823 -4.16 -14.61 20.81
CA PHE A 823 -4.83 -14.78 22.09
C PHE A 823 -4.62 -13.54 22.96
N GLY A 824 -5.68 -12.76 23.17
CA GLY A 824 -5.62 -11.59 24.03
C GLY A 824 -6.94 -10.82 24.11
N ARG A 825 -7.16 -10.15 25.25
CA ARG A 825 -8.40 -9.41 25.52
C ARG A 825 -8.72 -8.39 24.42
N ARG A 826 -7.71 -7.73 23.83
CA ARG A 826 -7.92 -6.78 22.72
C ARG A 826 -8.35 -7.46 21.43
N VAL A 827 -7.71 -8.56 21.04
CA VAL A 827 -8.01 -9.30 19.79
C VAL A 827 -9.42 -9.90 19.83
N VAL A 828 -9.81 -10.45 20.99
CA VAL A 828 -11.11 -11.10 21.18
C VAL A 828 -12.21 -10.09 21.58
N SER A 829 -11.87 -8.83 21.88
CA SER A 829 -12.88 -7.84 22.33
C SER A 829 -13.92 -7.45 21.28
N ASN A 830 -13.65 -7.68 19.99
CA ASN A 830 -14.58 -7.33 18.93
C ASN A 830 -15.76 -8.33 18.90
N LYS A 831 -16.90 -7.91 19.46
CA LYS A 831 -18.14 -8.73 19.49
C LYS A 831 -18.67 -9.07 18.08
N TRP A 832 -18.40 -8.22 17.10
CA TRP A 832 -18.86 -8.44 15.72
C TRP A 832 -18.22 -9.66 15.07
N ASN A 833 -17.02 -10.06 15.48
CA ASN A 833 -16.43 -11.34 15.06
C ASN A 833 -17.35 -12.51 15.38
N PHE A 834 -17.85 -12.58 16.62
CA PHE A 834 -18.70 -13.69 17.06
C PHE A 834 -20.07 -13.65 16.38
N VAL A 835 -20.64 -12.45 16.20
CA VAL A 835 -21.90 -12.27 15.46
C VAL A 835 -21.75 -12.76 14.03
N GLY A 836 -20.67 -12.35 13.35
CA GLY A 836 -20.38 -12.85 12.03
C GLY A 836 -20.25 -14.37 12.05
N ILE A 837 -19.48 -14.95 12.99
CA ILE A 837 -19.19 -16.40 13.00
C ILE A 837 -20.51 -17.16 13.16
N LEU A 838 -21.42 -16.63 13.98
CA LEU A 838 -22.76 -17.18 14.16
C LEU A 838 -23.61 -17.08 12.89
N ILE A 839 -23.58 -15.94 12.19
CA ILE A 839 -24.27 -15.78 10.89
C ILE A 839 -23.70 -16.74 9.85
N GLY A 840 -22.37 -16.83 9.75
CA GLY A 840 -21.68 -17.73 8.84
C GLY A 840 -21.95 -19.20 9.15
N ALA A 841 -21.94 -19.59 10.44
CA ALA A 841 -22.28 -20.94 10.88
C ALA A 841 -23.73 -21.28 10.55
N SER A 842 -24.64 -20.33 10.78
CA SER A 842 -26.07 -20.49 10.45
C SER A 842 -26.25 -20.69 8.96
N LEU A 843 -25.58 -19.90 8.12
CA LEU A 843 -25.65 -20.03 6.66
C LEU A 843 -25.03 -21.35 6.18
N GLY A 844 -23.82 -21.69 6.63
CA GLY A 844 -23.12 -22.90 6.21
C GLY A 844 -23.84 -24.19 6.63
N THR A 845 -24.42 -24.21 7.83
CA THR A 845 -25.25 -25.33 8.28
C THR A 845 -26.59 -25.38 7.53
N PHE A 846 -27.21 -24.23 7.26
CA PHE A 846 -28.44 -24.15 6.47
C PHE A 846 -28.26 -24.67 5.05
N VAL A 847 -27.13 -24.39 4.40
CA VAL A 847 -26.82 -24.88 3.03
C VAL A 847 -26.73 -26.41 2.98
N ILE A 848 -26.12 -27.05 3.98
CA ILE A 848 -25.85 -28.50 3.96
C ILE A 848 -26.99 -29.34 4.55
N TYR A 849 -27.50 -28.95 5.71
CA TYR A 849 -28.44 -29.80 6.46
C TYR A 849 -29.90 -29.60 6.07
N THR A 850 -30.21 -28.62 5.22
CA THR A 850 -31.59 -28.37 4.77
C THR A 850 -31.92 -29.21 3.54
N PRO A 851 -32.91 -30.13 3.61
CA PRO A 851 -33.19 -31.11 2.56
C PRO A 851 -33.43 -30.56 1.13
N PRO A 852 -34.17 -29.47 0.88
CA PRO A 852 -34.30 -28.95 -0.49
C PRO A 852 -32.99 -28.32 -1.04
N LEU A 853 -32.08 -27.89 -0.17
CA LEU A 853 -30.88 -27.14 -0.57
C LEU A 853 -29.70 -28.06 -0.90
N HIS A 854 -29.53 -29.19 -0.21
CA HIS A 854 -28.42 -30.11 -0.50
C HIS A 854 -28.44 -30.62 -1.96
N ILE A 855 -29.64 -30.80 -2.53
CA ILE A 855 -29.82 -31.21 -3.93
C ILE A 855 -29.30 -30.11 -4.88
N VAL A 856 -29.59 -28.84 -4.59
CA VAL A 856 -29.18 -27.69 -5.41
C VAL A 856 -27.66 -27.49 -5.38
N PHE A 857 -27.04 -27.73 -4.23
CA PHE A 857 -25.61 -27.49 -4.00
C PHE A 857 -24.73 -28.74 -4.19
N GLY A 858 -25.32 -29.90 -4.50
CA GLY A 858 -24.60 -31.17 -4.64
C GLY A 858 -24.03 -31.71 -3.33
N GLY A 859 -24.59 -31.32 -2.19
CA GLY A 859 -24.17 -31.76 -0.87
C GLY A 859 -25.01 -32.93 -0.32
N SER A 860 -24.70 -33.41 0.89
CA SER A 860 -25.49 -34.42 1.61
C SER A 860 -25.77 -33.97 3.04
N HIS A 861 -27.02 -34.13 3.47
CA HIS A 861 -27.49 -33.79 4.82
C HIS A 861 -27.14 -34.87 5.86
N HIS A 862 -26.60 -36.02 5.44
CA HIS A 862 -26.21 -37.13 6.31
C HIS A 862 -24.83 -36.95 6.96
N LEU A 863 -24.13 -35.84 6.69
CA LEU A 863 -22.81 -35.58 7.23
C LEU A 863 -22.84 -35.52 8.77
N LEU A 864 -21.97 -36.30 9.42
CA LEU A 864 -21.87 -36.30 10.88
C LEU A 864 -21.11 -35.06 11.38
N PRO A 865 -21.63 -34.32 12.37
CA PRO A 865 -20.91 -33.19 12.99
C PRO A 865 -19.56 -33.56 13.62
N LEU A 866 -19.32 -34.85 13.90
CA LEU A 866 -18.04 -35.33 14.42
C LEU A 866 -16.85 -34.98 13.51
N TYR A 867 -17.09 -34.91 12.19
CA TYR A 867 -16.04 -34.56 11.23
C TYR A 867 -15.53 -33.12 11.37
N TRP A 868 -16.26 -32.25 12.09
CA TRP A 868 -15.87 -30.86 12.36
C TRP A 868 -14.66 -30.76 13.31
N LEU A 869 -14.35 -31.81 14.06
CA LEU A 869 -13.22 -31.82 14.99
C LEU A 869 -11.86 -31.77 14.27
N ILE A 870 -11.77 -32.40 13.10
CA ILE A 870 -10.55 -32.41 12.28
C ILE A 870 -10.19 -30.97 11.85
N PRO A 871 -11.05 -30.20 11.18
CA PRO A 871 -10.72 -28.82 10.82
C PRO A 871 -10.57 -27.93 12.05
N ALA A 872 -11.30 -28.16 13.14
CA ALA A 872 -11.05 -27.41 14.37
C ALA A 872 -9.63 -27.60 14.91
N ALA A 873 -9.05 -28.81 14.81
CA ALA A 873 -7.66 -29.06 15.20
C ALA A 873 -6.66 -28.32 14.31
N PHE A 874 -6.89 -28.24 13.00
CA PHE A 874 -6.07 -27.46 12.08
C PHE A 874 -6.23 -25.94 12.27
N GLY A 875 -7.43 -25.48 12.66
CA GLY A 875 -7.65 -24.11 13.09
C GLY A 875 -6.82 -23.73 14.33
N ILE A 876 -6.71 -24.64 15.31
CA ILE A 876 -5.82 -24.44 16.47
C ILE A 876 -4.35 -24.40 16.03
N LEU A 877 -3.93 -25.31 15.13
CA LEU A 877 -2.58 -25.32 14.56
C LEU A 877 -2.25 -23.98 13.88
N LEU A 878 -3.21 -23.42 13.14
CA LEU A 878 -3.09 -22.12 12.47
C LEU A 878 -2.87 -20.97 13.48
N LEU A 879 -3.55 -21.00 14.63
CA LEU A 879 -3.32 -20.02 15.70
C LEU A 879 -1.96 -20.18 16.40
N ILE A 880 -1.48 -21.43 16.57
CA ILE A 880 -0.15 -21.70 17.10
C ILE A 880 0.91 -21.15 16.13
N TRP A 881 0.75 -21.42 14.83
CA TRP A 881 1.64 -20.89 13.79
C TRP A 881 1.68 -19.35 13.81
N ALA A 882 0.51 -18.71 13.85
CA ALA A 882 0.43 -17.25 13.95
C ALA A 882 1.15 -16.70 15.21
N SER A 883 1.06 -17.41 16.33
CA SER A 883 1.75 -17.03 17.57
C SER A 883 3.27 -17.12 17.44
N ILE A 884 3.79 -18.18 16.80
CA ILE A 884 5.22 -18.34 16.50
C ILE A 884 5.71 -17.21 15.59
N ARG A 885 4.96 -16.91 14.53
CA ARG A 885 5.28 -15.85 13.57
C ARG A 885 5.41 -14.48 14.25
N VAL A 886 4.51 -14.14 15.18
CA VAL A 886 4.60 -12.88 15.95
C VAL A 886 5.89 -12.79 16.76
N ILE A 887 6.32 -13.89 17.40
CA ILE A 887 7.57 -13.93 18.18
C ILE A 887 8.77 -13.62 17.27
N LEU A 888 8.79 -14.22 16.07
CA LEU A 888 9.85 -13.99 15.09
C LEU A 888 9.86 -12.54 14.59
N LEU A 889 8.69 -11.97 14.28
CA LEU A 889 8.56 -10.60 13.77
C LEU A 889 8.97 -9.54 14.80
N ARG A 890 8.56 -9.67 16.07
CA ARG A 890 8.92 -8.73 17.14
C ARG A 890 10.43 -8.57 17.30
N LYS A 891 11.16 -9.69 17.21
CA LYS A 891 12.62 -9.72 17.33
C LYS A 891 13.31 -8.97 16.18
N SER A 892 12.71 -8.94 14.98
CA SER A 892 13.26 -8.23 13.81
C SER A 892 12.98 -6.72 13.81
N ILE A 893 11.92 -6.27 14.50
CA ILE A 893 11.47 -4.86 14.46
C ILE A 893 12.19 -3.98 15.50
N GLN A 894 12.67 -4.53 16.61
CA GLN A 894 13.44 -3.78 17.62
C GLN A 894 14.68 -3.08 17.04
N ASP A 895 15.18 -3.55 15.89
CA ASP A 895 16.36 -2.98 15.22
C ASP A 895 16.03 -1.83 14.25
N LYS A 896 14.75 -1.48 14.03
CA LYS A 896 14.31 -0.56 12.94
C LYS A 896 13.57 0.71 13.39
N THR A 897 13.40 0.96 14.69
CA THR A 897 12.60 2.11 15.17
C THR A 897 13.32 3.46 15.00
N VAL A 898 12.56 4.48 14.57
CA VAL A 898 13.03 5.86 14.37
C VAL A 898 13.19 6.57 15.72
N LYS A 899 14.24 7.40 15.85
CA LYS A 899 14.53 8.19 17.07
C LYS A 899 13.60 9.38 17.20
N ASP A 900 13.27 9.76 18.43
CA ASP A 900 12.44 10.93 18.75
C ASP A 900 13.07 12.25 18.24
N ILE A 901 12.22 13.17 17.81
CA ILE A 901 12.60 14.50 17.32
C ILE A 901 12.79 15.43 18.54
N LYS A 902 13.99 16.00 18.70
CA LYS A 902 14.29 16.96 19.78
C LYS A 902 13.58 18.29 19.53
N GLY A 903 12.95 18.87 20.56
CA GLY A 903 12.44 20.25 20.54
C GLY A 903 10.91 20.43 20.52
N LEU A 904 10.13 19.35 20.53
CA LEU A 904 8.67 19.43 20.76
C LEU A 904 8.39 19.61 22.25
N MET A 905 8.03 20.83 22.67
CA MET A 905 7.46 21.07 24.00
C MET A 905 5.97 20.72 23.97
N MET A 906 5.63 19.50 24.37
CA MET A 906 4.27 19.19 24.84
C MET A 906 4.22 19.46 26.34
N TYR A 907 3.10 20.00 26.85
CA TYR A 907 2.85 20.00 28.29
C TYR A 907 2.76 18.54 28.74
N ASP A 908 3.69 18.13 29.62
CA ASP A 908 3.72 16.78 30.17
C ASP A 908 2.52 16.57 31.08
N ASN A 909 1.52 15.86 30.57
CA ASN A 909 0.49 15.21 31.38
C ASN A 909 0.10 13.89 30.73
N PHE A 910 1.01 12.92 30.57
CA PHE A 910 0.65 11.50 30.41
C PHE A 910 1.83 10.53 30.59
N ALA A 911 2.71 10.81 31.55
CA ALA A 911 3.81 9.92 31.95
C ALA A 911 3.44 9.08 33.18
N SER A 912 2.51 8.12 33.05
CA SER A 912 2.29 7.10 34.09
C SER A 912 1.88 5.71 33.60
N THR A 913 1.55 5.52 32.32
CA THR A 913 0.99 4.22 31.85
C THR A 913 2.01 3.27 31.20
N VAL A 914 3.20 3.74 30.82
CA VAL A 914 4.21 2.91 30.12
C VAL A 914 5.03 2.02 31.07
N LYS A 915 4.96 2.25 32.39
CA LYS A 915 5.59 1.34 33.38
C LYS A 915 4.75 0.09 33.72
N GLY A 916 3.51 -0.02 33.25
CA GLY A 916 2.61 -1.15 33.57
C GLY A 916 2.75 -2.40 32.70
N VAL A 917 3.64 -2.44 31.70
CA VAL A 917 3.73 -3.56 30.74
C VAL A 917 4.92 -4.50 31.02
N ALA A 918 5.66 -4.27 32.11
CA ALA A 918 6.81 -5.09 32.52
C ALA A 918 6.46 -6.27 33.46
N GLU A 919 5.17 -6.63 33.61
CA GLU A 919 4.73 -7.77 34.44
C GLU A 919 4.51 -9.08 33.66
N GLY A 920 5.17 -9.24 32.51
CA GLY A 920 5.18 -10.52 31.76
C GLY A 920 6.26 -11.52 32.19
N ARG A 921 7.17 -11.14 33.11
CA ARG A 921 8.32 -11.97 33.52
C ARG A 921 8.01 -13.01 34.59
N LEU A 922 6.87 -12.90 35.30
CA LEU A 922 6.54 -13.81 36.40
C LEU A 922 5.90 -15.14 35.92
N ILE A 923 5.15 -15.12 34.82
CA ILE A 923 4.41 -16.29 34.32
C ILE A 923 5.35 -17.32 33.65
N PHE A 924 6.42 -16.85 33.02
CA PHE A 924 7.38 -17.73 32.33
C PHE A 924 8.28 -18.52 33.31
N ASN A 925 8.53 -17.98 34.51
CA ASN A 925 9.32 -18.66 35.54
C ASN A 925 8.51 -19.72 36.30
N ASN A 926 7.18 -19.57 36.38
CA ASN A 926 6.30 -20.57 37.00
C ASN A 926 6.02 -21.75 36.06
N LEU A 927 5.88 -21.52 34.75
CA LEU A 927 5.72 -22.61 33.77
C LEU A 927 6.98 -23.48 33.64
N LYS A 928 8.16 -22.87 33.78
CA LYS A 928 9.45 -23.58 33.75
C LYS A 928 9.66 -24.48 34.98
N ARG A 929 9.05 -24.16 36.13
CA ARG A 929 9.10 -24.99 37.34
C ARG A 929 8.12 -26.18 37.29
N SER A 930 6.95 -26.04 36.68
CA SER A 930 5.98 -27.15 36.55
C SER A 930 6.36 -28.22 35.52
N ILE A 931 7.12 -27.87 34.48
CA ILE A 931 7.55 -28.84 33.44
C ILE A 931 8.76 -29.68 33.91
N GLN A 932 9.50 -29.19 34.91
CA GLN A 932 10.70 -29.87 35.42
C GLN A 932 10.40 -30.89 36.53
N SER A 933 9.16 -30.96 37.04
CA SER A 933 8.76 -31.88 38.12
C SER A 933 8.04 -33.15 37.66
N VAL A 934 7.91 -33.39 36.35
CA VAL A 934 7.15 -34.53 35.78
C VAL A 934 8.04 -35.60 35.12
N LEU A 935 9.37 -35.40 35.07
CA LEU A 935 10.27 -36.23 34.26
C LEU A 935 11.20 -37.19 35.00
N LEU A 936 10.99 -37.44 36.30
CA LEU A 936 11.82 -38.43 37.04
C LEU A 936 11.00 -39.20 38.09
N SER A 937 10.54 -40.40 37.73
CA SER A 937 10.41 -41.55 38.64
C SER A 937 10.28 -42.87 37.87
N ASP A 938 11.35 -43.66 37.93
CA ASP A 938 11.45 -45.12 38.09
C ASP A 938 10.59 -46.15 37.33
N SER A 939 11.32 -46.90 36.48
CA SER A 939 11.60 -48.36 36.48
C SER A 939 10.55 -49.45 36.16
N SER A 940 10.98 -50.28 35.18
CA SER A 940 10.81 -51.75 35.01
C SER A 940 9.41 -52.37 34.84
N ASN A 941 9.13 -53.00 33.69
CA ASN A 941 9.29 -54.46 33.48
C ASN A 941 8.93 -54.93 32.06
N GLN A 942 9.40 -56.14 31.75
CA GLN A 942 9.35 -56.92 30.51
C GLN A 942 7.93 -57.26 30.03
N GLU A 943 7.69 -57.39 28.71
CA GLU A 943 7.68 -58.66 27.98
C GLU A 943 7.26 -58.48 26.50
N ALA A 944 7.79 -59.36 25.66
CA ALA A 944 7.53 -59.46 24.23
C ALA A 944 6.28 -60.29 23.95
N CYS A 945 5.58 -59.99 22.85
CA CYS A 945 4.80 -61.01 22.13
C CYS A 945 4.76 -60.70 20.63
N LEU A 946 5.35 -61.60 19.86
CA LEU A 946 5.27 -61.69 18.40
C LEU A 946 3.83 -62.01 17.97
N ILE A 947 3.33 -61.32 16.95
CA ILE A 947 2.36 -61.90 16.00
C ILE A 947 2.86 -61.62 14.58
N ASN A 948 3.28 -62.69 13.92
CA ASN A 948 3.51 -62.77 12.48
C ASN A 948 2.20 -62.50 11.74
N CYS A 949 2.23 -61.63 10.74
CA CYS A 949 1.29 -61.65 9.63
C CYS A 949 2.10 -61.54 8.33
N THR A 950 2.33 -62.70 7.72
CA THR A 950 2.68 -62.86 6.31
C THR A 950 1.55 -62.27 5.47
N ALA A 951 1.81 -61.18 4.76
CA ALA A 951 0.94 -60.67 3.70
C ALA A 951 1.69 -60.78 2.37
N SER A 952 1.03 -61.50 1.48
CA SER A 952 1.41 -61.84 0.11
C SER A 952 1.76 -60.62 -0.73
N SER A 953 2.77 -60.83 -1.57
CA SER A 953 3.08 -60.06 -2.77
C SER A 953 1.85 -59.88 -3.66
N ASP A 954 1.41 -58.64 -3.84
CA ASP A 954 0.62 -58.24 -5.00
C ASP A 954 1.04 -56.84 -5.49
N VAL A 955 1.15 -56.79 -6.81
CA VAL A 955 1.67 -55.79 -7.74
C VAL A 955 1.25 -54.34 -7.43
N VAL A 956 2.23 -53.42 -7.36
CA VAL A 956 2.02 -51.96 -7.30
C VAL A 956 2.91 -51.27 -8.35
N VAL A 957 2.28 -50.55 -9.28
CA VAL A 957 2.90 -49.90 -10.44
C VAL A 957 3.54 -48.55 -10.04
N PRO A 958 4.75 -48.19 -10.53
CA PRO A 958 5.41 -46.92 -10.23
C PRO A 958 4.69 -45.71 -10.87
N LEU A 959 4.74 -44.55 -10.20
CA LEU A 959 4.28 -43.28 -10.76
C LEU A 959 5.15 -42.82 -11.95
N PRO A 960 4.59 -42.04 -12.91
CA PRO A 960 5.35 -41.44 -14.00
C PRO A 960 6.57 -40.65 -13.50
N LEU A 961 7.71 -40.77 -14.20
CA LEU A 961 8.98 -40.06 -13.96
C LEU A 961 8.85 -38.54 -13.69
N ALA A 962 7.81 -37.90 -14.19
CA ALA A 962 7.53 -36.49 -13.95
C ALA A 962 7.06 -36.20 -12.52
N ILE A 963 6.34 -37.12 -11.88
CA ILE A 963 5.78 -36.93 -10.53
C ILE A 963 6.83 -37.21 -9.47
N SER A 964 7.68 -38.23 -9.66
CA SER A 964 8.85 -38.43 -8.80
C SER A 964 9.79 -37.23 -8.87
N ALA A 965 10.04 -36.67 -10.05
CA ALA A 965 10.84 -35.46 -10.23
C ALA A 965 10.26 -34.23 -9.51
N ILE A 966 8.94 -34.02 -9.56
CA ILE A 966 8.27 -32.89 -8.88
C ILE A 966 8.30 -33.07 -7.35
N LEU A 967 8.06 -34.28 -6.86
CA LEU A 967 8.06 -34.56 -5.42
C LEU A 967 9.48 -34.48 -4.82
N ILE A 968 10.50 -34.90 -5.59
CA ILE A 968 11.92 -34.67 -5.28
C ILE A 968 12.20 -33.18 -5.23
N LEU A 969 11.73 -32.40 -6.22
CA LEU A 969 11.87 -30.94 -6.24
C LEU A 969 11.24 -30.28 -5.01
N VAL A 970 10.09 -30.74 -4.54
CA VAL A 970 9.39 -30.21 -3.35
C VAL A 970 10.14 -30.52 -2.06
N ILE A 971 10.70 -31.73 -1.92
CA ILE A 971 11.51 -32.11 -0.75
C ILE A 971 12.83 -31.35 -0.75
N ASP A 972 13.47 -31.23 -1.92
CA ASP A 972 14.72 -30.48 -2.10
C ASP A 972 14.51 -28.99 -1.80
N LEU A 973 13.43 -28.38 -2.32
CA LEU A 973 13.04 -27.01 -1.98
C LEU A 973 12.76 -26.84 -0.48
N GLY A 974 12.12 -27.81 0.15
CA GLY A 974 11.77 -27.78 1.57
C GLY A 974 13.02 -27.84 2.47
N PHE A 975 13.95 -28.73 2.13
CA PHE A 975 15.25 -28.83 2.79
C PHE A 975 16.10 -27.56 2.57
N ASP A 976 16.21 -27.10 1.33
CA ASP A 976 16.95 -25.89 0.96
C ASP A 976 16.37 -24.62 1.60
N LEU A 977 15.04 -24.52 1.70
CA LEU A 977 14.37 -23.41 2.38
C LEU A 977 14.68 -23.42 3.87
N PHE A 978 14.60 -24.59 4.51
CA PHE A 978 14.90 -24.73 5.94
C PHE A 978 16.38 -24.42 6.24
N MET A 979 17.30 -24.94 5.42
CA MET A 979 18.72 -24.64 5.53
C MET A 979 19.01 -23.16 5.21
N GLY A 980 18.34 -22.57 4.22
CA GLY A 980 18.40 -21.14 3.92
C GLY A 980 18.02 -20.26 5.11
N LEU A 981 17.02 -20.67 5.90
CA LEU A 981 16.60 -19.98 7.12
C LEU A 981 17.65 -20.09 8.23
N THR A 982 18.40 -21.20 8.33
CA THR A 982 19.47 -21.31 9.34
C THR A 982 20.64 -20.36 9.06
N PHE A 983 20.94 -20.07 7.78
CA PHE A 983 21.94 -19.06 7.39
C PHE A 983 21.55 -17.64 7.83
N ALA A 984 20.25 -17.32 7.89
CA ALA A 984 19.79 -16.00 8.37
C ALA A 984 20.07 -15.77 9.86
N TRP A 985 20.37 -16.83 10.62
CA TRP A 985 20.69 -16.78 12.05
C TRP A 985 22.19 -16.95 12.35
N ASP A 986 23.04 -17.00 11.32
CA ASP A 986 24.48 -16.96 11.52
C ASP A 986 24.95 -15.57 11.97
N LYS A 987 25.87 -15.56 12.92
CA LYS A 987 26.57 -14.33 13.31
C LYS A 987 27.62 -13.99 12.24
N PRO A 988 27.91 -12.70 11.99
CA PRO A 988 28.98 -12.30 11.07
C PRO A 988 30.34 -12.89 11.49
N GLU A 989 31.21 -13.18 10.52
CA GLU A 989 32.49 -13.88 10.74
C GLU A 989 33.43 -13.16 11.74
N SER A 990 33.32 -11.83 11.91
CA SER A 990 33.90 -11.09 13.05
C SER A 990 33.09 -9.85 13.44
N ASP A 991 33.10 -9.48 14.73
CA ASP A 991 32.37 -8.32 15.28
C ASP A 991 32.82 -6.99 14.65
N ASP A 992 34.05 -6.93 14.13
CA ASP A 992 34.64 -5.77 13.44
C ASP A 992 34.65 -5.90 11.89
N GLY A 993 34.38 -7.08 11.34
CA GLY A 993 34.76 -7.45 9.98
C GLY A 993 33.94 -6.79 8.88
N LEU A 994 32.65 -6.55 9.13
CA LEU A 994 31.79 -5.85 8.17
C LEU A 994 32.21 -4.38 8.00
N MET A 995 32.74 -3.77 9.06
CA MET A 995 33.20 -2.37 9.09
C MET A 995 34.62 -2.19 8.52
N ARG A 996 35.42 -3.26 8.44
CA ARG A 996 36.83 -3.23 7.98
C ARG A 996 37.02 -3.56 6.49
N LEU A 997 35.94 -3.91 5.79
CA LEU A 997 35.96 -4.03 4.33
C LEU A 997 36.05 -2.62 3.72
N LYS A 998 36.93 -2.44 2.72
CA LYS A 998 37.03 -1.16 2.00
C LYS A 998 35.64 -0.78 1.44
N PRO A 999 35.16 0.47 1.62
CA PRO A 999 33.94 0.92 0.99
C PRO A 999 34.03 0.80 -0.54
N ARG A 1000 32.86 0.71 -1.19
CA ARG A 1000 32.74 0.57 -2.65
C ARG A 1000 33.65 1.58 -3.35
N LYS A 1001 34.55 1.11 -4.22
CA LYS A 1001 35.36 2.04 -5.03
C LYS A 1001 34.43 2.85 -5.95
N PRO A 1002 34.71 4.14 -6.19
CA PRO A 1002 34.03 4.90 -7.23
C PRO A 1002 34.25 4.24 -8.60
N VAL A 1003 33.33 4.49 -9.53
CA VAL A 1003 33.34 4.01 -10.93
C VAL A 1003 34.74 4.23 -11.52
N THR A 1004 35.49 3.16 -11.79
CA THR A 1004 36.83 3.26 -12.39
C THR A 1004 36.74 3.34 -13.91
N ASP A 1005 37.76 3.85 -14.59
CA ASP A 1005 37.81 3.92 -16.07
C ASP A 1005 37.62 2.55 -16.75
N ARG A 1006 38.01 1.46 -16.08
CA ARG A 1006 37.75 0.09 -16.56
C ARG A 1006 36.25 -0.23 -16.64
N SER A 1007 35.46 0.23 -15.68
CA SER A 1007 34.01 0.04 -15.66
C SER A 1007 33.29 0.87 -16.73
N ILE A 1008 33.80 2.08 -17.02
CA ILE A 1008 33.31 2.93 -18.12
C ILE A 1008 33.63 2.27 -19.46
N LEU A 1009 34.84 1.75 -19.63
CA LEU A 1009 35.27 1.06 -20.85
C LEU A 1009 34.52 -0.26 -21.10
N SER A 1010 34.16 -1.01 -20.04
CA SER A 1010 33.35 -2.23 -20.19
C SER A 1010 31.91 -1.90 -20.57
N LEU A 1011 31.31 -0.86 -19.98
CA LEU A 1011 30.01 -0.34 -20.40
C LEU A 1011 30.02 0.15 -21.85
N LYS A 1012 31.09 0.85 -22.27
CA LYS A 1012 31.28 1.32 -23.65
C LYS A 1012 31.44 0.15 -24.62
N ARG A 1013 32.18 -0.91 -24.25
CA ARG A 1013 32.30 -2.15 -25.05
C ARG A 1013 30.99 -2.94 -25.16
N ARG A 1014 30.18 -2.99 -24.10
CA ARG A 1014 28.82 -3.58 -24.14
C ARG A 1014 27.89 -2.77 -25.04
N ALA A 1015 27.96 -1.45 -24.98
CA ALA A 1015 27.20 -0.57 -25.87
C ALA A 1015 27.60 -0.80 -27.35
N LEU A 1016 28.91 -0.83 -27.65
CA LEU A 1016 29.42 -1.07 -29.01
C LEU A 1016 29.03 -2.45 -29.58
N ARG A 1017 29.06 -3.52 -28.76
CA ARG A 1017 28.62 -4.87 -29.19
C ARG A 1017 27.12 -4.95 -29.50
N ARG A 1018 26.29 -4.18 -28.78
CA ARG A 1018 24.85 -4.05 -29.03
C ARG A 1018 24.51 -3.18 -30.24
N VAL A 1019 25.41 -2.29 -30.64
CA VAL A 1019 25.25 -1.47 -31.86
C VAL A 1019 25.57 -2.29 -33.11
N LYS A 1020 26.57 -3.18 -33.06
CA LYS A 1020 26.94 -4.08 -34.18
C LYS A 1020 25.87 -5.12 -34.56
N THR A 1021 24.80 -5.27 -33.78
CA THR A 1021 23.69 -6.21 -34.02
C THR A 1021 22.47 -5.58 -34.70
N ILE A 1022 22.54 -4.30 -35.07
CA ILE A 1022 21.51 -3.60 -35.85
C ILE A 1022 21.94 -3.64 -37.32
N GLY A 1023 21.21 -4.39 -38.15
CA GLY A 1023 21.47 -4.44 -39.60
C GLY A 1023 21.14 -3.10 -40.26
N MET A 1024 21.96 -2.69 -41.23
CA MET A 1024 21.66 -1.59 -42.15
C MET A 1024 21.10 -2.19 -43.44
N ASP A 1025 20.02 -1.64 -43.99
CA ASP A 1025 19.58 -1.97 -45.35
C ASP A 1025 20.58 -1.39 -46.36
N ALA A 1026 21.02 -2.22 -47.32
CA ALA A 1026 22.11 -1.89 -48.22
C ALA A 1026 21.79 -0.79 -49.24
N GLU A 1027 20.50 -0.49 -49.47
CA GLU A 1027 20.04 0.49 -50.46
C GLU A 1027 19.60 1.84 -49.88
N SER A 1028 19.16 1.90 -48.61
CA SER A 1028 18.55 3.12 -48.04
C SER A 1028 19.36 3.79 -46.91
N GLN A 1029 20.42 3.15 -46.41
CA GLN A 1029 21.19 3.58 -45.23
C GLN A 1029 20.36 3.88 -43.95
N ASP A 1030 19.08 3.50 -43.90
CA ASP A 1030 18.19 3.81 -42.78
C ASP A 1030 18.13 2.68 -41.74
N ARG A 1031 17.95 3.04 -40.46
CA ARG A 1031 18.00 2.08 -39.34
C ARG A 1031 16.67 1.33 -39.18
N THR A 1032 16.57 0.10 -39.65
CA THR A 1032 15.34 -0.70 -39.50
C THR A 1032 15.29 -1.50 -38.18
N SER A 1033 14.15 -1.44 -37.48
CA SER A 1033 13.91 -2.22 -36.25
C SER A 1033 13.53 -3.66 -36.60
N ALA A 1034 14.36 -4.64 -36.24
CA ALA A 1034 14.09 -6.06 -36.50
C ALA A 1034 12.68 -6.49 -36.04
N SER A 1035 11.99 -7.29 -36.86
CA SER A 1035 10.62 -7.77 -36.58
C SER A 1035 10.52 -8.48 -35.22
N LYS A 1036 9.34 -8.41 -34.57
CA LYS A 1036 9.13 -8.97 -33.22
C LYS A 1036 9.46 -10.46 -33.12
N ILE A 1037 9.17 -11.23 -34.18
CA ILE A 1037 9.45 -12.67 -34.26
C ILE A 1037 10.96 -12.92 -34.34
N ARG A 1038 11.69 -12.15 -35.15
CA ARG A 1038 13.15 -12.26 -35.25
C ARG A 1038 13.85 -11.91 -33.93
N ARG A 1039 13.37 -10.88 -33.22
CA ARG A 1039 13.86 -10.55 -31.85
C ARG A 1039 13.54 -11.61 -30.80
N PHE A 1040 12.39 -12.29 -30.90
CA PHE A 1040 12.03 -13.38 -30.01
C PHE A 1040 12.92 -14.62 -30.27
N ILE A 1041 13.12 -14.97 -31.55
CA ILE A 1041 14.04 -16.04 -31.98
C ILE A 1041 15.49 -15.71 -31.56
N GLU A 1042 15.95 -14.47 -31.71
CA GLU A 1042 17.27 -14.05 -31.24
C GLU A 1042 17.41 -14.09 -29.72
N ARG A 1043 16.34 -13.85 -28.95
CA ARG A 1043 16.35 -13.99 -27.49
C ARG A 1043 16.37 -15.43 -27.03
N LEU A 1044 15.64 -16.33 -27.71
CA LEU A 1044 15.73 -17.77 -27.46
C LEU A 1044 17.13 -18.29 -27.82
N LYS A 1045 17.75 -17.74 -28.87
CA LYS A 1045 19.14 -18.05 -29.26
C LYS A 1045 20.19 -17.39 -28.39
N ALA A 1046 19.88 -16.30 -27.68
CA ALA A 1046 20.83 -15.50 -26.92
C ALA A 1046 21.70 -16.34 -25.95
N PRO A 1047 21.16 -17.20 -25.07
CA PRO A 1047 21.98 -18.06 -24.20
C PRO A 1047 22.84 -19.09 -24.97
N PHE A 1048 22.62 -19.28 -26.27
CA PHE A 1048 23.43 -20.14 -27.14
C PHE A 1048 24.42 -19.35 -28.01
N THR A 1049 24.49 -18.02 -27.85
CA THR A 1049 25.44 -17.17 -28.58
C THR A 1049 26.68 -16.86 -27.74
N LYS A 1050 27.85 -16.86 -28.40
CA LYS A 1050 29.14 -16.51 -27.78
C LYS A 1050 29.12 -15.10 -27.14
N VAL A 1051 28.38 -14.16 -27.73
CA VAL A 1051 28.28 -12.77 -27.28
C VAL A 1051 27.57 -12.66 -25.92
N PHE A 1052 26.52 -13.46 -25.69
CA PHE A 1052 25.79 -13.47 -24.41
C PHE A 1052 26.69 -13.90 -23.24
N TRP A 1053 27.43 -14.99 -23.42
CA TRP A 1053 28.36 -15.47 -22.40
C TRP A 1053 29.54 -14.51 -22.20
N GLN A 1054 30.02 -13.87 -23.27
CA GLN A 1054 31.03 -12.81 -23.15
C GLN A 1054 30.53 -11.60 -22.37
N ASP A 1055 29.28 -11.16 -22.56
CA ASP A 1055 28.67 -10.06 -21.80
C ASP A 1055 28.42 -10.43 -20.33
N LEU A 1056 27.97 -11.67 -20.08
CA LEU A 1056 27.67 -12.19 -18.74
C LEU A 1056 28.94 -12.31 -17.89
N PHE A 1057 30.02 -12.85 -18.47
CA PHE A 1057 31.31 -13.09 -17.82
C PHE A 1057 32.31 -11.92 -17.93
N GLU A 1058 31.93 -10.80 -18.55
CA GLU A 1058 32.78 -9.61 -18.58
C GLU A 1058 32.90 -8.99 -17.18
N GLU A 1059 34.14 -8.88 -16.70
CA GLU A 1059 34.50 -8.35 -15.38
C GLU A 1059 33.98 -6.91 -15.20
N THR A 1060 33.24 -6.70 -14.11
CA THR A 1060 32.71 -5.39 -13.69
C THR A 1060 33.01 -5.17 -12.22
N ASP A 1061 33.29 -3.92 -11.82
CA ASP A 1061 33.62 -3.58 -10.42
C ASP A 1061 32.44 -3.73 -9.43
N HIS A 1062 31.23 -4.02 -9.92
CA HIS A 1062 30.06 -4.30 -9.08
C HIS A 1062 29.97 -5.80 -8.77
N GLU A 1063 29.84 -6.16 -7.49
CA GLU A 1063 29.49 -7.52 -7.09
C GLU A 1063 28.10 -7.87 -7.63
N LYS A 1064 28.04 -8.88 -8.50
CA LYS A 1064 26.79 -9.47 -8.97
C LYS A 1064 26.39 -10.56 -7.98
N LEU A 1065 25.08 -10.71 -7.72
CA LEU A 1065 24.55 -11.78 -6.87
C LEU A 1065 24.99 -13.17 -7.38
N VAL A 1066 25.12 -13.31 -8.70
CA VAL A 1066 25.69 -14.48 -9.37
C VAL A 1066 26.91 -14.03 -10.16
N ASP A 1067 28.10 -14.44 -9.72
CA ASP A 1067 29.36 -14.16 -10.38
C ASP A 1067 30.01 -15.45 -10.93
N ARG A 1068 31.11 -15.29 -11.67
CA ARG A 1068 31.82 -16.42 -12.27
C ARG A 1068 32.38 -17.37 -11.20
N GLY A 1069 32.76 -16.84 -10.03
CA GLY A 1069 33.30 -17.62 -8.92
C GLY A 1069 32.26 -18.50 -8.24
N LEU A 1070 31.03 -18.00 -8.06
CA LEU A 1070 29.91 -18.78 -7.53
C LEU A 1070 29.50 -19.89 -8.50
N LEU A 1071 29.39 -19.56 -9.79
CA LEU A 1071 29.05 -20.55 -10.83
C LEU A 1071 30.12 -21.64 -10.98
N SER A 1072 31.41 -21.26 -10.96
CA SER A 1072 32.50 -22.25 -11.02
C SER A 1072 32.51 -23.14 -9.78
N TYR A 1073 32.30 -22.57 -8.60
CA TYR A 1073 32.23 -23.36 -7.38
C TYR A 1073 31.04 -24.32 -7.37
N ALA A 1074 29.84 -23.83 -7.69
CA ALA A 1074 28.61 -24.63 -7.65
C ALA A 1074 28.62 -25.77 -8.66
N TYR A 1075 28.98 -25.51 -9.92
CA TYR A 1075 28.85 -26.52 -10.99
C TYR A 1075 30.13 -27.31 -11.28
N LEU A 1076 31.31 -26.72 -11.14
CA LEU A 1076 32.57 -27.38 -11.52
C LEU A 1076 33.36 -27.92 -10.32
N GLU A 1077 33.26 -27.29 -9.16
CA GLU A 1077 33.99 -27.75 -7.97
C GLU A 1077 33.13 -28.67 -7.11
N ALA A 1078 32.10 -28.12 -6.45
CA ALA A 1078 31.21 -28.90 -5.58
C ALA A 1078 30.34 -29.87 -6.39
N GLY A 1079 29.69 -29.40 -7.46
CA GLY A 1079 28.79 -30.22 -8.27
C GLY A 1079 29.45 -31.44 -8.91
N ILE A 1080 30.73 -31.36 -9.32
CA ILE A 1080 31.45 -32.52 -9.87
C ILE A 1080 31.74 -33.55 -8.76
N ILE A 1081 32.15 -33.11 -7.58
CA ILE A 1081 32.40 -34.00 -6.43
C ILE A 1081 31.11 -34.74 -6.05
N GLU A 1082 29.98 -34.02 -6.00
CA GLU A 1082 28.65 -34.57 -5.72
C GLU A 1082 28.19 -35.56 -6.80
N THR A 1083 28.40 -35.23 -8.07
CA THR A 1083 28.03 -36.08 -9.21
C THR A 1083 28.84 -37.37 -9.24
N ILE A 1084 30.15 -37.30 -8.99
CA ILE A 1084 31.03 -38.48 -8.92
C ILE A 1084 30.59 -39.40 -7.77
N SER A 1085 30.24 -38.82 -6.63
CA SER A 1085 29.70 -39.57 -5.49
C SER A 1085 28.44 -40.34 -5.86
N GLY A 1086 27.46 -39.67 -6.49
CA GLY A 1086 26.19 -40.29 -6.89
C GLY A 1086 26.39 -41.40 -7.92
N LEU A 1087 27.22 -41.17 -8.94
CA LEU A 1087 27.53 -42.15 -9.97
C LEU A 1087 28.28 -43.37 -9.41
N LEU A 1088 29.22 -43.16 -8.49
CA LEU A 1088 30.00 -44.25 -7.92
C LEU A 1088 29.13 -45.17 -7.07
N VAL A 1089 28.23 -44.61 -6.24
CA VAL A 1089 27.26 -45.42 -5.48
C VAL A 1089 26.30 -46.14 -6.41
N TYR A 1090 25.79 -45.46 -7.43
CA TYR A 1090 24.89 -46.04 -8.44
C TYR A 1090 25.49 -47.30 -9.08
N PHE A 1091 26.72 -47.23 -9.57
CA PHE A 1091 27.37 -48.40 -10.18
C PHE A 1091 27.76 -49.49 -9.17
N VAL A 1092 28.11 -49.13 -7.93
CA VAL A 1092 28.39 -50.12 -6.87
C VAL A 1092 27.14 -50.91 -6.50
N VAL A 1093 25.96 -50.27 -6.47
CA VAL A 1093 24.68 -50.94 -6.23
C VAL A 1093 24.36 -51.89 -7.40
N PHE A 1094 24.46 -51.42 -8.65
CA PHE A 1094 24.27 -52.29 -9.82
C PHE A 1094 25.24 -53.48 -9.85
N TRP A 1095 26.50 -53.26 -9.49
CA TRP A 1095 27.51 -54.32 -9.40
C TRP A 1095 27.13 -55.41 -8.38
N LYS A 1096 26.55 -55.02 -7.25
CA LYS A 1096 26.06 -55.98 -6.25
C LYS A 1096 24.82 -56.72 -6.72
N CYS A 1097 23.93 -56.05 -7.45
CA CYS A 1097 22.76 -56.65 -8.08
C CYS A 1097 23.09 -57.54 -9.30
N GLY A 1098 24.38 -57.75 -9.60
CA GLY A 1098 24.83 -58.68 -10.63
C GLY A 1098 25.07 -58.06 -12.00
N PHE A 1099 25.06 -56.73 -12.12
CA PHE A 1099 25.30 -56.00 -13.37
C PHE A 1099 26.62 -55.23 -13.35
N THR A 1100 27.49 -55.49 -14.32
CA THR A 1100 28.66 -54.65 -14.59
C THR A 1100 28.23 -53.34 -15.29
N PRO A 1101 28.96 -52.21 -15.16
CA PRO A 1101 28.60 -50.96 -15.85
C PRO A 1101 28.41 -51.11 -17.37
N ALA A 1102 29.20 -51.97 -18.02
CA ALA A 1102 29.07 -52.28 -19.44
C ALA A 1102 27.76 -53.04 -19.75
N GLU A 1103 27.34 -53.94 -18.86
CA GLU A 1103 26.07 -54.66 -18.99
C GLU A 1103 24.86 -53.76 -18.75
N VAL A 1104 24.92 -52.85 -17.78
CA VAL A 1104 23.87 -51.83 -17.58
C VAL A 1104 23.70 -50.98 -18.83
N TRP A 1105 24.81 -50.55 -19.44
CA TRP A 1105 24.80 -49.80 -20.69
C TRP A 1105 24.19 -50.60 -21.85
N ASN A 1106 24.57 -51.87 -22.00
CA ASN A 1106 24.03 -52.74 -23.04
C ASN A 1106 22.54 -53.06 -22.82
N ALA A 1107 22.14 -53.30 -21.58
CA ALA A 1107 20.75 -53.54 -21.19
C ALA A 1107 19.87 -52.30 -21.45
N GLN A 1108 20.38 -51.11 -21.15
CA GLN A 1108 19.69 -49.84 -21.43
C GLN A 1108 19.61 -49.55 -22.93
N LYS A 1109 20.66 -49.86 -23.70
CA LYS A 1109 20.65 -49.72 -25.17
C LYS A 1109 19.65 -50.65 -25.85
N ALA A 1110 19.38 -51.82 -25.26
CA ALA A 1110 18.37 -52.75 -25.75
C ALA A 1110 16.94 -52.25 -25.47
N GLY A 1111 16.71 -51.50 -24.39
CA GLY A 1111 15.42 -50.87 -24.06
C GLY A 1111 14.31 -51.83 -23.61
N VAL A 1112 14.63 -53.12 -23.39
CA VAL A 1112 13.68 -54.18 -23.00
C VAL A 1112 13.88 -54.64 -21.54
N TYR A 1113 14.96 -54.21 -20.88
CA TYR A 1113 15.30 -54.56 -19.49
C TYR A 1113 14.91 -53.45 -18.51
N PHE A 1114 14.82 -53.77 -17.20
CA PHE A 1114 14.37 -52.84 -16.14
C PHE A 1114 12.91 -52.37 -16.25
N VAL A 1115 12.05 -53.18 -16.86
CA VAL A 1115 10.60 -52.95 -16.98
C VAL A 1115 9.82 -54.17 -16.46
N GLU A 1116 8.56 -53.96 -16.10
CA GLU A 1116 7.68 -55.02 -15.61
C GLU A 1116 7.48 -56.09 -16.72
N GLY A 1117 7.83 -57.34 -16.42
CA GLY A 1117 7.80 -58.44 -17.39
C GLY A 1117 9.02 -58.54 -18.33
N ALA A 1118 10.15 -57.88 -18.01
CA ALA A 1118 11.38 -57.98 -18.80
C ALA A 1118 11.90 -59.42 -18.96
N PRO A 1119 12.55 -59.77 -20.09
CA PRO A 1119 13.19 -61.06 -20.26
C PRO A 1119 14.35 -61.25 -19.27
N ASN A 1120 14.64 -62.51 -18.93
CA ASN A 1120 15.75 -62.84 -18.04
C ASN A 1120 17.08 -62.34 -18.62
N PHE A 1121 17.84 -61.61 -17.81
CA PHE A 1121 19.16 -61.10 -18.19
C PHE A 1121 20.25 -62.07 -17.72
N VAL A 1122 21.10 -62.54 -18.62
CA VAL A 1122 22.24 -63.40 -18.28
C VAL A 1122 23.49 -62.53 -18.17
N ASN A 1123 24.08 -62.46 -16.98
CA ASN A 1123 25.30 -61.66 -16.78
C ASN A 1123 26.57 -62.41 -17.26
N SER A 1124 27.68 -61.69 -17.35
CA SER A 1124 29.02 -62.20 -17.69
C SER A 1124 29.56 -63.25 -16.72
N ARG A 1125 28.90 -63.45 -15.57
CA ARG A 1125 29.23 -64.50 -14.58
C ARG A 1125 28.37 -65.76 -14.74
N GLY A 1126 27.50 -65.81 -15.75
CA GLY A 1126 26.60 -66.94 -16.01
C GLY A 1126 25.37 -67.01 -15.10
N GLN A 1127 25.07 -65.96 -14.32
CA GLN A 1127 23.89 -65.87 -13.47
C GLN A 1127 22.69 -65.33 -14.25
N VAL A 1128 21.53 -65.95 -14.06
CA VAL A 1128 20.26 -65.55 -14.66
C VAL A 1128 19.53 -64.61 -13.69
N ILE A 1129 19.25 -63.37 -14.13
CA ILE A 1129 18.58 -62.34 -13.34
C ILE A 1129 17.17 -62.14 -13.88
N ASP A 1130 16.18 -62.43 -13.05
CA ASP A 1130 14.76 -62.29 -13.40
C ASP A 1130 14.30 -60.83 -13.44
N ALA A 1131 13.09 -60.60 -13.96
CA ALA A 1131 12.52 -59.25 -14.09
C ALA A 1131 12.36 -58.54 -12.72
N ALA A 1132 12.05 -59.29 -11.67
CA ALA A 1132 11.86 -58.75 -10.33
C ALA A 1132 13.18 -58.26 -9.72
N HIS A 1133 14.26 -59.02 -9.83
CA HIS A 1133 15.60 -58.60 -9.40
C HIS A 1133 16.15 -57.46 -10.24
N GLN A 1134 15.82 -57.39 -11.55
CA GLN A 1134 16.16 -56.25 -12.40
C GLN A 1134 15.51 -54.96 -11.89
N LEU A 1135 14.21 -55.00 -11.60
CA LEU A 1135 13.45 -53.85 -11.09
C LEU A 1135 13.91 -53.43 -9.70
N ASP A 1136 14.14 -54.38 -8.80
CA ASP A 1136 14.63 -54.07 -7.45
C ASP A 1136 16.06 -53.50 -7.49
N GLY A 1137 16.94 -54.03 -8.34
CA GLY A 1137 18.28 -53.47 -8.53
C GLY A 1137 18.27 -52.04 -9.08
N PHE A 1138 17.36 -51.73 -10.00
CA PHE A 1138 17.15 -50.39 -10.52
C PHE A 1138 16.60 -49.43 -9.44
N ALA A 1139 15.61 -49.87 -8.67
CA ALA A 1139 15.01 -49.09 -7.59
C ALA A 1139 16.00 -48.82 -6.43
N GLN A 1140 16.84 -49.80 -6.07
CA GLN A 1140 17.93 -49.63 -5.11
C GLN A 1140 18.96 -48.62 -5.61
N ALA A 1141 19.34 -48.67 -6.90
CA ALA A 1141 20.29 -47.74 -7.49
C ALA A 1141 19.75 -46.29 -7.52
N GLN A 1142 18.47 -46.09 -7.85
CA GLN A 1142 17.82 -44.78 -7.79
C GLN A 1142 17.79 -44.20 -6.37
N SER A 1143 17.42 -45.04 -5.39
CA SER A 1143 17.41 -44.66 -3.96
C SER A 1143 18.80 -44.24 -3.46
N SER A 1144 19.83 -44.91 -3.97
CA SER A 1144 21.22 -44.65 -3.59
C SER A 1144 21.78 -43.32 -4.12
N VAL A 1145 21.32 -42.86 -5.29
CA VAL A 1145 21.68 -41.54 -5.84
C VAL A 1145 21.03 -40.43 -5.03
N TYR A 1146 19.75 -40.59 -4.68
CA TYR A 1146 19.05 -39.64 -3.81
C TYR A 1146 19.74 -39.50 -2.45
N LEU A 1147 20.11 -40.63 -1.84
CA LEU A 1147 20.89 -40.66 -0.60
C LEU A 1147 22.23 -39.93 -0.74
N SER A 1148 22.93 -40.11 -1.88
CA SER A 1148 24.22 -39.47 -2.14
C SER A 1148 24.11 -37.94 -2.21
N ILE A 1149 23.10 -37.42 -2.93
CA ILE A 1149 22.86 -35.97 -3.03
C ILE A 1149 22.58 -35.40 -1.64
N PHE A 1150 21.68 -36.02 -0.88
CA PHE A 1150 21.32 -35.57 0.47
C PHE A 1150 22.53 -35.50 1.42
N ILE A 1151 23.33 -36.57 1.49
CA ILE A 1151 24.50 -36.63 2.38
C ILE A 1151 25.51 -35.55 1.97
N ASN A 1152 25.82 -35.42 0.69
CA ASN A 1152 26.80 -34.43 0.24
C ASN A 1152 26.33 -32.99 0.49
N GLN A 1153 25.03 -32.68 0.34
CA GLN A 1153 24.49 -31.36 0.67
C GLN A 1153 24.66 -31.02 2.15
N CYS A 1154 24.52 -32.00 3.05
CA CYS A 1154 24.78 -31.79 4.48
C CYS A 1154 26.23 -31.34 4.76
N PHE A 1155 27.20 -31.87 4.02
CA PHE A 1155 28.60 -31.43 4.09
C PHE A 1155 28.83 -30.09 3.38
N ASN A 1156 28.16 -29.85 2.25
CA ASN A 1156 28.25 -28.60 1.47
C ASN A 1156 27.82 -27.36 2.28
N VAL A 1157 26.84 -27.50 3.17
CA VAL A 1157 26.42 -26.44 4.11
C VAL A 1157 27.60 -25.91 4.93
N PHE A 1158 28.48 -26.78 5.42
CA PHE A 1158 29.66 -26.36 6.18
C PHE A 1158 30.77 -25.82 5.27
N ALA A 1159 30.88 -26.32 4.05
CA ALA A 1159 31.84 -25.86 3.06
C ALA A 1159 31.57 -24.43 2.57
N VAL A 1160 30.30 -24.08 2.34
CA VAL A 1160 29.90 -22.73 1.90
C VAL A 1160 30.08 -21.68 2.99
N LYS A 1161 29.94 -22.07 4.27
CA LYS A 1161 30.21 -21.19 5.42
C LYS A 1161 31.70 -20.85 5.57
N ALA A 1162 32.58 -21.68 5.04
CA ALA A 1162 34.03 -21.47 5.07
C ALA A 1162 34.49 -20.49 3.98
N LYS A 1163 34.00 -19.24 3.99
CA LYS A 1163 34.38 -18.23 2.98
C LYS A 1163 35.79 -17.68 3.23
N LEU A 1164 36.10 -17.35 4.48
CA LEU A 1164 37.40 -16.78 4.89
C LEU A 1164 38.10 -17.58 6.01
N THR A 1165 37.44 -18.60 6.55
CA THR A 1165 37.93 -19.42 7.68
C THR A 1165 37.76 -20.91 7.39
N PHE A 1166 38.51 -21.77 8.07
CA PHE A 1166 38.41 -23.23 7.88
C PHE A 1166 37.03 -23.77 8.31
N PRO A 1167 36.49 -24.78 7.61
CA PRO A 1167 35.16 -25.34 7.88
C PRO A 1167 35.02 -26.02 9.26
N PHE A 1168 36.13 -26.27 9.98
CA PHE A 1168 36.15 -26.95 11.29
C PHE A 1168 36.27 -25.99 12.49
N GLY A 1169 36.06 -24.68 12.31
CA GLY A 1169 36.18 -23.70 13.38
C GLY A 1169 35.02 -23.71 14.39
N ARG A 1170 35.32 -23.45 15.69
CA ARG A 1170 34.33 -23.35 16.80
C ARG A 1170 33.16 -22.39 16.50
N ARG A 1171 33.34 -21.40 15.62
CA ARG A 1171 32.30 -20.46 15.17
C ARG A 1171 31.45 -20.97 14.00
N VAL A 1172 32.04 -21.63 13.01
CA VAL A 1172 31.33 -22.25 11.88
C VAL A 1172 30.33 -23.32 12.37
N VAL A 1173 30.72 -24.02 13.44
CA VAL A 1173 29.93 -25.07 14.09
C VAL A 1173 29.03 -24.51 15.24
N SER A 1174 29.12 -23.21 15.55
CA SER A 1174 28.42 -22.63 16.72
C SER A 1174 26.90 -22.54 16.57
N ASN A 1175 26.39 -22.51 15.34
CA ASN A 1175 24.97 -22.41 15.08
C ASN A 1175 24.29 -23.78 15.26
N LYS A 1176 23.70 -23.98 16.46
CA LYS A 1176 22.98 -25.21 16.80
C LYS A 1176 21.84 -25.54 15.82
N TRP A 1177 21.28 -24.55 15.13
CA TRP A 1177 20.18 -24.76 14.17
C TRP A 1177 20.62 -25.47 12.89
N ASN A 1178 21.90 -25.37 12.49
CA ASN A 1178 22.42 -26.17 11.39
C ASN A 1178 22.30 -27.67 11.65
N PHE A 1179 22.63 -28.10 12.87
CA PHE A 1179 22.55 -29.49 13.27
C PHE A 1179 21.12 -29.99 13.34
N VAL A 1180 20.20 -29.13 13.79
CA VAL A 1180 18.76 -29.41 13.76
C VAL A 1180 18.27 -29.59 12.33
N GLY A 1181 18.68 -28.70 11.41
CA GLY A 1181 18.32 -28.82 9.98
C GLY A 1181 18.86 -30.07 9.32
N ILE A 1182 20.12 -30.42 9.59
CA ILE A 1182 20.74 -31.67 9.10
C ILE A 1182 20.02 -32.90 9.70
N LEU A 1183 19.67 -32.88 10.98
CA LEU A 1183 18.98 -34.00 11.64
C LEU A 1183 17.55 -34.18 11.12
N ILE A 1184 16.82 -33.09 10.89
CA ILE A 1184 15.49 -33.11 10.26
C ILE A 1184 15.59 -33.62 8.83
N GLY A 1185 16.52 -33.11 8.04
CA GLY A 1185 16.76 -33.58 6.68
C GLY A 1185 17.11 -35.06 6.63
N ALA A 1186 17.97 -35.53 7.55
CA ALA A 1186 18.39 -36.93 7.61
C ALA A 1186 17.25 -37.84 8.04
N SER A 1187 16.42 -37.38 8.98
CA SER A 1187 15.20 -38.09 9.41
C SER A 1187 14.20 -38.19 8.26
N LEU A 1188 14.00 -37.09 7.51
CA LEU A 1188 13.10 -37.05 6.34
C LEU A 1188 13.62 -37.95 5.21
N GLY A 1189 14.91 -37.88 4.88
CA GLY A 1189 15.54 -38.73 3.87
C GLY A 1189 15.46 -40.21 4.22
N THR A 1190 15.72 -40.57 5.49
CA THR A 1190 15.58 -41.95 5.98
C THR A 1190 14.12 -42.42 5.94
N PHE A 1191 13.18 -41.54 6.34
CA PHE A 1191 11.74 -41.81 6.30
C PHE A 1191 11.24 -42.03 4.87
N VAL A 1192 11.72 -41.27 3.90
CA VAL A 1192 11.36 -41.42 2.48
C VAL A 1192 11.88 -42.75 1.90
N ILE A 1193 13.13 -43.12 2.22
CA ILE A 1193 13.78 -44.31 1.63
C ILE A 1193 13.30 -45.62 2.28
N TYR A 1194 13.12 -45.66 3.60
CA TYR A 1194 12.90 -46.91 4.34
C TYR A 1194 11.44 -47.18 4.73
N THR A 1195 10.50 -46.26 4.46
CA THR A 1195 9.08 -46.45 4.84
C THR A 1195 8.26 -47.08 3.69
N PRO A 1196 7.54 -48.20 3.93
CA PRO A 1196 6.88 -49.01 2.90
C PRO A 1196 5.91 -48.33 1.89
N PRO A 1197 5.20 -47.22 2.19
CA PRO A 1197 4.39 -46.52 1.18
C PRO A 1197 5.18 -45.48 0.37
N LEU A 1198 6.24 -44.91 0.96
CA LEU A 1198 6.94 -43.75 0.40
C LEU A 1198 7.96 -44.16 -0.66
N HIS A 1199 8.75 -45.20 -0.40
CA HIS A 1199 9.74 -45.67 -1.37
C HIS A 1199 9.10 -46.03 -2.73
N ILE A 1200 7.88 -46.58 -2.73
CA ILE A 1200 7.09 -46.89 -3.93
C ILE A 1200 6.73 -45.61 -4.72
N VAL A 1201 6.34 -44.54 -4.02
CA VAL A 1201 5.98 -43.24 -4.65
C VAL A 1201 7.18 -42.59 -5.35
N PHE A 1202 8.39 -42.79 -4.81
CA PHE A 1202 9.63 -42.25 -5.38
C PHE A 1202 10.35 -43.20 -6.36
N GLY A 1203 9.78 -44.39 -6.63
CA GLY A 1203 10.43 -45.41 -7.46
C GLY A 1203 11.66 -46.07 -6.83
N GLY A 1204 11.81 -45.95 -5.50
CA GLY A 1204 12.92 -46.51 -4.73
C GLY A 1204 12.66 -47.89 -4.14
N SER A 1205 13.64 -48.45 -3.41
CA SER A 1205 13.56 -49.75 -2.71
C SER A 1205 14.01 -49.61 -1.25
N HIS A 1206 13.30 -50.24 -0.33
CA HIS A 1206 13.60 -50.22 1.11
C HIS A 1206 14.75 -51.16 1.51
N HIS A 1207 15.26 -51.99 0.58
CA HIS A 1207 16.33 -52.97 0.81
C HIS A 1207 17.75 -52.39 0.77
N LEU A 1208 17.90 -51.06 0.74
CA LEU A 1208 19.21 -50.40 0.65
C LEU A 1208 20.02 -50.57 1.95
N LEU A 1209 21.19 -51.22 1.89
CA LEU A 1209 22.03 -51.39 3.08
C LEU A 1209 22.59 -50.05 3.58
N PRO A 1210 22.58 -49.80 4.91
CA PRO A 1210 23.19 -48.61 5.51
C PRO A 1210 24.69 -48.43 5.19
N LEU A 1211 25.40 -49.50 4.82
CA LEU A 1211 26.81 -49.44 4.45
C LEU A 1211 27.08 -48.51 3.25
N TYR A 1212 26.09 -48.34 2.35
CA TYR A 1212 26.21 -47.44 1.20
C TYR A 1212 26.31 -45.97 1.57
N TRP A 1213 25.96 -45.59 2.80
CA TRP A 1213 26.08 -44.22 3.30
C TRP A 1213 27.55 -43.78 3.43
N LEU A 1214 28.47 -44.73 3.60
CA LEU A 1214 29.90 -44.45 3.77
C LEU A 1214 30.52 -43.84 2.52
N ILE A 1215 30.04 -44.23 1.33
CA ILE A 1215 30.59 -43.75 0.07
C ILE A 1215 30.28 -42.24 -0.11
N PRO A 1216 29.02 -41.77 -0.02
CA PRO A 1216 28.73 -40.33 -0.01
C PRO A 1216 29.40 -39.58 1.13
N ALA A 1217 29.44 -40.15 2.34
CA ALA A 1217 30.11 -39.48 3.46
C ALA A 1217 31.60 -39.23 3.18
N ALA A 1218 32.30 -40.15 2.51
CA ALA A 1218 33.70 -39.98 2.12
C ALA A 1218 33.89 -38.83 1.11
N PHE A 1219 32.98 -38.69 0.14
CA PHE A 1219 33.00 -37.57 -0.81
C PHE A 1219 32.58 -36.24 -0.18
N GLY A 1220 31.67 -36.25 0.80
CA GLY A 1220 31.36 -35.09 1.63
C GLY A 1220 32.56 -34.61 2.45
N ILE A 1221 33.36 -35.52 3.00
CA ILE A 1221 34.65 -35.18 3.65
C ILE A 1221 35.64 -34.61 2.63
N LEU A 1222 35.73 -35.18 1.43
CA LEU A 1222 36.57 -34.65 0.35
C LEU A 1222 36.17 -33.22 -0.03
N LEU A 1223 34.88 -32.90 -0.04
CA LEU A 1223 34.34 -31.57 -0.27
C LEU A 1223 34.79 -30.58 0.82
N LEU A 1224 34.80 -30.98 2.09
CA LEU A 1224 35.33 -30.15 3.20
C LEU A 1224 36.85 -29.94 3.11
N ILE A 1225 37.60 -30.97 2.69
CA ILE A 1225 39.04 -30.86 2.45
C ILE A 1225 39.31 -29.88 1.32
N TRP A 1226 38.57 -29.97 0.21
CA TRP A 1226 38.66 -29.03 -0.90
C TRP A 1226 38.36 -27.59 -0.47
N ALA A 1227 37.29 -27.37 0.31
CA ALA A 1227 36.96 -26.06 0.86
C ALA A 1227 38.10 -25.50 1.74
N SER A 1228 38.74 -26.35 2.54
CA SER A 1228 39.89 -25.98 3.37
C SER A 1228 41.10 -25.56 2.55
N ILE A 1229 41.42 -26.30 1.48
CA ILE A 1229 42.50 -25.97 0.53
C ILE A 1229 42.20 -24.64 -0.18
N ARG A 1230 40.96 -24.44 -0.62
CA ARG A 1230 40.52 -23.19 -1.27
C ARG A 1230 40.72 -21.97 -0.36
N VAL A 1231 40.36 -22.08 0.92
CA VAL A 1231 40.58 -21.01 1.91
C VAL A 1231 42.08 -20.71 2.08
N ILE A 1232 42.94 -21.73 2.09
CA ILE A 1232 44.41 -21.55 2.15
C ILE A 1232 44.92 -20.79 0.92
N LEU A 1233 44.48 -21.16 -0.28
CA LEU A 1233 44.89 -20.53 -1.53
C LEU A 1233 44.42 -19.07 -1.64
N LEU A 1234 43.25 -18.75 -1.09
CA LEU A 1234 42.67 -17.40 -1.11
C LEU A 1234 43.25 -16.46 -0.04
N ARG A 1235 43.94 -16.99 0.98
CA ARG A 1235 44.45 -16.23 2.15
C ARG A 1235 45.33 -15.03 1.78
N LYS A 1236 46.12 -15.15 0.70
CA LYS A 1236 46.98 -14.07 0.18
C LYS A 1236 46.19 -12.94 -0.48
N SER A 1237 45.10 -13.25 -1.20
CA SER A 1237 44.22 -12.27 -1.86
C SER A 1237 43.34 -11.49 -0.87
N ILE A 1238 43.03 -12.09 0.29
CA ILE A 1238 42.20 -11.51 1.34
C ILE A 1238 42.94 -10.38 2.09
N GLN A 1239 44.24 -10.55 2.35
CA GLN A 1239 45.07 -9.50 3.00
C GLN A 1239 45.14 -8.19 2.19
N ASP A 1240 45.05 -8.27 0.86
CA ASP A 1240 45.04 -7.08 -0.03
C ASP A 1240 43.70 -6.32 -0.04
N LYS A 1241 42.60 -7.02 0.29
CA LYS A 1241 41.23 -6.47 0.29
C LYS A 1241 40.83 -5.83 1.62
N THR A 1242 41.48 -6.20 2.73
CA THR A 1242 41.31 -5.57 4.04
C THR A 1242 42.03 -4.22 4.14
N VAL A 1243 41.43 -3.23 4.82
CA VAL A 1243 42.12 -1.97 5.15
C VAL A 1243 43.25 -2.27 6.14
N LYS A 1244 44.49 -1.83 5.86
CA LYS A 1244 45.60 -1.92 6.84
C LYS A 1244 45.32 -0.96 8.00
N ASP A 1245 45.61 -1.40 9.22
CA ASP A 1245 45.46 -0.54 10.41
C ASP A 1245 46.21 0.78 10.23
N ILE A 1246 45.52 1.90 10.40
CA ILE A 1246 46.13 3.23 10.44
C ILE A 1246 46.82 3.34 11.81
N LYS A 1247 48.13 3.14 11.86
CA LYS A 1247 48.93 3.48 13.05
C LYS A 1247 48.91 5.00 13.22
N GLY A 1248 48.07 5.51 14.13
CA GLY A 1248 48.08 6.95 14.47
C GLY A 1248 46.87 7.51 15.22
N LEU A 1249 45.72 6.84 15.23
CA LEU A 1249 44.53 7.32 15.97
C LEU A 1249 44.38 6.57 17.31
N MET A 1250 45.24 6.91 18.27
CA MET A 1250 44.95 6.65 19.69
C MET A 1250 44.02 7.76 20.19
N MET A 1251 42.71 7.56 20.06
CA MET A 1251 41.75 8.28 20.90
C MET A 1251 41.86 7.73 22.33
N PHE A 1252 42.04 8.65 23.29
CA PHE A 1252 42.13 8.36 24.72
C PHE A 1252 41.02 7.42 25.20
N PRO A 1253 41.36 6.33 25.91
CA PRO A 1253 40.36 5.42 26.45
C PRO A 1253 39.71 6.03 27.70
N THR A 1254 38.43 6.39 27.61
CA THR A 1254 37.59 6.63 28.79
C THR A 1254 37.42 5.34 29.59
N MET A 1255 37.70 5.45 30.89
CA MET A 1255 37.89 4.43 31.96
C MET A 1255 36.80 3.34 32.18
N ARG A 1256 36.08 2.84 31.16
CA ARG A 1256 34.99 1.85 31.36
C ARG A 1256 35.14 0.49 30.67
N THR A 1257 36.27 0.20 30.01
CA THR A 1257 36.45 -1.06 29.24
C THR A 1257 37.67 -1.88 29.65
N MET A 1258 38.05 -1.88 30.94
CA MET A 1258 39.16 -2.73 31.45
C MET A 1258 38.75 -3.94 32.31
N SER A 1259 37.46 -4.30 32.41
CA SER A 1259 37.03 -5.36 33.35
C SER A 1259 36.52 -6.67 32.73
N VAL A 1260 36.67 -6.95 31.44
CA VAL A 1260 36.27 -8.27 30.91
C VAL A 1260 37.28 -8.79 29.88
N LYS A 1261 38.42 -9.24 30.41
CA LYS A 1261 39.22 -10.33 29.84
C LYS A 1261 39.54 -11.29 30.97
N HIS A 1262 38.73 -12.34 31.09
CA HIS A 1262 39.14 -13.67 31.52
C HIS A 1262 38.18 -14.70 30.94
#